data_AF-A0A4S9AWP7-F1
#
_entry.id   AF-A0A4S9AWP7-F1
#
_cell.length_a   1.000
_cell.length_b   1.000
_cell.length_c   1.000
_cell.angle_alpha   90.00
_cell.angle_beta   90.00
_cell.angle_gamma   90.00
#
_symmetry.space_group_name_H-M   'P 1'
#
loop_
_entity.id
_entity.type
_entity.pdbx_description
1 polymer ?
#
loop_
_entity_poly.entity_id
_entity_poly.type
_entity_poly.pdbx_seq_one_letter_code
_entity_poly.pdbx_strand_id
1 'polypeptide(L)'
;MPIIDTGKDLSALFTQQVKETPDAIALEDESNTYSYAELDQIVETLSQRLRNYGVSRDTLVGVLLPRSADYVIACLASLRAGGAFLVLELAYPPDLLADVIDDANPAVVITHRSEVGKIQEGVPVLALDEETQEINGDQKEPAPLPADDDLDRLAFVAYSSGTTGKPKGIANPHRAPVLSYDLRFAVADQQPGDRVACNVFFIWEILRPLLRGATVVAIPDEASYDPLALVELLATKKITETLMTPTLLATVLSRHPDIAQRLPDLRVLWLNGEVVTTDLARNALKALPKARLLNCYSACETHEIACGDIGEMLGHLDEAALYCPVGPSLDPKHTYIVDDAGNRVEDGVSGELFVGGDLLARGYLNLPETTAKAFLRDEYDSTEGALMYRTGDLARMLPSGLLEITGRVGAMIKLRGYSVVPAKVENSIVTHLAVSQCAVIAHGEGLDRQLVAYIVRDKEESKDRAFPEILESGHSPEARKALSAALAQYMLPSLWVVLDELPLHEVSGKVDLKKLPAPVTTPPANGTKAAQAQDPIGVNDVAEIWAATLNMPRSLISPASNFFDLGGHSLSLADLAAKLSRAFGFRVPVARLADPPTLAGHVETVRGVRDGHAAAVQADLPAVLRKDSNLDHDIQANGAKFCPLNKANTVLLTGATGFLGAFLLNDLLENTSAQIICLVRFNNPEGSDYSAGIARLRRHLLDLGLWRDSIMERVEILPGNLSRERLGLSQDLWNDMVSRVQVIVHAGATVNLIYPYASLRGANIEGTREILRLASQSKATVQYVSTNGVLPPSKHGWPEFAMLDVDSVQDKLLDGYGQTKWVAEQLVHEASRRGLPVKILRAGTISGHSLTGSANAWDLVSALIVESIHLGFHPDVEGWRAEMTPVDFVSKAIIHLANQSQAKQLVFHLGDPTPVDMSSVFQDLEKLGYPTKPLDWEEWVTMWTEKRGNVRGGDGNFTVDILRSGMPSVEFLRGIVVLNNEATRPFRSVVERPKVDAVLLETYTRHWFARGWLPSPPSGLSSLGGAAHMPRRGPLSGRVAIVTGASSGIGAAVAVALAREGCHIALAARRTDALEALKRRLTVREGKVIVRQTDVTNRQQVEALVQATEEELGPVDILVSCAGVMYFTMMANAKVDEWERTVDVNCKGLLNCLSSTVPGMLSRGAGHVVAISSDAGRKCFPGLGVYSASKVFVEFTLQALRLETAGKGLRVTGVQPGNTQTDLLTMSSDKEAVEKYGEPSGAQILDPEDVANSIVYALKQPAHVAVNEILIEPRDEPI
;
A
#
# COMPACT_ATOMS: atom_id res chain seq x y z
N MET A 1 -25.00 17.00 -48.71
CA MET A 1 -25.78 18.05 -48.02
C MET A 1 -25.19 18.14 -46.62
N PRO A 2 -25.00 19.34 -46.06
CA PRO A 2 -24.49 19.48 -44.71
C PRO A 2 -25.48 18.87 -43.70
N ILE A 3 -24.96 18.37 -42.59
CA ILE A 3 -25.71 17.74 -41.50
C ILE A 3 -26.36 18.80 -40.61
N ILE A 4 -25.67 19.94 -40.43
CA ILE A 4 -26.20 21.14 -39.75
C ILE A 4 -26.27 22.32 -40.73
N ASP A 5 -27.04 23.37 -40.39
CA ASP A 5 -27.07 24.59 -41.20
C ASP A 5 -25.77 25.39 -41.00
N THR A 6 -24.79 25.19 -41.88
CA THR A 6 -23.50 25.88 -41.80
C THR A 6 -23.60 27.38 -42.07
N GLY A 7 -24.77 27.90 -42.44
CA GLY A 7 -25.06 29.33 -42.57
C GLY A 7 -25.47 30.02 -41.27
N LYS A 8 -25.56 29.29 -40.15
CA LYS A 8 -26.01 29.80 -38.85
C LYS A 8 -24.93 29.75 -37.78
N ASP A 9 -24.93 30.75 -36.90
CA ASP A 9 -23.99 30.81 -35.79
C ASP A 9 -24.28 29.73 -34.73
N LEU A 10 -23.30 29.52 -33.83
CA LEU A 10 -23.37 28.46 -32.82
C LEU A 10 -24.52 28.65 -31.81
N SER A 11 -24.89 29.90 -31.50
CA SER A 11 -26.00 30.18 -30.60
C SER A 11 -27.33 29.83 -31.26
N ALA A 12 -27.51 30.20 -32.53
CA ALA A 12 -28.71 29.90 -33.31
C ALA A 12 -28.89 28.40 -33.52
N LEU A 13 -27.81 27.68 -33.83
CA LEU A 13 -27.83 26.21 -33.94
C LEU A 13 -28.20 25.53 -32.62
N PHE A 14 -27.68 26.01 -31.50
CA PHE A 14 -28.09 25.52 -30.18
C PHE A 14 -29.58 25.81 -29.90
N THR A 15 -30.06 27.03 -30.17
CA THR A 15 -31.49 27.39 -30.02
C THR A 15 -32.40 26.52 -30.91
N GLN A 16 -31.95 26.15 -32.10
CA GLN A 16 -32.68 25.21 -32.95
C GLN A 16 -32.79 23.84 -32.28
N GLN A 17 -31.69 23.28 -31.78
CA GLN A 17 -31.70 21.98 -31.10
C GLN A 17 -32.57 21.99 -29.82
N VAL A 18 -32.57 23.08 -29.06
CA VAL A 18 -33.44 23.24 -27.87
C VAL A 18 -34.92 23.08 -28.26
N LYS A 19 -35.34 23.61 -29.41
CA LYS A 19 -36.72 23.46 -29.90
C LYS A 19 -37.03 22.05 -30.38
N GLU A 20 -36.04 21.34 -30.89
CA GLU A 20 -36.21 19.97 -31.39
C GLU A 20 -36.31 18.94 -30.26
N THR A 21 -35.53 19.10 -29.19
CA THR A 21 -35.47 18.12 -28.07
C THR A 21 -35.43 18.80 -26.69
N PRO A 22 -36.45 19.59 -26.31
CA PRO A 22 -36.42 20.41 -25.09
C PRO A 22 -36.26 19.59 -23.80
N ASP A 23 -36.87 18.39 -23.75
CA ASP A 23 -36.88 17.52 -22.57
C ASP A 23 -35.67 16.57 -22.49
N ALA A 24 -34.83 16.52 -23.54
CA ALA A 24 -33.63 15.70 -23.53
C ALA A 24 -32.57 16.31 -22.59
N ILE A 25 -31.72 15.48 -21.99
CA ILE A 25 -30.64 15.96 -21.13
C ILE A 25 -29.54 16.55 -22.00
N ALA A 26 -29.21 17.83 -21.77
CA ALA A 26 -28.22 18.58 -22.54
C ALA A 26 -26.86 18.59 -21.84
N LEU A 27 -26.84 18.86 -20.53
CA LEU A 27 -25.62 19.11 -19.78
C LEU A 27 -25.69 18.45 -18.40
N GLU A 28 -24.60 17.81 -18.01
CA GLU A 28 -24.49 17.13 -16.72
C GLU A 28 -23.07 17.28 -16.14
N ASP A 29 -22.96 17.45 -14.83
CA ASP A 29 -21.70 17.31 -14.08
C ASP A 29 -21.88 16.34 -12.89
N GLU A 30 -21.04 16.43 -11.85
CA GLU A 30 -21.17 15.58 -10.66
C GLU A 30 -22.46 15.86 -9.87
N SER A 31 -22.91 17.12 -9.84
CA SER A 31 -23.96 17.60 -8.93
C SER A 31 -25.25 18.01 -9.65
N ASN A 32 -25.14 18.41 -10.91
CA ASN A 32 -26.20 19.07 -11.67
C ASN A 32 -26.52 18.30 -12.96
N THR A 33 -27.79 18.32 -13.33
CA THR A 33 -28.29 17.79 -14.60
C THR A 33 -29.29 18.80 -15.16
N TYR A 34 -29.11 19.18 -16.43
CA TYR A 34 -29.98 20.14 -17.11
C TYR A 34 -30.53 19.54 -18.40
N SER A 35 -31.85 19.61 -18.58
CA SER A 35 -32.46 19.45 -19.90
C SER A 35 -32.07 20.58 -20.86
N TYR A 36 -32.32 20.42 -22.16
CA TYR A 36 -32.11 21.49 -23.14
C TYR A 36 -32.92 22.74 -22.81
N ALA A 37 -34.18 22.60 -22.37
CA ALA A 37 -35.03 23.72 -21.97
C ALA A 37 -34.52 24.44 -20.71
N GLU A 38 -34.09 23.70 -19.69
CA GLU A 38 -33.51 24.29 -18.47
C GLU A 38 -32.18 24.99 -18.76
N LEU A 39 -31.31 24.35 -19.56
CA LEU A 39 -30.05 24.93 -19.98
C LEU A 39 -30.26 26.23 -20.75
N ASP A 40 -31.20 26.26 -21.71
CA ASP A 40 -31.53 27.47 -22.48
C ASP A 40 -32.02 28.60 -21.58
N GLN A 41 -32.84 28.31 -20.56
CA GLN A 41 -33.32 29.32 -19.61
C GLN A 41 -32.19 29.93 -18.76
N ILE A 42 -31.24 29.11 -18.29
CA ILE A 42 -30.09 29.58 -17.51
C ILE A 42 -29.14 30.39 -18.40
N VAL A 43 -28.88 29.90 -19.61
CA VAL A 43 -28.07 30.60 -20.63
C VAL A 43 -28.69 31.95 -20.99
N GLU A 44 -30.01 32.01 -21.18
CA GLU A 44 -30.74 33.26 -21.46
C GLU A 44 -30.57 34.25 -20.31
N THR A 45 -30.78 33.81 -19.07
CA THR A 45 -30.66 34.64 -17.87
C THR A 45 -29.24 35.20 -17.72
N LEU A 46 -28.22 34.37 -17.88
CA LEU A 46 -26.82 34.81 -17.81
C LEU A 46 -26.47 35.73 -18.98
N SER A 47 -26.96 35.47 -20.19
CA SER A 47 -26.70 36.31 -21.37
C SER A 47 -27.23 37.73 -21.19
N GLN A 48 -28.42 37.89 -20.60
CA GLN A 48 -28.99 39.20 -20.28
C GLN A 48 -28.14 39.98 -19.28
N ARG A 49 -27.58 39.29 -18.27
CA ARG A 49 -26.63 39.89 -17.32
C ARG A 49 -25.35 40.33 -18.05
N LEU A 50 -24.80 39.50 -18.92
CA LEU A 50 -23.59 39.83 -19.69
C LEU A 50 -23.80 41.04 -20.61
N ARG A 51 -24.98 41.21 -21.20
CA ARG A 51 -25.31 42.40 -21.99
C ARG A 51 -25.23 43.70 -21.19
N ASN A 52 -25.50 43.67 -19.87
CA ASN A 52 -25.36 44.84 -19.00
C ASN A 52 -23.89 45.24 -18.76
N TYR A 53 -22.93 44.33 -19.00
CA TYR A 53 -21.50 44.65 -19.02
C TYR A 53 -21.02 45.16 -20.39
N GLY A 54 -21.93 45.39 -21.34
CA GLY A 54 -21.60 45.91 -22.67
C GLY A 54 -21.18 44.84 -23.68
N VAL A 55 -21.45 43.56 -23.41
CA VAL A 55 -21.14 42.47 -24.35
C VAL A 55 -21.93 42.65 -25.65
N SER A 56 -21.21 42.62 -26.78
CA SER A 56 -21.71 42.81 -28.14
C SER A 56 -20.78 42.14 -29.16
N ARG A 57 -20.99 42.35 -30.48
CA ARG A 57 -20.19 41.76 -31.56
C ARG A 57 -18.69 41.89 -31.29
N ASP A 58 -17.95 40.78 -31.39
CA ASP A 58 -16.50 40.67 -31.15
C ASP A 58 -16.02 41.07 -29.73
N THR A 59 -16.92 41.35 -28.79
CA THR A 59 -16.58 41.63 -27.39
C THR A 59 -16.28 40.33 -26.63
N LEU A 60 -15.19 40.31 -25.87
CA LEU A 60 -14.75 39.12 -25.15
C LEU A 60 -15.33 39.04 -23.73
N VAL A 61 -15.74 37.85 -23.33
CA VAL A 61 -16.13 37.50 -21.95
C VAL A 61 -15.12 36.48 -21.43
N GLY A 62 -14.34 36.84 -20.41
CA GLY A 62 -13.37 35.92 -19.80
C GLY A 62 -14.08 34.81 -19.04
N VAL A 63 -13.75 33.55 -19.31
CA VAL A 63 -14.30 32.41 -18.57
C VAL A 63 -13.18 31.79 -17.74
N LEU A 64 -13.14 32.13 -16.45
CA LEU A 64 -12.16 31.61 -15.48
C LEU A 64 -12.91 30.75 -14.45
N LEU A 65 -13.26 29.52 -14.84
CA LEU A 65 -14.07 28.60 -14.04
C LEU A 65 -13.43 27.21 -13.99
N PRO A 66 -13.66 26.42 -12.94
CA PRO A 66 -13.30 25.02 -12.95
C PRO A 66 -14.12 24.26 -14.01
N ARG A 67 -13.57 23.13 -14.46
CA ARG A 67 -14.23 22.20 -15.39
C ARG A 67 -15.54 21.66 -14.81
N SER A 68 -16.66 22.25 -15.22
CA SER A 68 -17.99 22.01 -14.64
C SER A 68 -19.10 22.43 -15.61
N ALA A 69 -20.37 22.19 -15.25
CA ALA A 69 -21.50 22.67 -16.04
C ALA A 69 -21.48 24.21 -16.19
N ASP A 70 -21.07 24.94 -15.15
CA ASP A 70 -20.98 26.41 -15.17
C ASP A 70 -20.08 26.93 -16.29
N TYR A 71 -18.98 26.22 -16.58
CA TYR A 71 -18.07 26.57 -17.68
C TYR A 71 -18.81 26.52 -19.03
N VAL A 72 -19.58 25.46 -19.27
CA VAL A 72 -20.36 25.27 -20.50
C VAL A 72 -21.45 26.34 -20.62
N ILE A 73 -22.15 26.64 -19.53
CA ILE A 73 -23.17 27.68 -19.45
C ILE A 73 -22.56 29.05 -19.77
N ALA A 74 -21.41 29.39 -19.19
CA ALA A 74 -20.70 30.64 -19.44
C ALA A 74 -20.32 30.82 -20.92
N CYS A 75 -19.83 29.76 -21.57
CA CYS A 75 -19.54 29.75 -23.01
C CYS A 75 -20.80 30.03 -23.84
N LEU A 76 -21.89 29.28 -23.61
CA LEU A 76 -23.16 29.47 -24.34
C LEU A 76 -23.77 30.85 -24.11
N ALA A 77 -23.75 31.35 -22.87
CA ALA A 77 -24.28 32.66 -22.52
C ALA A 77 -23.49 33.81 -23.17
N SER A 78 -22.18 33.67 -23.28
CA SER A 78 -21.32 34.64 -23.98
C SER A 78 -21.69 34.74 -25.46
N LEU A 79 -21.92 33.59 -26.12
CA LEU A 79 -22.37 33.53 -27.50
C LEU A 79 -23.77 34.11 -27.68
N ARG A 80 -24.71 33.77 -26.77
CA ARG A 80 -26.10 34.26 -26.75
C ARG A 80 -26.19 35.76 -26.51
N ALA A 81 -25.27 36.33 -25.72
CA ALA A 81 -25.15 37.77 -25.49
C ALA A 81 -24.63 38.53 -26.72
N GLY A 82 -24.21 37.82 -27.79
CA GLY A 82 -23.67 38.39 -29.02
C GLY A 82 -22.15 38.60 -29.01
N GLY A 83 -21.47 38.20 -27.94
CA GLY A 83 -20.01 38.25 -27.81
C GLY A 83 -19.32 36.92 -28.11
N ALA A 84 -18.06 36.83 -27.71
CA ALA A 84 -17.21 35.65 -27.78
C ALA A 84 -16.65 35.34 -26.40
N PHE A 85 -16.45 34.06 -26.07
CA PHE A 85 -15.80 33.70 -24.81
C PHE A 85 -14.27 33.64 -24.97
N LEU A 86 -13.56 34.12 -23.95
CA LEU A 86 -12.12 34.03 -23.82
C LEU A 86 -11.80 32.90 -22.85
N VAL A 87 -11.02 31.92 -23.32
CA VAL A 87 -10.59 30.77 -22.52
C VAL A 87 -9.51 31.22 -21.53
N LEU A 88 -9.81 31.17 -20.24
CA LEU A 88 -8.86 31.43 -19.15
C LEU A 88 -8.72 30.17 -18.27
N GLU A 89 -7.49 29.86 -17.86
CA GLU A 89 -7.20 28.63 -17.12
C GLU A 89 -6.85 28.95 -15.66
N LEU A 90 -7.46 28.22 -14.72
CA LEU A 90 -7.15 28.34 -13.28
C LEU A 90 -5.71 27.95 -12.95
N ALA A 91 -5.04 27.22 -13.85
CA ALA A 91 -3.65 26.78 -13.72
C ALA A 91 -2.62 27.84 -14.17
N TYR A 92 -3.06 28.98 -14.73
CA TYR A 92 -2.14 30.05 -15.10
C TYR A 92 -1.54 30.70 -13.84
N PRO A 93 -0.22 30.94 -13.80
CA PRO A 93 0.38 31.82 -12.79
C PRO A 93 -0.26 33.21 -12.84
N PRO A 94 -0.35 33.93 -11.71
CA PRO A 94 -0.97 35.25 -11.64
C PRO A 94 -0.47 36.23 -12.71
N ASP A 95 0.84 36.31 -12.93
CA ASP A 95 1.44 37.23 -13.91
C ASP A 95 1.04 36.87 -15.35
N LEU A 96 0.97 35.57 -15.68
CA LEU A 96 0.55 35.10 -17.00
C LEU A 96 -0.95 35.36 -17.22
N LEU A 97 -1.77 35.15 -16.19
CA LEU A 97 -3.20 35.42 -16.24
C LEU A 97 -3.46 36.92 -16.45
N ALA A 98 -2.72 37.78 -15.74
CA ALA A 98 -2.78 39.24 -15.93
C ALA A 98 -2.38 39.65 -17.35
N ASP A 99 -1.26 39.14 -17.87
CA ASP A 99 -0.81 39.41 -19.25
C ASP A 99 -1.87 39.05 -20.30
N VAL A 100 -2.57 37.91 -20.12
CA VAL A 100 -3.65 37.46 -21.02
C VAL A 100 -4.88 38.35 -20.91
N ILE A 101 -5.27 38.73 -19.69
CA ILE A 101 -6.43 39.62 -19.46
C ILE A 101 -6.16 41.02 -20.02
N ASP A 102 -4.94 41.54 -19.86
CA ASP A 102 -4.54 42.84 -20.39
C ASP A 102 -4.55 42.90 -21.92
N ASP A 103 -4.02 41.86 -22.57
CA ASP A 103 -4.04 41.78 -24.04
C ASP A 103 -5.46 41.57 -24.57
N ALA A 104 -6.26 40.70 -23.94
CA ALA A 104 -7.60 40.40 -24.39
C ALA A 104 -8.64 41.49 -24.08
N ASN A 105 -8.42 42.25 -23.00
CA ASN A 105 -9.31 43.30 -22.48
C ASN A 105 -10.81 42.87 -22.47
N PRO A 106 -11.18 41.80 -21.76
CA PRO A 106 -12.56 41.32 -21.72
C PRO A 106 -13.48 42.33 -21.04
N ALA A 107 -14.74 42.41 -21.48
CA ALA A 107 -15.75 43.29 -20.88
C ALA A 107 -16.11 42.88 -19.45
N VAL A 108 -16.03 41.57 -19.17
CA VAL A 108 -16.23 40.99 -17.83
C VAL A 108 -15.56 39.62 -17.78
N VAL A 109 -15.07 39.23 -16.60
CA VAL A 109 -14.60 37.88 -16.30
C VAL A 109 -15.63 37.16 -15.43
N ILE A 110 -16.17 36.05 -15.92
CA ILE A 110 -17.05 35.14 -15.18
C ILE A 110 -16.19 34.18 -14.38
N THR A 111 -16.49 34.04 -13.09
CA THR A 111 -15.76 33.15 -12.18
C THR A 111 -16.60 32.71 -10.98
N HIS A 112 -16.01 31.98 -10.05
CA HIS A 112 -16.56 31.71 -8.71
C HIS A 112 -15.89 32.63 -7.68
N ARG A 113 -16.58 32.93 -6.58
CA ARG A 113 -16.09 33.83 -5.54
C ARG A 113 -14.70 33.44 -5.00
N SER A 114 -14.42 32.15 -4.89
CA SER A 114 -13.13 31.63 -4.43
C SER A 114 -11.95 32.04 -5.32
N GLU A 115 -12.19 32.30 -6.60
CA GLU A 115 -11.16 32.55 -7.61
C GLU A 115 -10.99 34.04 -7.92
N VAL A 116 -11.86 34.92 -7.41
CA VAL A 116 -11.82 36.38 -7.65
C VAL A 116 -10.46 36.96 -7.29
N GLY A 117 -9.82 36.48 -6.22
CA GLY A 117 -8.49 36.94 -5.79
C GLY A 117 -7.34 36.66 -6.76
N LYS A 118 -7.55 35.85 -7.80
CA LYS A 118 -6.56 35.59 -8.88
C LYS A 118 -6.62 36.65 -9.97
N ILE A 119 -7.71 37.41 -10.05
CA ILE A 119 -7.94 38.42 -11.08
C ILE A 119 -7.39 39.75 -10.58
N GLN A 120 -6.65 40.46 -11.43
CA GLN A 120 -6.11 41.77 -11.10
C GLN A 120 -7.22 42.81 -10.82
N GLU A 121 -6.93 43.78 -9.94
CA GLU A 121 -7.86 44.85 -9.60
C GLU A 121 -8.24 45.70 -10.83
N GLY A 122 -9.48 46.16 -10.89
CA GLY A 122 -9.98 47.03 -11.97
C GLY A 122 -10.62 46.31 -13.15
N VAL A 123 -10.51 44.98 -13.23
CA VAL A 123 -11.22 44.16 -14.23
C VAL A 123 -12.64 43.88 -13.73
N PRO A 124 -13.70 44.11 -14.53
CA PRO A 124 -15.05 43.75 -14.13
C PRO A 124 -15.20 42.24 -13.94
N VAL A 125 -15.77 41.83 -12.81
CA VAL A 125 -15.96 40.41 -12.46
C VAL A 125 -17.44 40.11 -12.22
N LEU A 126 -17.88 38.94 -12.68
CA LEU A 126 -19.18 38.35 -12.38
C LEU A 126 -18.96 37.00 -11.68
N ALA A 127 -19.21 36.96 -10.38
CA ALA A 127 -19.23 35.71 -9.62
C ALA A 127 -20.59 35.00 -9.81
N LEU A 128 -20.58 33.74 -10.26
CA LEU A 128 -21.82 32.97 -10.51
C LEU A 128 -22.52 32.53 -9.21
N ASP A 129 -21.76 32.36 -8.14
CA ASP A 129 -22.17 31.84 -6.83
C ASP A 129 -22.58 32.94 -5.83
N GLU A 130 -22.67 34.20 -6.25
CA GLU A 130 -23.18 35.32 -5.44
C GLU A 130 -24.62 35.70 -5.82
N GLU A 131 -25.41 36.09 -4.81
CA GLU A 131 -26.74 36.67 -5.04
C GLU A 131 -26.62 37.92 -5.92
N THR A 132 -27.56 38.04 -6.87
CA THR A 132 -27.52 39.10 -7.88
C THR A 132 -27.59 40.47 -7.22
N GLN A 133 -26.47 41.19 -7.17
CA GLN A 133 -26.49 42.61 -6.85
C GLN A 133 -27.01 43.36 -8.08
N GLU A 134 -28.04 44.19 -7.91
CA GLU A 134 -28.45 45.15 -8.93
C GLU A 134 -27.26 46.05 -9.25
N ILE A 135 -26.73 45.96 -10.47
CA ILE A 135 -25.68 46.84 -10.95
C ILE A 135 -26.30 48.23 -11.08
N ASN A 136 -26.14 49.05 -10.03
CA ASN A 136 -26.55 50.44 -10.03
C ASN A 136 -25.47 51.29 -10.74
N GLY A 137 -25.69 51.59 -12.03
CA GLY A 137 -24.88 52.55 -12.78
C GLY A 137 -25.30 52.66 -14.25
N ASP A 138 -25.74 53.87 -14.65
CA ASP A 138 -26.06 54.37 -16.00
C ASP A 138 -26.06 53.33 -17.15
N GLN A 139 -27.13 52.54 -17.27
CA GLN A 139 -27.32 51.66 -18.43
C GLN A 139 -27.50 52.49 -19.71
N LYS A 140 -26.47 52.51 -20.56
CA LYS A 140 -26.68 52.67 -22.00
C LYS A 140 -27.51 51.48 -22.46
N GLU A 141 -28.54 51.70 -23.28
CA GLU A 141 -29.30 50.60 -23.88
C GLU A 141 -28.32 49.58 -24.50
N PRO A 142 -28.46 48.28 -24.18
CA PRO A 142 -27.55 47.28 -24.70
C PRO A 142 -27.63 47.24 -26.23
N ALA A 143 -26.47 47.10 -26.88
CA ALA A 143 -26.38 47.07 -28.33
C ALA A 143 -27.30 45.97 -28.93
N PRO A 144 -27.84 46.18 -30.15
CA PRO A 144 -28.58 45.13 -30.85
C PRO A 144 -27.76 43.85 -30.97
N LEU A 145 -28.41 42.69 -30.86
CA LEU A 145 -27.76 41.41 -31.10
C LEU A 145 -27.30 41.32 -32.57
N PRO A 146 -26.13 40.71 -32.85
CA PRO A 146 -25.72 40.39 -34.21
C PRO A 146 -26.75 39.51 -34.92
N ALA A 147 -26.77 39.55 -36.25
CA ALA A 147 -27.57 38.63 -37.04
C ALA A 147 -27.05 37.19 -36.89
N ASP A 148 -27.95 36.21 -36.96
CA ASP A 148 -27.61 34.80 -36.75
C ASP A 148 -26.83 34.17 -37.92
N ASP A 149 -26.65 34.91 -39.02
CA ASP A 149 -25.85 34.59 -40.20
C ASP A 149 -24.52 35.37 -40.29
N ASP A 150 -24.19 36.21 -39.30
CA ASP A 150 -22.88 36.88 -39.19
C ASP A 150 -21.81 35.90 -38.67
N LEU A 151 -21.41 34.96 -39.53
CA LEU A 151 -20.46 33.91 -39.17
C LEU A 151 -19.01 34.41 -39.04
N ASP A 152 -18.72 35.62 -39.50
CA ASP A 152 -17.39 36.21 -39.38
C ASP A 152 -17.13 36.77 -37.98
N ARG A 153 -18.17 37.04 -37.17
CA ARG A 153 -18.00 37.47 -35.77
C ARG A 153 -17.29 36.39 -34.94
N LEU A 154 -16.58 36.82 -33.90
CA LEU A 154 -15.84 35.91 -33.03
C LEU A 154 -16.79 34.99 -32.27
N ALA A 155 -16.43 33.71 -32.20
CA ALA A 155 -17.03 32.72 -31.32
C ALA A 155 -16.20 32.59 -30.03
N PHE A 156 -14.88 32.47 -30.14
CA PHE A 156 -14.00 32.40 -28.99
C PHE A 156 -12.57 32.86 -29.28
N VAL A 157 -11.84 33.15 -28.21
CA VAL A 157 -10.39 33.41 -28.24
C VAL A 157 -9.70 32.45 -27.28
N ALA A 158 -8.64 31.80 -27.76
CA ALA A 158 -7.81 30.92 -26.94
C ALA A 158 -6.33 31.31 -27.08
N TYR A 159 -5.59 31.33 -25.97
CA TYR A 159 -4.18 31.75 -25.97
C TYR A 159 -3.22 30.58 -26.14
N SER A 160 -2.18 30.76 -26.96
CA SER A 160 -1.07 29.81 -27.13
C SER A 160 0.28 30.42 -26.74
N SER A 161 1.26 29.59 -26.42
CA SER A 161 2.62 30.05 -26.09
C SER A 161 3.33 30.53 -27.36
N GLY A 162 3.47 31.85 -27.52
CA GLY A 162 4.11 32.45 -28.68
C GLY A 162 5.62 32.17 -28.78
N THR A 163 6.13 32.10 -30.01
CA THR A 163 7.56 32.02 -30.34
C THR A 163 8.39 33.23 -29.89
N THR A 164 7.74 34.36 -29.59
CA THR A 164 8.34 35.64 -29.17
C THR A 164 8.33 35.84 -27.64
N GLY A 165 7.88 34.84 -26.87
CA GLY A 165 7.84 34.88 -25.40
C GLY A 165 6.47 35.22 -24.81
N LYS A 166 5.75 36.19 -25.40
CA LYS A 166 4.38 36.57 -24.99
C LYS A 166 3.31 35.61 -25.54
N PRO A 167 2.25 35.30 -24.77
CA PRO A 167 1.09 34.54 -25.25
C PRO A 167 0.44 35.21 -26.48
N LYS A 168 -0.15 34.41 -27.38
CA LYS A 168 -0.84 34.92 -28.58
C LYS A 168 -2.31 34.49 -28.52
N GLY A 169 -3.24 35.43 -28.52
CA GLY A 169 -4.67 35.15 -28.55
C GLY A 169 -5.12 34.78 -29.96
N ILE A 170 -5.65 33.57 -30.18
CA ILE A 170 -6.11 33.08 -31.47
C ILE A 170 -7.59 33.40 -31.62
N ALA A 171 -7.95 34.27 -32.57
CA ALA A 171 -9.29 34.81 -32.71
C ALA A 171 -10.14 33.96 -33.69
N ASN A 172 -11.03 33.12 -33.16
CA ASN A 172 -11.81 32.17 -33.95
C ASN A 172 -13.20 32.72 -34.30
N PRO A 173 -13.54 32.91 -35.59
CA PRO A 173 -14.89 33.30 -36.02
C PRO A 173 -15.85 32.11 -35.93
N HIS A 174 -17.16 32.34 -36.01
CA HIS A 174 -18.17 31.27 -35.99
C HIS A 174 -18.11 30.31 -37.19
N ARG A 175 -17.74 30.79 -38.39
CA ARG A 175 -17.68 29.95 -39.61
C ARG A 175 -16.79 28.71 -39.44
N ALA A 176 -15.67 28.85 -38.74
CA ALA A 176 -14.67 27.80 -38.60
C ALA A 176 -15.12 26.62 -37.71
N PRO A 177 -15.56 26.83 -36.44
CA PRO A 177 -16.12 25.76 -35.62
C PRO A 177 -17.41 25.17 -36.21
N VAL A 178 -18.28 25.98 -36.83
CA VAL A 178 -19.53 25.46 -37.44
C VAL A 178 -19.20 24.48 -38.57
N LEU A 179 -18.33 24.86 -39.51
CA LEU A 179 -17.90 23.96 -40.58
C LEU A 179 -17.15 22.74 -40.03
N SER A 180 -16.27 22.94 -39.05
CA SER A 180 -15.56 21.87 -38.34
C SER A 180 -16.52 20.84 -37.74
N TYR A 181 -17.63 21.28 -37.12
CA TYR A 181 -18.58 20.40 -36.47
C TYR A 181 -19.40 19.61 -37.49
N ASP A 182 -19.82 20.24 -38.60
CA ASP A 182 -20.47 19.56 -39.73
C ASP A 182 -19.59 18.43 -40.29
N LEU A 183 -18.31 18.73 -40.55
CA LEU A 183 -17.33 17.75 -41.02
C LEU A 183 -17.13 16.61 -40.01
N ARG A 184 -17.10 16.91 -38.71
CA ARG A 184 -16.99 15.89 -37.65
C ARG A 184 -18.22 14.99 -37.58
N PHE A 185 -19.42 15.52 -37.77
CA PHE A 185 -20.63 14.69 -37.84
C PHE A 185 -20.61 13.76 -39.06
N ALA A 186 -19.98 14.15 -40.16
CA ALA A 186 -19.80 13.26 -41.30
C ALA A 186 -18.86 12.06 -41.00
N VAL A 187 -17.93 12.22 -40.05
CA VAL A 187 -17.03 11.13 -39.58
C VAL A 187 -17.71 10.26 -38.52
N ALA A 188 -18.36 10.91 -37.54
CA ALA A 188 -19.13 10.27 -36.48
C ALA A 188 -20.25 11.22 -36.04
N ASP A 189 -21.47 10.96 -36.54
CA ASP A 189 -22.67 11.72 -36.19
C ASP A 189 -23.10 11.44 -34.73
N GLN A 190 -23.89 12.36 -34.19
CA GLN A 190 -24.47 12.27 -32.86
C GLN A 190 -25.98 12.39 -32.90
N GLN A 191 -26.62 11.82 -31.89
CA GLN A 191 -28.08 11.75 -31.80
C GLN A 191 -28.55 11.95 -30.35
N PRO A 192 -29.83 12.30 -30.16
CA PRO A 192 -30.43 12.33 -28.83
C PRO A 192 -30.25 10.99 -28.08
N GLY A 193 -29.77 11.08 -26.85
CA GLY A 193 -29.43 9.92 -26.01
C GLY A 193 -27.95 9.55 -26.03
N ASP A 194 -27.18 10.05 -26.99
CA ASP A 194 -25.72 9.97 -26.94
C ASP A 194 -25.18 10.83 -25.79
N ARG A 195 -24.08 10.38 -25.20
CA ARG A 195 -23.46 10.99 -24.03
C ARG A 195 -21.97 11.17 -24.28
N VAL A 196 -21.52 12.43 -24.27
CA VAL A 196 -20.17 12.84 -24.63
C VAL A 196 -19.47 13.36 -23.38
N ALA A 197 -18.39 12.69 -22.99
CA ALA A 197 -17.55 13.21 -21.92
C ALA A 197 -16.66 14.32 -22.46
N CYS A 198 -16.88 15.54 -21.97
CA CYS A 198 -15.98 16.66 -22.16
C CYS A 198 -14.81 16.48 -21.20
N ASN A 199 -13.78 15.77 -21.67
CA ASN A 199 -12.68 15.29 -20.83
C ASN A 199 -11.45 16.21 -20.92
N VAL A 200 -11.00 16.52 -22.13
CA VAL A 200 -9.82 17.38 -22.33
C VAL A 200 -10.21 18.86 -22.32
N PHE A 201 -11.51 19.16 -22.44
CA PHE A 201 -12.09 20.51 -22.52
C PHE A 201 -11.71 21.25 -23.81
N PHE A 202 -11.52 20.51 -24.90
CA PHE A 202 -11.50 21.14 -26.22
C PHE A 202 -12.89 21.70 -26.53
N ILE A 203 -12.94 22.88 -27.14
CA ILE A 203 -14.20 23.61 -27.37
C ILE A 203 -15.25 22.79 -28.13
N TRP A 204 -14.81 21.87 -28.99
CA TRP A 204 -15.71 20.98 -29.72
C TRP A 204 -16.26 19.81 -28.88
N GLU A 205 -15.63 19.44 -27.77
CA GLU A 205 -16.26 18.56 -26.78
C GLU A 205 -17.41 19.26 -26.05
N ILE A 206 -17.32 20.60 -25.93
CA ILE A 206 -18.31 21.45 -25.25
C ILE A 206 -19.52 21.71 -26.16
N LEU A 207 -19.30 22.25 -27.36
CA LEU A 207 -20.40 22.83 -28.16
C LEU A 207 -21.01 21.86 -29.15
N ARG A 208 -20.19 21.05 -29.84
CA ARG A 208 -20.66 20.16 -30.92
C ARG A 208 -21.81 19.24 -30.47
N PRO A 209 -21.76 18.56 -29.31
CA PRO A 209 -22.83 17.63 -28.94
C PRO A 209 -24.18 18.30 -28.73
N LEU A 210 -24.15 19.55 -28.28
CA LEU A 210 -25.33 20.37 -28.04
C LEU A 210 -26.07 20.77 -29.32
N LEU A 211 -25.47 20.57 -30.49
CA LEU A 211 -26.07 20.88 -31.80
C LEU A 211 -26.82 19.68 -32.41
N ARG A 212 -26.75 18.50 -31.79
CA ARG A 212 -27.37 17.25 -32.27
C ARG A 212 -28.21 16.53 -31.21
N GLY A 213 -28.48 17.18 -30.08
CA GLY A 213 -29.35 16.64 -29.03
C GLY A 213 -28.66 15.69 -28.06
N ALA A 214 -27.33 15.52 -28.15
CA ALA A 214 -26.56 14.69 -27.25
C ALA A 214 -26.35 15.39 -25.89
N THR A 215 -26.03 14.61 -24.86
CA THR A 215 -25.65 15.13 -23.53
C THR A 215 -24.14 15.40 -23.47
N VAL A 216 -23.75 16.61 -23.08
CA VAL A 216 -22.40 16.94 -22.65
C VAL A 216 -22.26 16.60 -21.17
N VAL A 217 -21.28 15.78 -20.82
CA VAL A 217 -20.91 15.47 -19.44
C VAL A 217 -19.58 16.15 -19.13
N ALA A 218 -19.60 17.18 -18.29
CA ALA A 218 -18.40 17.92 -17.88
C ALA A 218 -17.57 17.06 -16.93
N ILE A 219 -16.36 16.68 -17.35
CA ILE A 219 -15.44 15.88 -16.53
C ILE A 219 -14.55 16.82 -15.71
N PRO A 220 -14.61 16.80 -14.37
CA PRO A 220 -13.79 17.68 -13.56
C PRO A 220 -12.31 17.31 -13.69
N ASP A 221 -11.42 18.29 -13.49
CA ASP A 221 -9.96 18.13 -13.57
C ASP A 221 -9.47 16.95 -12.73
N GLU A 222 -10.01 16.78 -11.52
CA GLU A 222 -9.61 15.69 -10.62
C GLU A 222 -9.85 14.30 -11.21
N ALA A 223 -10.95 14.12 -11.93
CA ALA A 223 -11.26 12.87 -12.60
C ALA A 223 -10.45 12.72 -13.89
N SER A 224 -10.29 13.78 -14.68
CA SER A 224 -9.55 13.75 -15.94
C SER A 224 -8.09 13.32 -15.77
N TYR A 225 -7.44 13.76 -14.67
CA TYR A 225 -6.04 13.42 -14.39
C TYR A 225 -5.84 12.08 -13.68
N ASP A 226 -6.89 11.43 -13.15
CA ASP A 226 -6.81 10.11 -12.53
C ASP A 226 -7.42 9.05 -13.47
N PRO A 227 -6.60 8.22 -14.14
CA PRO A 227 -7.09 7.20 -15.07
C PRO A 227 -8.15 6.25 -14.49
N LEU A 228 -8.09 5.95 -13.18
CA LEU A 228 -9.04 5.07 -12.53
C LEU A 228 -10.38 5.80 -12.32
N ALA A 229 -10.33 6.98 -11.70
CA ALA A 229 -11.52 7.80 -11.46
C ALA A 229 -12.17 8.22 -12.79
N LEU A 230 -11.38 8.50 -13.83
CA LEU A 230 -11.87 8.76 -15.17
C LEU A 230 -12.69 7.59 -15.68
N VAL A 231 -12.14 6.37 -15.71
CA VAL A 231 -12.86 5.19 -16.22
C VAL A 231 -14.10 4.89 -15.38
N GLU A 232 -14.04 5.02 -14.06
CA GLU A 232 -15.20 4.85 -13.17
C GLU A 232 -16.30 5.90 -13.46
N LEU A 233 -15.92 7.16 -13.67
CA LEU A 233 -16.86 8.22 -14.00
C LEU A 233 -17.46 8.02 -15.39
N LEU A 234 -16.65 7.69 -16.40
CA LEU A 234 -17.11 7.37 -17.75
C LEU A 234 -18.11 6.19 -17.73
N ALA A 235 -17.84 5.16 -16.94
CA ALA A 235 -18.72 4.01 -16.77
C ALA A 235 -20.04 4.40 -16.08
N THR A 236 -19.95 5.12 -14.96
CA THR A 236 -21.11 5.55 -14.16
C THR A 236 -22.03 6.46 -14.95
N LYS A 237 -21.44 7.38 -15.71
CA LYS A 237 -22.16 8.31 -16.59
C LYS A 237 -22.51 7.69 -17.94
N LYS A 238 -22.25 6.39 -18.18
CA LYS A 238 -22.62 5.65 -19.41
C LYS A 238 -22.19 6.39 -20.67
N ILE A 239 -20.93 6.80 -20.69
CA ILE A 239 -20.39 7.63 -21.77
C ILE A 239 -20.31 6.82 -23.06
N THR A 240 -20.84 7.40 -24.13
CA THR A 240 -20.85 6.80 -25.47
C THR A 240 -19.70 7.30 -26.34
N GLU A 241 -19.18 8.48 -26.03
CA GLU A 241 -18.10 9.12 -26.77
C GLU A 241 -17.19 9.94 -25.85
N THR A 242 -15.89 9.86 -26.03
CA THR A 242 -14.93 10.71 -25.30
C THR A 242 -13.68 10.98 -26.14
N LEU A 243 -12.87 11.93 -25.68
CA LEU A 243 -11.56 12.21 -26.24
C LEU A 243 -10.46 11.93 -25.20
N MET A 244 -9.36 11.38 -25.68
CA MET A 244 -8.12 11.26 -24.91
C MET A 244 -6.93 11.68 -25.77
N THR A 245 -5.87 12.18 -25.15
CA THR A 245 -4.57 12.21 -25.83
C THR A 245 -4.02 10.77 -25.92
N PRO A 246 -3.17 10.45 -26.91
CA PRO A 246 -2.49 9.15 -26.98
C PRO A 246 -1.80 8.77 -25.66
N THR A 247 -1.14 9.72 -24.99
CA THR A 247 -0.52 9.49 -23.67
C THR A 247 -1.54 9.12 -22.59
N LEU A 248 -2.68 9.82 -22.52
CA LEU A 248 -3.73 9.50 -21.55
C LEU A 248 -4.30 8.10 -21.82
N LEU A 249 -4.57 7.76 -23.09
CA LEU A 249 -5.06 6.43 -23.45
C LEU A 249 -4.07 5.34 -23.07
N ALA A 250 -2.77 5.50 -23.35
CA ALA A 250 -1.75 4.54 -22.95
C ALA A 250 -1.76 4.29 -21.43
N THR A 251 -1.91 5.36 -20.65
CA THR A 251 -2.01 5.30 -19.19
C THR A 251 -3.25 4.54 -18.75
N VAL A 252 -4.41 4.88 -19.31
CA VAL A 252 -5.69 4.21 -19.04
C VAL A 252 -5.61 2.72 -19.35
N LEU A 253 -5.08 2.33 -20.52
CA LEU A 253 -4.92 0.92 -20.91
C LEU A 253 -3.97 0.16 -20.00
N SER A 254 -2.90 0.80 -19.50
CA SER A 254 -1.97 0.16 -18.55
C SER A 254 -2.62 -0.18 -17.21
N ARG A 255 -3.60 0.60 -16.77
CA ARG A 255 -4.30 0.43 -15.49
C ARG A 255 -5.60 -0.39 -15.64
N HIS A 256 -6.20 -0.38 -16.83
CA HIS A 256 -7.44 -1.09 -17.16
C HIS A 256 -7.27 -1.93 -18.45
N PRO A 257 -6.56 -3.08 -18.38
CA PRO A 257 -6.39 -3.95 -19.55
C PRO A 257 -7.72 -4.55 -20.06
N ASP A 258 -8.76 -4.56 -19.24
CA ASP A 258 -10.12 -5.03 -19.52
C ASP A 258 -11.14 -3.90 -19.76
N ILE A 259 -10.68 -2.70 -20.17
CA ILE A 259 -11.51 -1.48 -20.25
C ILE A 259 -12.83 -1.65 -21.02
N ALA A 260 -12.92 -2.50 -22.05
CA ALA A 260 -14.18 -2.76 -22.75
C ALA A 260 -15.29 -3.33 -21.85
N GLN A 261 -14.96 -4.05 -20.78
CA GLN A 261 -15.96 -4.53 -19.81
C GLN A 261 -16.45 -3.41 -18.89
N ARG A 262 -15.58 -2.42 -18.62
CA ARG A 262 -15.87 -1.27 -17.76
C ARG A 262 -16.65 -0.19 -18.50
N LEU A 263 -16.38 -0.01 -19.78
CA LEU A 263 -17.03 0.97 -20.65
C LEU A 263 -17.84 0.27 -21.75
N PRO A 264 -18.90 -0.49 -21.40
CA PRO A 264 -19.67 -1.24 -22.38
C PRO A 264 -20.45 -0.35 -23.35
N ASP A 265 -20.74 0.88 -22.96
CA ASP A 265 -21.50 1.87 -23.73
C ASP A 265 -20.62 2.73 -24.64
N LEU A 266 -19.29 2.68 -24.49
CA LEU A 266 -18.37 3.49 -25.29
C LEU A 266 -18.32 2.98 -26.73
N ARG A 267 -18.72 3.84 -27.67
CA ARG A 267 -18.79 3.53 -29.11
C ARG A 267 -17.73 4.27 -29.92
N VAL A 268 -17.31 5.45 -29.48
CA VAL A 268 -16.34 6.29 -30.20
C VAL A 268 -15.30 6.85 -29.21
N LEU A 269 -14.02 6.68 -29.53
CA LEU A 269 -12.92 7.30 -28.80
C LEU A 269 -12.08 8.10 -29.78
N TRP A 270 -11.99 9.41 -29.56
CA TRP A 270 -11.14 10.29 -30.35
C TRP A 270 -9.76 10.40 -29.73
N LEU A 271 -8.73 10.36 -30.58
CA LEU A 271 -7.35 10.68 -30.25
C LEU A 271 -6.95 11.96 -30.95
N ASN A 272 -6.37 12.89 -30.20
CA ASN A 272 -5.91 14.16 -30.73
C ASN A 272 -4.78 14.74 -29.85
N GLY A 273 -4.04 15.70 -30.40
CA GLY A 273 -3.01 16.48 -29.70
C GLY A 273 -1.60 15.90 -29.75
N GLU A 274 -1.44 14.61 -30.08
CA GLU A 274 -0.15 13.93 -30.22
C GLU A 274 -0.21 12.88 -31.35
N VAL A 275 0.96 12.47 -31.87
CA VAL A 275 1.04 11.35 -32.82
C VAL A 275 0.68 10.03 -32.13
N VAL A 276 0.02 9.13 -32.86
CA VAL A 276 -0.35 7.80 -32.36
C VAL A 276 0.67 6.78 -32.85
N THR A 277 1.33 6.07 -31.94
CA THR A 277 2.21 4.94 -32.31
C THR A 277 1.38 3.75 -32.79
N THR A 278 1.88 2.98 -33.75
CA THR A 278 1.19 1.75 -34.22
C THR A 278 0.97 0.73 -33.11
N ASP A 279 1.89 0.63 -32.14
CA ASP A 279 1.73 -0.25 -30.97
C ASP A 279 0.55 0.14 -30.09
N LEU A 280 0.47 1.42 -29.70
CA LEU A 280 -0.69 1.93 -28.94
C LEU A 280 -1.99 1.70 -29.71
N ALA A 281 -2.01 1.96 -31.02
CA ALA A 281 -3.17 1.76 -31.86
C ALA A 281 -3.66 0.31 -31.85
N ARG A 282 -2.75 -0.66 -32.05
CA ARG A 282 -3.07 -2.10 -32.00
C ARG A 282 -3.55 -2.53 -30.61
N ASN A 283 -2.89 -2.06 -29.55
CA ASN A 283 -3.27 -2.36 -28.17
C ASN A 283 -4.66 -1.80 -27.83
N ALA A 284 -4.95 -0.57 -28.27
CA ALA A 284 -6.23 0.07 -28.07
C ALA A 284 -7.37 -0.66 -28.80
N LEU A 285 -7.18 -1.05 -30.06
CA LEU A 285 -8.18 -1.83 -30.81
C LEU A 285 -8.48 -3.18 -30.14
N LYS A 286 -7.46 -3.83 -29.60
CA LYS A 286 -7.63 -5.08 -28.85
C LYS A 286 -8.40 -4.86 -27.55
N ALA A 287 -8.13 -3.77 -26.85
CA ALA A 287 -8.74 -3.44 -25.56
C ALA A 287 -10.16 -2.90 -25.68
N LEU A 288 -10.50 -2.23 -26.80
CA LEU A 288 -11.80 -1.62 -27.09
C LEU A 288 -12.36 -2.13 -28.44
N PRO A 289 -12.62 -3.43 -28.60
CA PRO A 289 -12.96 -4.03 -29.90
C PRO A 289 -14.33 -3.61 -30.46
N LYS A 290 -15.16 -2.95 -29.65
CA LYS A 290 -16.49 -2.46 -30.05
C LYS A 290 -16.53 -0.95 -30.29
N ALA A 291 -15.47 -0.22 -29.92
CA ALA A 291 -15.40 1.21 -30.12
C ALA A 291 -14.62 1.54 -31.40
N ARG A 292 -15.08 2.53 -32.15
CA ARG A 292 -14.30 3.16 -33.21
C ARG A 292 -13.24 4.05 -32.59
N LEU A 293 -12.00 3.89 -33.04
CA LEU A 293 -10.87 4.70 -32.58
C LEU A 293 -10.52 5.68 -33.69
N LEU A 294 -10.75 6.97 -33.45
CA LEU A 294 -10.60 8.00 -34.47
C LEU A 294 -9.35 8.83 -34.18
N ASN A 295 -8.36 8.78 -35.06
CA ASN A 295 -7.18 9.63 -34.96
C ASN A 295 -7.47 10.95 -35.68
N CYS A 296 -7.40 12.07 -34.98
CA CYS A 296 -7.67 13.39 -35.52
C CYS A 296 -6.48 14.32 -35.32
N TYR A 297 -6.28 15.21 -36.27
CA TYR A 297 -5.32 16.30 -36.19
C TYR A 297 -6.04 17.62 -36.43
N SER A 298 -5.94 18.49 -35.43
CA SER A 298 -6.55 19.79 -35.39
C SER A 298 -5.57 20.83 -34.82
N ALA A 299 -5.73 22.09 -35.21
CA ALA A 299 -5.02 23.23 -34.64
C ALA A 299 -6.01 24.33 -34.30
N CYS A 300 -5.70 25.17 -33.31
CA CYS A 300 -6.63 26.22 -32.91
C CYS A 300 -6.79 27.28 -34.01
N GLU A 301 -5.75 27.49 -34.82
CA GLU A 301 -5.74 28.43 -35.95
C GLU A 301 -6.52 27.94 -37.18
N THR A 302 -6.88 26.66 -37.25
CA THR A 302 -7.48 26.05 -38.44
C THR A 302 -8.62 25.07 -38.11
N HIS A 303 -9.01 24.92 -36.85
CA HIS A 303 -9.89 23.84 -36.39
C HIS A 303 -9.45 22.47 -36.92
N GLU A 304 -10.21 21.81 -37.80
CA GLU A 304 -9.94 20.44 -38.25
C GLU A 304 -9.15 20.36 -39.55
N ILE A 305 -8.24 19.40 -39.63
CA ILE A 305 -7.43 19.21 -40.84
C ILE A 305 -7.65 17.80 -41.40
N ALA A 306 -7.45 16.78 -40.59
CA ALA A 306 -7.59 15.38 -41.02
C ALA A 306 -8.12 14.50 -39.88
N CYS A 307 -8.89 13.47 -40.23
CA CYS A 307 -9.28 12.46 -39.26
C CYS A 307 -9.64 11.12 -39.92
N GLY A 308 -9.27 10.01 -39.29
CA GLY A 308 -9.50 8.66 -39.82
C GLY A 308 -9.73 7.61 -38.75
N ASP A 309 -10.40 6.52 -39.14
CA ASP A 309 -10.61 5.35 -38.29
C ASP A 309 -9.36 4.48 -38.27
N ILE A 310 -8.75 4.34 -37.09
CA ILE A 310 -7.50 3.60 -36.87
C ILE A 310 -7.65 2.13 -37.29
N GLY A 311 -8.81 1.52 -37.07
CA GLY A 311 -9.07 0.13 -37.43
C GLY A 311 -9.03 -0.10 -38.95
N GLU A 312 -9.54 0.87 -39.72
CA GLU A 312 -9.52 0.84 -41.17
C GLU A 312 -8.13 1.17 -41.73
N MET A 313 -7.44 2.14 -41.14
CA MET A 313 -6.14 2.60 -41.63
C MET A 313 -4.99 1.60 -41.36
N LEU A 314 -4.98 0.93 -40.21
CA LEU A 314 -3.88 0.05 -39.78
C LEU A 314 -3.56 -1.08 -40.77
N GLY A 315 -4.57 -1.59 -41.47
CA GLY A 315 -4.40 -2.65 -42.47
C GLY A 315 -3.70 -2.19 -43.76
N HIS A 316 -3.57 -0.89 -43.97
CA HIS A 316 -2.93 -0.29 -45.14
C HIS A 316 -1.50 0.19 -44.87
N LEU A 317 -0.97 -0.03 -43.67
CA LEU A 317 0.38 0.38 -43.27
C LEU A 317 1.40 -0.74 -43.47
N ASP A 318 2.64 -0.35 -43.76
CA ASP A 318 3.80 -1.24 -43.66
C ASP A 318 3.91 -1.77 -42.22
N GLU A 319 4.28 -3.04 -42.05
CA GLU A 319 4.53 -3.63 -40.73
C GLU A 319 5.62 -2.86 -39.95
N ALA A 320 6.56 -2.21 -40.65
CA ALA A 320 7.61 -1.40 -40.05
C ALA A 320 7.19 0.04 -39.69
N ALA A 321 5.95 0.45 -39.96
CA ALA A 321 5.48 1.80 -39.65
C ALA A 321 5.43 2.04 -38.14
N LEU A 322 6.13 3.07 -37.66
CA LEU A 322 6.20 3.44 -36.24
C LEU A 322 4.97 4.22 -35.77
N TYR A 323 4.38 5.01 -36.66
CA TYR A 323 3.24 5.88 -36.36
C TYR A 323 2.04 5.55 -37.25
N CYS A 324 0.86 5.68 -36.67
CA CYS A 324 -0.40 5.61 -37.40
C CYS A 324 -0.65 6.99 -38.05
N PRO A 325 -1.01 7.05 -39.35
CA PRO A 325 -1.42 8.30 -39.97
C PRO A 325 -2.66 8.84 -39.27
N VAL A 326 -2.90 10.14 -39.46
CA VAL A 326 -4.09 10.79 -38.92
C VAL A 326 -5.33 10.32 -39.68
N GLY A 327 -5.28 10.35 -41.00
CA GLY A 327 -6.41 9.99 -41.85
C GLY A 327 -6.54 10.86 -43.08
N PRO A 328 -7.65 10.71 -43.85
CA PRO A 328 -7.93 11.61 -44.96
C PRO A 328 -8.09 13.05 -44.48
N SER A 329 -7.71 14.00 -45.32
CA SER A 329 -8.04 15.41 -45.11
C SER A 329 -9.56 15.60 -45.17
N LEU A 330 -10.09 16.38 -44.23
CA LEU A 330 -11.52 16.73 -44.19
C LEU A 330 -11.87 17.86 -45.16
N ASP A 331 -10.88 18.64 -45.57
CA ASP A 331 -10.97 19.61 -46.67
C ASP A 331 -9.76 19.50 -47.61
N PRO A 332 -9.74 18.47 -48.49
CA PRO A 332 -8.59 18.22 -49.37
C PRO A 332 -8.30 19.37 -50.34
N LYS A 333 -9.30 20.19 -50.67
CA LYS A 333 -9.13 21.33 -51.58
C LYS A 333 -8.23 22.40 -50.97
N HIS A 334 -8.28 22.55 -49.65
CA HIS A 334 -7.53 23.56 -48.91
C HIS A 334 -6.42 23.00 -48.02
N THR A 335 -6.02 21.74 -48.21
CA THR A 335 -4.89 21.14 -47.50
C THR A 335 -3.70 21.01 -48.45
N TYR A 336 -2.57 21.62 -48.10
CA TYR A 336 -1.39 21.70 -48.95
C TYR A 336 -0.14 21.19 -48.22
N ILE A 337 0.67 20.40 -48.91
CA ILE A 337 2.00 20.00 -48.43
C ILE A 337 3.01 20.55 -49.43
N VAL A 338 3.90 21.41 -48.97
CA VAL A 338 4.77 22.20 -49.86
C VAL A 338 6.24 22.08 -49.47
N ASP A 339 7.11 22.25 -50.45
CA ASP A 339 8.56 22.34 -50.25
C ASP A 339 9.01 23.75 -49.81
N ASP A 340 10.31 23.91 -49.54
CA ASP A 340 10.91 25.19 -49.13
C ASP A 340 10.78 26.30 -50.20
N ALA A 341 10.49 25.95 -51.46
CA ALA A 341 10.29 26.88 -52.55
C ALA A 341 8.80 27.22 -52.77
N GLY A 342 7.88 26.66 -51.98
CA GLY A 342 6.44 26.89 -52.09
C GLY A 342 5.77 26.07 -53.20
N ASN A 343 6.38 24.99 -53.67
CA ASN A 343 5.75 24.07 -54.63
C ASN A 343 5.11 22.90 -53.90
N ARG A 344 3.96 22.41 -54.38
CA ARG A 344 3.35 21.18 -53.84
C ARG A 344 4.29 19.99 -54.06
N VAL A 345 4.44 19.16 -53.03
CA VAL A 345 5.25 17.93 -53.11
C VAL A 345 4.44 16.76 -53.68
N GLU A 346 5.13 15.75 -54.23
CA GLU A 346 4.51 14.49 -54.64
C GLU A 346 4.10 13.63 -53.43
N ASP A 347 3.16 12.69 -53.63
CA ASP A 347 2.76 11.74 -52.59
C ASP A 347 3.98 10.93 -52.08
N GLY A 348 4.05 10.76 -50.76
CA GLY A 348 5.12 10.09 -50.03
C GLY A 348 6.29 11.00 -49.64
N VAL A 349 6.40 12.18 -50.24
CA VAL A 349 7.44 13.17 -49.93
C VAL A 349 7.00 14.03 -48.75
N SER A 350 7.90 14.23 -47.78
CA SER A 350 7.63 15.11 -46.64
C SER A 350 7.83 16.57 -47.03
N GLY A 351 6.89 17.42 -46.64
CA GLY A 351 6.95 18.88 -46.77
C GLY A 351 6.27 19.57 -45.59
N GLU A 352 6.19 20.90 -45.61
CA GLU A 352 5.49 21.67 -44.60
C GLU A 352 3.99 21.72 -44.90
N LEU A 353 3.16 21.58 -43.86
CA LEU A 353 1.70 21.56 -43.97
C LEU A 353 1.12 22.97 -43.90
N PHE A 354 0.30 23.32 -44.89
CA PHE A 354 -0.48 24.55 -44.96
C PHE A 354 -1.96 24.22 -45.11
N VAL A 355 -2.81 25.08 -44.55
CA VAL A 355 -4.27 24.89 -44.57
C VAL A 355 -4.94 26.21 -44.95
N GLY A 356 -5.86 26.19 -45.90
CA GLY A 356 -6.67 27.35 -46.32
C GLY A 356 -8.15 27.20 -45.98
N GLY A 357 -8.97 28.09 -46.55
CA GLY A 357 -10.43 27.97 -46.52
C GLY A 357 -11.12 28.44 -45.23
N ASP A 358 -12.39 28.06 -45.08
CA ASP A 358 -13.29 28.61 -44.05
C ASP A 358 -13.04 28.07 -42.64
N LEU A 359 -12.14 27.10 -42.49
CA LEU A 359 -11.71 26.55 -41.19
C LEU A 359 -10.67 27.43 -40.49
N LEU A 360 -10.15 28.47 -41.15
CA LEU A 360 -9.16 29.38 -40.57
C LEU A 360 -9.72 30.31 -39.51
N ALA A 361 -8.94 30.50 -38.44
CA ALA A 361 -9.07 31.62 -37.51
C ALA A 361 -8.91 32.97 -38.26
N ARG A 362 -9.40 34.04 -37.65
CA ARG A 362 -9.26 35.40 -38.19
C ARG A 362 -7.80 35.90 -38.12
N GLY A 363 -7.05 35.42 -37.13
CA GLY A 363 -5.66 35.80 -36.88
C GLY A 363 -5.32 35.83 -35.40
N TYR A 364 -4.22 36.49 -35.05
CA TYR A 364 -3.81 36.71 -33.67
C TYR A 364 -4.28 38.09 -33.16
N LEU A 365 -4.90 38.12 -31.99
CA LEU A 365 -5.38 39.34 -31.32
C LEU A 365 -4.21 40.32 -31.11
N ASN A 366 -4.43 41.59 -31.44
CA ASN A 366 -3.47 42.70 -31.30
C ASN A 366 -2.08 42.49 -31.93
N LEU A 367 -1.92 41.48 -32.82
CA LEU A 367 -0.63 41.09 -33.40
C LEU A 367 -0.70 41.02 -34.93
N PRO A 368 -0.96 42.14 -35.63
CA PRO A 368 -1.13 42.16 -37.09
C PRO A 368 0.11 41.69 -37.86
N GLU A 369 1.31 42.07 -37.41
CA GLU A 369 2.56 41.63 -38.07
C GLU A 369 2.83 40.13 -37.92
N THR A 370 2.47 39.56 -36.76
CA THR A 370 2.60 38.11 -36.53
C THR A 370 1.56 37.35 -37.35
N THR A 371 0.35 37.91 -37.44
CA THR A 371 -0.73 37.36 -38.26
C THR A 371 -0.32 37.30 -39.73
N ALA A 372 0.20 38.40 -40.30
CA ALA A 372 0.62 38.45 -41.70
C ALA A 372 1.76 37.47 -42.05
N LYS A 373 2.57 37.02 -41.06
CA LYS A 373 3.63 36.02 -41.26
C LYS A 373 3.13 34.58 -41.19
N ALA A 374 1.99 34.34 -40.53
CA ALA A 374 1.44 33.01 -40.31
C ALA A 374 0.23 32.71 -41.22
N PHE A 375 -0.59 33.72 -41.51
CA PHE A 375 -1.73 33.68 -42.42
C PHE A 375 -1.30 34.38 -43.71
N LEU A 376 -0.79 33.58 -44.65
CA LEU A 376 -0.26 34.03 -45.94
C LEU A 376 -1.38 34.09 -46.96
N ARG A 377 -1.14 34.78 -48.08
CA ARG A 377 -1.99 34.65 -49.26
C ARG A 377 -1.96 33.20 -49.75
N ASP A 378 -3.12 32.64 -50.03
CA ASP A 378 -3.24 31.32 -50.66
C ASP A 378 -2.96 31.46 -52.17
N GLU A 379 -1.87 30.87 -52.64
CA GLU A 379 -1.50 30.87 -54.07
C GLU A 379 -2.17 29.72 -54.84
N TYR A 380 -2.83 28.79 -54.16
CA TYR A 380 -3.47 27.62 -54.73
C TYR A 380 -5.00 27.77 -54.87
N ASP A 381 -5.59 28.78 -54.24
CA ASP A 381 -6.99 29.18 -54.43
C ASP A 381 -7.09 30.46 -55.28
N SER A 382 -7.90 30.43 -56.34
CA SER A 382 -8.10 31.57 -57.24
C SER A 382 -9.06 32.63 -56.69
N THR A 383 -9.69 32.39 -55.55
CA THR A 383 -10.59 33.33 -54.87
C THR A 383 -9.81 34.56 -54.39
N GLU A 384 -10.32 35.74 -54.69
CA GLU A 384 -9.69 36.99 -54.28
C GLU A 384 -9.66 37.10 -52.75
N GLY A 385 -8.47 37.33 -52.17
CA GLY A 385 -8.30 37.43 -50.73
C GLY A 385 -8.19 36.10 -49.98
N ALA A 386 -8.12 34.96 -50.67
CA ALA A 386 -7.91 33.66 -50.03
C ALA A 386 -6.61 33.64 -49.21
N LEU A 387 -6.69 33.07 -48.00
CA LEU A 387 -5.57 32.94 -47.07
C LEU A 387 -5.29 31.46 -46.79
N MET A 388 -4.02 31.18 -46.50
CA MET A 388 -3.57 29.90 -45.97
C MET A 388 -2.72 30.09 -44.71
N TYR A 389 -2.97 29.28 -43.69
CA TYR A 389 -2.21 29.21 -42.47
C TYR A 389 -1.03 28.26 -42.61
N ARG A 390 0.15 28.74 -42.19
CA ARG A 390 1.38 27.96 -42.07
C ARG A 390 1.40 27.23 -40.72
N THR A 391 1.16 25.93 -40.71
CA THR A 391 1.03 25.16 -39.46
C THR A 391 2.34 25.02 -38.68
N GLY A 392 3.48 25.04 -39.39
CA GLY A 392 4.79 24.70 -38.84
C GLY A 392 4.97 23.20 -38.59
N ASP A 393 4.03 22.34 -39.00
CA ASP A 393 4.13 20.89 -38.95
C ASP A 393 4.69 20.34 -40.28
N LEU A 394 5.54 19.32 -40.18
CA LEU A 394 5.98 18.53 -41.34
C LEU A 394 5.02 17.36 -41.51
N ALA A 395 4.56 17.15 -42.74
CA ALA A 395 3.64 16.09 -43.08
C ALA A 395 3.96 15.49 -44.45
N ARG A 396 3.38 14.34 -44.75
CA ARG A 396 3.32 13.78 -46.11
C ARG A 396 1.96 13.16 -46.37
N MET A 397 1.54 13.19 -47.62
CA MET A 397 0.40 12.40 -48.08
C MET A 397 0.91 11.01 -48.43
N LEU A 398 0.40 9.96 -47.79
CA LEU A 398 0.76 8.59 -48.17
C LEU A 398 0.14 8.25 -49.54
N PRO A 399 0.68 7.28 -50.30
CA PRO A 399 0.08 6.83 -51.56
C PRO A 399 -1.38 6.33 -51.43
N SER A 400 -1.81 6.02 -50.20
CA SER A 400 -3.20 5.69 -49.85
C SER A 400 -4.13 6.89 -49.73
N GLY A 401 -3.61 8.13 -49.84
CA GLY A 401 -4.36 9.37 -49.62
C GLY A 401 -4.53 9.75 -48.14
N LEU A 402 -3.80 9.11 -47.23
CA LEU A 402 -3.83 9.39 -45.79
C LEU A 402 -2.74 10.38 -45.39
N LEU A 403 -3.09 11.37 -44.57
CA LEU A 403 -2.15 12.35 -44.04
C LEU A 403 -1.36 11.76 -42.86
N GLU A 404 -0.04 11.80 -42.94
CA GLU A 404 0.87 11.44 -41.84
C GLU A 404 1.67 12.67 -41.38
N ILE A 405 1.68 12.93 -40.08
CA ILE A 405 2.50 13.98 -39.47
C ILE A 405 3.88 13.40 -39.14
N THR A 406 4.93 13.95 -39.75
CA THR A 406 6.30 13.43 -39.71
C THR A 406 7.22 14.24 -38.79
N GLY A 407 6.81 15.43 -38.35
CA GLY A 407 7.58 16.25 -37.40
C GLY A 407 7.10 17.71 -37.31
N ARG A 408 7.95 18.59 -36.79
CA ARG A 408 7.74 20.05 -36.76
C ARG A 408 8.93 20.81 -37.31
N VAL A 409 8.64 21.91 -38.00
CA VAL A 409 9.61 22.92 -38.40
C VAL A 409 10.04 23.71 -37.15
N GLY A 410 11.34 23.88 -36.93
CA GLY A 410 11.84 24.76 -35.86
C GLY A 410 11.81 24.18 -34.43
N ALA A 411 11.76 22.85 -34.28
CA ALA A 411 11.97 22.14 -33.00
C ALA A 411 10.92 22.34 -31.90
N MET A 412 9.69 22.77 -32.20
CA MET A 412 8.62 22.83 -31.17
C MET A 412 8.28 21.43 -30.62
N ILE A 413 8.22 21.28 -29.30
CA ILE A 413 8.06 20.02 -28.58
C ILE A 413 6.60 19.86 -28.13
N LYS A 414 5.97 18.72 -28.43
CA LYS A 414 4.70 18.30 -27.81
C LYS A 414 4.98 17.46 -26.57
N LEU A 415 4.50 17.90 -25.41
CA LEU A 415 4.65 17.20 -24.14
C LEU A 415 3.27 17.02 -23.49
N ARG A 416 2.75 15.78 -23.51
CA ARG A 416 1.47 15.42 -22.86
C ARG A 416 0.31 16.32 -23.34
N GLY A 417 0.26 16.57 -24.66
CA GLY A 417 -0.71 17.47 -25.31
C GLY A 417 -0.33 18.97 -25.35
N TYR A 418 0.54 19.45 -24.45
CA TYR A 418 0.99 20.85 -24.44
C TYR A 418 2.03 21.13 -25.51
N SER A 419 1.94 22.31 -26.15
CA SER A 419 2.98 22.83 -27.05
C SER A 419 4.03 23.60 -26.24
N VAL A 420 5.29 23.18 -26.33
CA VAL A 420 6.44 23.86 -25.71
C VAL A 420 7.37 24.33 -26.82
N VAL A 421 7.73 25.62 -26.79
CA VAL A 421 8.72 26.20 -27.70
C VAL A 421 10.08 26.22 -26.99
N PRO A 422 11.08 25.40 -27.39
CA PRO A 422 12.38 25.32 -26.71
C PRO A 422 13.05 26.67 -26.51
N ALA A 423 13.04 27.52 -27.54
CA ALA A 423 13.63 28.85 -27.49
C ALA A 423 13.09 29.73 -26.35
N LYS A 424 11.82 29.57 -25.95
CA LYS A 424 11.25 30.30 -24.80
C LYS A 424 11.88 29.81 -23.50
N VAL A 425 12.01 28.50 -23.35
CA VAL A 425 12.61 27.87 -22.18
C VAL A 425 14.10 28.23 -22.10
N GLU A 426 14.82 28.11 -23.22
CA GLU A 426 16.23 28.51 -23.37
C GLU A 426 16.46 29.97 -22.99
N ASN A 427 15.63 30.89 -23.52
CA ASN A 427 15.76 32.31 -23.20
C ASN A 427 15.47 32.61 -21.72
N SER A 428 14.49 31.93 -21.12
CA SER A 428 14.19 32.07 -19.69
C SER A 428 15.35 31.58 -18.83
N ILE A 429 15.98 30.46 -19.21
CA ILE A 429 17.18 29.92 -18.55
C ILE A 429 18.33 30.92 -18.61
N VAL A 430 18.64 31.45 -19.80
CA VAL A 430 19.72 32.44 -19.99
C VAL A 430 19.43 33.77 -19.26
N THR A 431 18.15 34.17 -19.19
CA THR A 431 17.75 35.42 -18.53
C THR A 431 17.85 35.31 -17.00
N HIS A 432 17.38 34.22 -16.42
CA HIS A 432 17.23 34.09 -14.97
C HIS A 432 18.39 33.36 -14.26
N LEU A 433 19.25 32.64 -15.00
CA LEU A 433 20.37 31.88 -14.44
C LEU A 433 21.70 32.37 -15.05
N ALA A 434 22.83 32.07 -14.40
CA ALA A 434 24.16 32.42 -14.92
C ALA A 434 24.61 31.47 -16.06
N VAL A 435 23.78 31.33 -17.08
CA VAL A 435 23.97 30.43 -18.23
C VAL A 435 24.19 31.27 -19.47
N SER A 436 25.30 31.07 -20.18
CA SER A 436 25.63 31.83 -21.40
C SER A 436 25.00 31.24 -22.67
N GLN A 437 24.79 29.93 -22.70
CA GLN A 437 24.16 29.23 -23.82
C GLN A 437 23.28 28.09 -23.28
N CYS A 438 22.13 27.89 -23.90
CA CYS A 438 21.20 26.82 -23.54
C CYS A 438 20.61 26.19 -24.81
N ALA A 439 20.44 24.87 -24.81
CA ALA A 439 19.62 24.14 -25.78
C ALA A 439 18.65 23.22 -25.05
N VAL A 440 17.38 23.22 -25.43
CA VAL A 440 16.34 22.39 -24.81
C VAL A 440 15.80 21.38 -25.81
N ILE A 441 15.78 20.10 -25.42
CA ILE A 441 15.24 19.00 -26.23
C ILE A 441 14.26 18.15 -25.41
N ALA A 442 13.46 17.34 -26.11
CA ALA A 442 12.70 16.27 -25.48
C ALA A 442 13.55 14.99 -25.39
N HIS A 443 13.49 14.29 -24.26
CA HIS A 443 14.13 12.99 -24.06
C HIS A 443 13.12 12.00 -23.47
N GLY A 444 13.22 10.73 -23.86
CA GLY A 444 12.26 9.67 -23.49
C GLY A 444 11.07 9.55 -24.45
N GLU A 445 10.24 8.53 -24.23
CA GLU A 445 9.03 8.22 -25.01
C GLU A 445 7.81 8.05 -24.09
N GLY A 446 6.60 8.24 -24.62
CA GLY A 446 5.36 8.06 -23.86
C GLY A 446 5.30 8.89 -22.57
N LEU A 447 5.09 8.20 -21.43
CA LEU A 447 5.00 8.82 -20.10
C LEU A 447 6.33 9.38 -19.58
N ASP A 448 7.45 8.79 -20.00
CA ASP A 448 8.81 9.15 -19.60
C ASP A 448 9.37 10.33 -20.42
N ARG A 449 8.60 10.82 -21.42
CA ARG A 449 8.97 11.98 -22.22
C ARG A 449 9.02 13.22 -21.33
N GLN A 450 10.16 13.90 -21.33
CA GLN A 450 10.46 15.07 -20.49
C GLN A 450 11.41 16.04 -21.19
N LEU A 451 11.51 17.27 -20.68
CA LEU A 451 12.41 18.29 -21.19
C LEU A 451 13.80 18.16 -20.55
N VAL A 452 14.85 18.26 -21.37
CA VAL A 452 16.25 18.28 -20.94
C VAL A 452 16.88 19.60 -21.38
N ALA A 453 17.51 20.32 -20.44
CA ALA A 453 18.26 21.54 -20.71
C ALA A 453 19.76 21.27 -20.72
N TYR A 454 20.41 21.55 -21.84
CA TYR A 454 21.86 21.53 -22.00
C TYR A 454 22.38 22.94 -21.83
N ILE A 455 23.16 23.19 -20.78
CA ILE A 455 23.56 24.53 -20.36
C ILE A 455 25.08 24.71 -20.34
N VAL A 456 25.53 25.89 -20.73
CA VAL A 456 26.94 26.32 -20.66
C VAL A 456 27.05 27.44 -19.63
N ARG A 457 28.03 27.34 -18.74
CA ARG A 457 28.26 28.32 -17.67
C ARG A 457 28.67 29.68 -18.24
N ASP A 458 28.00 30.73 -17.78
CA ASP A 458 28.45 32.10 -17.99
C ASP A 458 29.74 32.36 -17.21
N LYS A 459 30.78 32.82 -17.90
CA LYS A 459 32.13 33.03 -17.34
C LYS A 459 32.28 34.42 -16.71
N GLU A 460 31.28 35.29 -16.85
CA GLU A 460 31.24 36.60 -16.21
C GLU A 460 30.51 36.52 -14.85
N GLU A 461 31.15 36.97 -13.76
CA GLU A 461 30.53 36.99 -12.43
C GLU A 461 29.40 38.03 -12.36
N SER A 462 28.16 37.58 -12.55
CA SER A 462 26.96 38.36 -12.24
C SER A 462 26.62 38.21 -10.76
N LYS A 463 26.48 39.33 -10.03
CA LYS A 463 26.05 39.31 -8.62
C LYS A 463 24.57 38.94 -8.41
N ASP A 464 23.78 38.98 -9.49
CA ASP A 464 22.32 38.86 -9.44
C ASP A 464 21.81 37.52 -10.00
N ARG A 465 22.66 36.73 -10.67
CA ARG A 465 22.31 35.43 -11.26
C ARG A 465 23.31 34.36 -10.82
N ALA A 466 22.84 33.25 -10.27
CA ALA A 466 23.68 32.11 -9.88
C ALA A 466 23.70 31.04 -10.98
N PHE A 467 24.83 30.32 -11.10
CA PHE A 467 24.87 29.11 -11.93
C PHE A 467 24.16 27.98 -11.18
N PRO A 468 23.20 27.27 -11.79
CA PRO A 468 22.40 26.28 -11.08
C PRO A 468 23.23 25.08 -10.64
N GLU A 469 23.05 24.63 -9.39
CA GLU A 469 23.61 23.36 -8.92
C GLU A 469 22.85 22.20 -9.57
N ILE A 470 23.57 21.28 -10.23
CA ILE A 470 23.00 20.07 -10.84
C ILE A 470 23.37 18.87 -9.98
N LEU A 471 22.36 18.17 -9.45
CA LEU A 471 22.53 16.97 -8.64
C LEU A 471 23.08 15.80 -9.48
N GLU A 472 23.65 14.78 -8.84
CA GLU A 472 24.13 13.56 -9.52
C GLU A 472 23.04 12.86 -10.35
N SER A 473 21.77 13.05 -9.99
CA SER A 473 20.60 12.55 -10.73
C SER A 473 20.27 13.34 -12.01
N GLY A 474 21.02 14.40 -12.32
CA GLY A 474 20.76 15.30 -13.44
C GLY A 474 19.67 16.35 -13.19
N HIS A 475 19.16 16.49 -11.96
CA HIS A 475 18.09 17.45 -11.62
C HIS A 475 18.64 18.72 -10.95
N SER A 476 17.93 19.84 -11.05
CA SER A 476 18.29 21.11 -10.36
C SER A 476 17.07 21.79 -9.72
N PRO A 477 16.82 21.57 -8.41
CA PRO A 477 15.73 22.20 -7.68
C PRO A 477 15.81 23.74 -7.68
N GLU A 478 17.03 24.28 -7.61
CA GLU A 478 17.28 25.73 -7.57
C GLU A 478 16.96 26.41 -8.90
N ALA A 479 17.38 25.80 -10.03
CA ALA A 479 17.03 26.28 -11.36
C ALA A 479 15.52 26.30 -11.58
N ARG A 480 14.84 25.24 -11.15
CA ARG A 480 13.39 25.11 -11.27
C ARG A 480 12.65 26.20 -10.50
N LYS A 481 13.06 26.47 -9.25
CA LYS A 481 12.49 27.54 -8.41
C LYS A 481 12.69 28.93 -9.01
N ALA A 482 13.86 29.20 -9.59
CA ALA A 482 14.14 30.48 -10.23
C ALA A 482 13.26 30.71 -11.48
N LEU A 483 12.87 29.64 -12.17
CA LEU A 483 12.12 29.70 -13.43
C LEU A 483 10.60 29.57 -13.25
N SER A 484 10.11 29.08 -12.10
CA SER A 484 8.68 28.80 -11.88
C SER A 484 7.78 30.03 -11.89
N ALA A 485 8.35 31.22 -11.68
CA ALA A 485 7.61 32.49 -11.82
C ALA A 485 7.40 32.89 -13.29
N ALA A 486 8.29 32.48 -14.20
CA ALA A 486 8.27 32.89 -15.60
C ALA A 486 7.74 31.82 -16.57
N LEU A 487 7.74 30.54 -16.14
CA LEU A 487 7.35 29.39 -16.95
C LEU A 487 6.25 28.58 -16.28
N ALA A 488 5.27 28.13 -17.07
CA ALA A 488 4.28 27.16 -16.64
C ALA A 488 4.95 25.82 -16.29
N GLN A 489 4.33 25.04 -15.41
CA GLN A 489 4.92 23.84 -14.84
C GLN A 489 5.38 22.80 -15.88
N TYR A 490 4.66 22.67 -17.00
CA TYR A 490 4.98 21.75 -18.10
C TYR A 490 6.11 22.25 -19.02
N MET A 491 6.53 23.52 -18.91
CA MET A 491 7.63 24.11 -19.67
C MET A 491 8.99 24.03 -18.93
N LEU A 492 9.00 23.63 -17.66
CA LEU A 492 10.22 23.55 -16.85
C LEU A 492 11.03 22.28 -17.21
N PRO A 493 12.34 22.38 -17.52
CA PRO A 493 13.20 21.21 -17.72
C PRO A 493 13.28 20.32 -16.49
N SER A 494 13.14 19.01 -16.70
CA SER A 494 13.30 18.00 -15.63
C SER A 494 14.76 17.63 -15.44
N LEU A 495 15.52 17.48 -16.54
CA LEU A 495 16.93 17.10 -16.52
C LEU A 495 17.81 18.23 -17.05
N TRP A 496 19.03 18.29 -16.55
CA TRP A 496 20.01 19.33 -16.81
C TRP A 496 21.37 18.69 -17.08
N VAL A 497 22.01 19.13 -18.15
CA VAL A 497 23.34 18.64 -18.55
C VAL A 497 24.25 19.84 -18.72
N VAL A 498 25.34 19.90 -17.95
CA VAL A 498 26.34 20.95 -18.07
C VAL A 498 27.34 20.57 -19.16
N LEU A 499 27.56 21.49 -20.10
CA LEU A 499 28.55 21.36 -21.16
C LEU A 499 29.58 22.50 -21.06
N ASP A 500 30.79 22.22 -21.51
CA ASP A 500 31.82 23.27 -21.68
C ASP A 500 31.46 24.21 -22.84
N GLU A 501 30.84 23.68 -23.89
CA GLU A 501 30.30 24.39 -25.05
C GLU A 501 29.16 23.59 -25.72
N LEU A 502 28.23 24.27 -26.41
CA LEU A 502 27.23 23.57 -27.23
C LEU A 502 27.87 23.07 -28.53
N PRO A 503 27.62 21.81 -28.95
CA PRO A 503 28.09 21.32 -30.23
C PRO A 503 27.42 22.10 -31.36
N LEU A 504 28.20 22.63 -32.31
CA LEU A 504 27.68 23.41 -33.44
C LEU A 504 27.89 22.66 -34.77
N HIS A 505 27.02 22.93 -35.75
CA HIS A 505 27.24 22.54 -37.14
C HIS A 505 28.36 23.40 -37.76
N GLU A 506 29.37 22.73 -38.34
CA GLU A 506 30.59 23.37 -38.89
C GLU A 506 30.32 24.46 -39.93
N VAL A 507 29.20 24.38 -40.66
CA VAL A 507 28.86 25.30 -41.76
C VAL A 507 27.86 26.39 -41.33
N SER A 508 26.89 26.07 -40.47
CA SER A 508 25.79 26.99 -40.14
C SER A 508 25.96 27.72 -38.80
N GLY A 509 26.88 27.28 -37.94
CA GLY A 509 27.07 27.83 -36.59
C GLY A 509 25.88 27.61 -35.64
N LYS A 510 24.86 26.86 -36.06
CA LYS A 510 23.71 26.49 -35.22
C LYS A 510 24.04 25.25 -34.38
N VAL A 511 23.38 25.11 -33.22
CA VAL A 511 23.53 23.95 -32.33
C VAL A 511 23.15 22.66 -33.07
N ASP A 512 24.07 21.69 -33.07
CA ASP A 512 23.87 20.35 -33.60
C ASP A 512 23.22 19.47 -32.53
N LEU A 513 21.89 19.51 -32.46
CA LEU A 513 21.09 18.81 -31.45
C LEU A 513 21.33 17.28 -31.44
N LYS A 514 21.79 16.70 -32.57
CA LYS A 514 22.09 15.25 -32.67
C LYS A 514 23.38 14.85 -31.98
N LYS A 515 24.27 15.81 -31.70
CA LYS A 515 25.56 15.60 -31.02
C LYS A 515 25.50 15.86 -29.52
N LEU A 516 24.34 16.23 -28.98
CA LEU A 516 24.17 16.41 -27.54
C LEU A 516 24.29 15.05 -26.82
N PRO A 517 25.06 14.96 -25.70
CA PRO A 517 25.23 13.71 -24.98
C PRO A 517 23.95 13.28 -24.28
N ALA A 518 23.73 11.97 -24.10
CA ALA A 518 22.58 11.48 -23.34
C ALA A 518 22.69 11.89 -21.85
N PRO A 519 21.58 12.23 -21.17
CA PRO A 519 21.58 12.52 -19.75
C PRO A 519 21.94 11.26 -18.93
N VAL A 520 22.70 11.42 -17.84
CA VAL A 520 23.20 10.31 -17.01
C VAL A 520 22.07 9.73 -16.16
N THR A 521 21.89 8.41 -16.21
CA THR A 521 21.03 7.63 -15.29
C THR A 521 21.89 6.64 -14.50
N THR A 522 21.82 6.65 -13.16
CA THR A 522 22.74 5.88 -12.29
C THR A 522 22.00 4.84 -11.41
N PRO A 523 22.49 3.58 -11.28
CA PRO A 523 21.99 2.57 -10.32
C PRO A 523 22.53 2.73 -8.87
N PRO A 524 22.03 1.96 -7.88
CA PRO A 524 21.95 2.35 -6.46
C PRO A 524 23.18 2.03 -5.59
N ALA A 525 23.37 2.82 -4.52
CA ALA A 525 24.19 2.50 -3.33
C ALA A 525 23.61 3.09 -2.02
N ASN A 526 23.93 2.44 -0.90
CA ASN A 526 23.31 2.49 0.44
C ASN A 526 23.52 3.77 1.29
N GLY A 527 22.56 4.11 2.17
CA GLY A 527 22.85 4.85 3.42
C GLY A 527 21.75 5.67 4.14
N THR A 528 21.10 5.03 5.14
CA THR A 528 20.56 5.50 6.46
C THR A 528 20.10 6.94 6.83
N LYS A 529 18.92 6.94 7.51
CA LYS A 529 18.42 7.72 8.69
C LYS A 529 17.88 9.16 8.52
N ALA A 530 16.63 9.39 8.98
CA ALA A 530 16.28 9.94 10.31
C ALA A 530 14.74 10.08 10.48
N ALA A 531 14.27 9.87 11.71
CA ALA A 531 12.86 9.90 12.10
C ALA A 531 12.44 11.25 12.71
N GLN A 532 11.20 11.67 12.47
CA GLN A 532 10.48 12.72 13.21
C GLN A 532 9.11 12.20 13.68
N ALA A 533 8.65 12.76 14.81
CA ALA A 533 7.60 12.29 15.70
C ALA A 533 6.23 12.01 15.04
N GLN A 534 5.53 10.99 15.55
CA GLN A 534 4.43 10.30 14.88
C GLN A 534 3.05 10.93 15.15
N ASP A 535 2.50 11.54 14.11
CA ASP A 535 1.08 11.43 13.74
C ASP A 535 0.90 10.06 13.01
N PRO A 536 -0.25 9.37 13.10
CA PRO A 536 -0.52 8.13 12.35
C PRO A 536 -0.32 8.22 10.85
N ILE A 537 -0.45 9.42 10.27
CA ILE A 537 -0.04 9.71 8.90
C ILE A 537 1.40 10.22 9.02
N GLY A 538 2.33 9.28 9.03
CA GLY A 538 3.74 9.56 9.10
C GLY A 538 4.30 10.03 7.77
N VAL A 539 5.41 10.76 7.84
CA VAL A 539 6.22 11.09 6.66
C VAL A 539 6.60 9.83 5.88
N ASN A 540 6.82 8.71 6.57
CA ASN A 540 7.10 7.43 5.94
C ASN A 540 5.92 6.87 5.16
N ASP A 541 4.68 7.00 5.65
CA ASP A 541 3.50 6.47 4.97
C ASP A 541 3.26 7.20 3.64
N VAL A 542 3.33 8.54 3.66
CA VAL A 542 3.21 9.37 2.45
C VAL A 542 4.39 9.12 1.50
N ALA A 543 5.59 8.91 2.03
CA ALA A 543 6.79 8.68 1.22
C ALA A 543 6.84 7.29 0.57
N GLU A 544 6.30 6.25 1.21
CA GLU A 544 6.12 4.94 0.59
C GLU A 544 5.15 5.04 -0.60
N ILE A 545 4.09 5.84 -0.44
CA ILE A 545 3.15 6.10 -1.52
C ILE A 545 3.80 6.93 -2.63
N TRP A 546 4.65 7.92 -2.32
CA TRP A 546 5.47 8.62 -3.32
C TRP A 546 6.38 7.66 -4.09
N ALA A 547 7.13 6.80 -3.37
CA ALA A 547 8.03 5.83 -3.97
C ALA A 547 7.31 4.93 -4.96
N ALA A 548 6.13 4.42 -4.58
CA ALA A 548 5.29 3.61 -5.46
C ALA A 548 4.71 4.38 -6.66
N THR A 549 4.52 5.69 -6.54
CA THR A 549 3.98 6.54 -7.62
C THR A 549 5.05 7.00 -8.60
N LEU A 550 6.23 7.33 -8.10
CA LEU A 550 7.38 7.76 -8.89
C LEU A 550 8.21 6.58 -9.40
N ASN A 551 7.80 5.34 -9.07
CA ASN A 551 8.52 4.11 -9.36
C ASN A 551 10.01 4.18 -8.94
N MET A 552 10.25 4.71 -7.74
CA MET A 552 11.60 4.95 -7.22
C MET A 552 11.76 4.38 -5.81
N PRO A 553 12.99 4.04 -5.38
CA PRO A 553 13.24 3.58 -4.02
C PRO A 553 12.89 4.66 -2.98
N ARG A 554 12.18 4.26 -1.91
CA ARG A 554 11.86 5.10 -0.74
C ARG A 554 13.08 5.85 -0.17
N SER A 555 14.28 5.27 -0.24
CA SER A 555 15.52 5.85 0.31
C SER A 555 15.96 7.15 -0.36
N LEU A 556 15.50 7.43 -1.58
CA LEU A 556 15.81 8.66 -2.32
C LEU A 556 14.90 9.84 -1.96
N ILE A 557 13.88 9.59 -1.14
CA ILE A 557 12.87 10.59 -0.80
C ILE A 557 13.14 11.12 0.62
N SER A 558 13.54 12.39 0.70
CA SER A 558 13.69 13.12 1.95
C SER A 558 12.43 13.91 2.28
N PRO A 559 12.20 14.32 3.54
CA PRO A 559 11.06 15.18 3.90
C PRO A 559 10.99 16.49 3.10
N ALA A 560 12.14 17.03 2.69
CA ALA A 560 12.24 18.24 1.88
C ALA A 560 12.16 17.97 0.36
N SER A 561 12.15 16.70 -0.06
CA SER A 561 12.06 16.34 -1.47
C SER A 561 10.77 16.86 -2.08
N ASN A 562 10.89 17.47 -3.25
CA ASN A 562 9.76 17.94 -4.05
C ASN A 562 9.32 16.83 -5.01
N PHE A 563 8.02 16.63 -5.13
CA PHE A 563 7.40 15.57 -5.93
C PHE A 563 7.76 15.70 -7.40
N PHE A 564 7.74 16.93 -7.91
CA PHE A 564 8.05 17.21 -9.31
C PHE A 564 9.55 17.15 -9.61
N ASP A 565 10.40 17.45 -8.62
CA ASP A 565 11.87 17.33 -8.77
C ASP A 565 12.32 15.87 -8.87
N LEU A 566 11.51 14.93 -8.38
CA LEU A 566 11.79 13.49 -8.43
C LEU A 566 11.13 12.79 -9.64
N GLY A 567 10.75 13.55 -10.67
CA GLY A 567 10.13 13.01 -11.89
C GLY A 567 8.60 12.98 -11.85
N GLY A 568 7.98 13.48 -10.78
CA GLY A 568 6.53 13.64 -10.70
C GLY A 568 6.00 14.65 -11.72
N HIS A 569 4.80 14.41 -12.19
CA HIS A 569 4.01 15.25 -13.09
C HIS A 569 2.52 15.16 -12.75
N SER A 570 1.66 15.95 -13.41
CA SER A 570 0.23 16.11 -13.09
C SER A 570 -0.52 14.77 -13.00
N LEU A 571 -0.35 13.87 -13.98
CA LEU A 571 -0.92 12.51 -13.94
C LEU A 571 -0.40 11.67 -12.76
N SER A 572 0.89 11.72 -12.46
CA SER A 572 1.43 11.02 -11.29
C SER A 572 1.01 11.69 -9.96
N LEU A 573 0.75 13.00 -9.95
CA LEU A 573 0.24 13.71 -8.78
C LEU A 573 -1.21 13.34 -8.49
N ALA A 574 -2.01 13.12 -9.55
CA ALA A 574 -3.34 12.57 -9.45
C ALA A 574 -3.32 11.11 -8.99
N ASP A 575 -2.45 10.25 -9.54
CA ASP A 575 -2.23 8.88 -9.04
C ASP A 575 -1.78 8.90 -7.57
N LEU A 576 -0.92 9.86 -7.19
CA LEU A 576 -0.53 10.09 -5.80
C LEU A 576 -1.75 10.45 -4.94
N ALA A 577 -2.54 11.45 -5.34
CA ALA A 577 -3.74 11.87 -4.61
C ALA A 577 -4.74 10.73 -4.41
N ALA A 578 -4.96 9.94 -5.46
CA ALA A 578 -5.83 8.77 -5.44
C ALA A 578 -5.27 7.68 -4.51
N LYS A 579 -3.96 7.42 -4.54
CA LYS A 579 -3.31 6.47 -3.64
C LYS A 579 -3.32 6.96 -2.18
N LEU A 580 -3.10 8.24 -1.92
CA LEU A 580 -3.21 8.84 -0.59
C LEU A 580 -4.65 8.76 -0.07
N SER A 581 -5.63 9.11 -0.90
CA SER A 581 -7.05 9.03 -0.56
C SER A 581 -7.46 7.60 -0.22
N ARG A 582 -7.03 6.63 -1.02
CA ARG A 582 -7.25 5.21 -0.78
C ARG A 582 -6.54 4.68 0.46
N ALA A 583 -5.31 5.12 0.70
CA ALA A 583 -4.50 4.68 1.83
C ALA A 583 -5.08 5.18 3.16
N PHE A 584 -5.59 6.41 3.19
CA PHE A 584 -6.03 7.07 4.42
C PHE A 584 -7.54 7.11 4.62
N GLY A 585 -8.34 6.77 3.61
CA GLY A 585 -9.78 6.59 3.73
C GLY A 585 -10.61 7.89 3.71
N PHE A 586 -10.02 8.99 3.27
CA PHE A 586 -10.69 10.28 3.03
C PHE A 586 -10.13 10.92 1.75
N ARG A 587 -10.93 11.72 1.05
CA ARG A 587 -10.54 12.34 -0.23
C ARG A 587 -9.44 13.37 -0.01
N VAL A 588 -8.27 13.16 -0.62
CA VAL A 588 -7.15 14.13 -0.71
C VAL A 588 -7.24 14.80 -2.08
N PRO A 589 -7.60 16.10 -2.17
CA PRO A 589 -7.74 16.78 -3.45
C PRO A 589 -6.37 16.98 -4.14
N VAL A 590 -6.30 16.70 -5.45
CA VAL A 590 -5.07 16.88 -6.26
C VAL A 590 -4.56 18.32 -6.17
N ALA A 591 -5.46 19.31 -6.23
CA ALA A 591 -5.12 20.73 -6.13
C ALA A 591 -4.35 21.08 -4.84
N ARG A 592 -4.64 20.39 -3.73
CA ARG A 592 -3.99 20.63 -2.43
C ARG A 592 -2.59 20.00 -2.33
N LEU A 593 -2.25 19.10 -3.27
CA LEU A 593 -0.91 18.52 -3.41
C LEU A 593 -0.08 19.28 -4.46
N ALA A 594 -0.68 20.18 -5.24
CA ALA A 594 0.09 20.99 -6.18
C ALA A 594 0.99 22.00 -5.46
N ASP A 595 0.59 22.44 -4.25
CA ASP A 595 1.32 23.42 -3.45
C ASP A 595 1.07 23.26 -1.93
N PRO A 596 2.11 23.10 -1.08
CA PRO A 596 3.53 22.91 -1.42
C PRO A 596 3.81 21.45 -1.84
N PRO A 597 4.44 21.21 -3.01
CA PRO A 597 4.61 19.87 -3.55
C PRO A 597 5.79 19.11 -2.94
N THR A 598 6.08 19.34 -1.66
CA THR A 598 7.15 18.64 -0.93
C THR A 598 6.58 17.47 -0.17
N LEU A 599 7.41 16.48 0.20
CA LEU A 599 6.94 15.35 1.00
C LEU A 599 6.36 15.83 2.34
N ALA A 600 7.04 16.77 3.01
CA ALA A 600 6.51 17.42 4.22
C ALA A 600 5.20 18.17 3.94
N GLY A 601 5.14 18.93 2.85
CA GLY A 601 3.94 19.65 2.41
C GLY A 601 2.76 18.72 2.14
N HIS A 602 2.98 17.59 1.48
CA HIS A 602 1.95 16.59 1.24
C HIS A 602 1.51 15.91 2.55
N VAL A 603 2.43 15.66 3.48
CA VAL A 603 2.09 15.14 4.81
C VAL A 603 1.20 16.14 5.56
N GLU A 604 1.54 17.43 5.54
CA GLU A 604 0.73 18.49 6.12
C GLU A 604 -0.62 18.64 5.43
N THR A 605 -0.67 18.63 4.09
CA THR A 605 -1.92 18.66 3.32
C THR A 605 -2.81 17.48 3.68
N VAL A 606 -2.28 16.26 3.70
CA VAL A 606 -3.06 15.06 4.03
C VAL A 606 -3.59 15.13 5.46
N ARG A 607 -2.78 15.60 6.42
CA ARG A 607 -3.22 15.84 7.80
C ARG A 607 -4.28 16.93 7.88
N GLY A 608 -4.09 18.07 7.21
CA GLY A 608 -5.06 19.17 7.20
C GLY A 608 -6.39 18.79 6.55
N VAL A 609 -6.36 17.97 5.49
CA VAL A 609 -7.57 17.43 4.85
C VAL A 609 -8.27 16.44 5.77
N ARG A 610 -7.54 15.55 6.45
CA ARG A 610 -8.08 14.68 7.50
C ARG A 610 -8.78 15.49 8.58
N ASP A 611 -8.10 16.51 9.09
CA ASP A 611 -8.58 17.31 10.22
C ASP A 611 -9.83 18.12 9.83
N GLY A 612 -9.89 18.64 8.59
CA GLY A 612 -11.10 19.26 8.03
C GLY A 612 -12.26 18.27 7.86
N HIS A 613 -11.98 17.05 7.38
CA HIS A 613 -12.99 15.99 7.27
C HIS A 613 -13.50 15.54 8.65
N ALA A 614 -12.60 15.37 9.62
CA ALA A 614 -12.93 15.02 10.99
C ALA A 614 -13.76 16.11 11.67
N ALA A 615 -13.41 17.39 11.48
CA ALA A 615 -14.17 18.53 12.00
C ALA A 615 -15.59 18.60 11.42
N ALA A 616 -15.76 18.34 10.11
CA ALA A 616 -17.06 18.32 9.46
C ALA A 616 -17.96 17.19 9.99
N VAL A 617 -17.42 15.99 10.21
CA VAL A 617 -18.16 14.86 10.80
C VAL A 617 -18.47 15.10 12.28
N GLN A 618 -17.56 15.74 13.02
CA GLN A 618 -17.75 16.06 14.44
C GLN A 618 -18.82 17.14 14.67
N ALA A 619 -19.01 18.05 13.70
CA ALA A 619 -19.99 19.14 13.78
C ALA A 619 -21.46 18.65 13.80
N ASP A 620 -21.74 17.45 13.29
CA ASP A 620 -23.08 16.81 13.33
C ASP A 620 -23.01 15.32 13.73
N LEU A 621 -22.19 15.02 14.74
CA LEU A 621 -21.99 13.65 15.21
C LEU A 621 -23.29 12.90 15.57
N PRO A 622 -24.32 13.51 16.20
CA PRO A 622 -25.59 12.82 16.49
C PRO A 622 -26.33 12.32 15.24
N ALA A 623 -26.40 13.13 14.17
CA ALA A 623 -27.05 12.68 12.94
C ALA A 623 -26.26 11.55 12.28
N VAL A 624 -24.93 11.64 12.28
CA VAL A 624 -24.04 10.60 11.75
C VAL A 624 -24.20 9.30 12.53
N LEU A 625 -24.20 9.33 13.87
CA LEU A 625 -24.41 8.15 14.73
C LEU A 625 -25.74 7.46 14.43
N ARG A 626 -26.83 8.23 14.28
CA ARG A 626 -28.16 7.69 13.92
C ARG A 626 -28.15 7.06 12.53
N LYS A 627 -27.55 7.73 11.54
CA LYS A 627 -27.43 7.21 10.17
C LYS A 627 -26.65 5.90 10.16
N ASP A 628 -25.51 5.87 10.83
CA ASP A 628 -24.60 4.73 10.83
C ASP A 628 -25.13 3.52 11.61
N SER A 629 -26.01 3.77 12.59
CA SER A 629 -26.68 2.71 13.36
C SER A 629 -27.78 1.98 12.58
N ASN A 630 -28.13 2.46 11.37
CA ASN A 630 -29.07 1.75 10.50
C ASN A 630 -28.37 0.63 9.74
N LEU A 631 -28.94 -0.58 9.82
CA LEU A 631 -28.47 -1.74 9.09
C LEU A 631 -29.22 -1.85 7.74
N ASP A 632 -28.46 -1.99 6.65
CA ASP A 632 -28.97 -2.10 5.28
C ASP A 632 -30.06 -3.17 5.14
N HIS A 633 -31.09 -2.89 4.35
CA HIS A 633 -32.27 -3.75 4.23
C HIS A 633 -31.99 -5.16 3.68
N ASP A 634 -30.94 -5.34 2.90
CA ASP A 634 -30.55 -6.63 2.33
C ASP A 634 -29.82 -7.54 3.34
N ILE A 635 -29.38 -6.99 4.48
CA ILE A 635 -28.79 -7.77 5.57
C ILE A 635 -29.91 -8.33 6.44
N GLN A 636 -30.37 -9.53 6.07
CA GLN A 636 -31.38 -10.31 6.79
C GLN A 636 -31.18 -11.80 6.52
N ALA A 637 -31.46 -12.67 7.50
CA ALA A 637 -31.23 -14.10 7.36
C ALA A 637 -32.51 -14.91 7.62
N ASN A 638 -33.15 -15.35 6.54
CA ASN A 638 -34.30 -16.25 6.63
C ASN A 638 -33.85 -17.70 6.87
N GLY A 639 -34.14 -18.21 8.07
CA GLY A 639 -33.92 -19.61 8.44
C GLY A 639 -32.48 -20.00 8.75
N ALA A 640 -31.61 -19.05 9.12
CA ALA A 640 -30.28 -19.36 9.63
C ALA A 640 -30.39 -20.09 10.98
N LYS A 641 -29.55 -21.12 11.19
CA LYS A 641 -29.51 -21.91 12.42
C LYS A 641 -28.19 -21.67 13.13
N PHE A 642 -28.23 -21.63 14.46
CA PHE A 642 -27.03 -21.54 15.27
C PHE A 642 -26.12 -22.75 15.02
N CYS A 643 -24.88 -22.47 14.61
CA CYS A 643 -23.81 -23.45 14.44
C CYS A 643 -22.84 -23.32 15.63
N PRO A 644 -22.76 -24.31 16.53
CA PRO A 644 -21.74 -24.32 17.58
C PRO A 644 -20.34 -24.33 16.95
N LEU A 645 -19.44 -23.53 17.51
CA LEU A 645 -18.08 -23.37 16.99
C LEU A 645 -17.31 -24.69 16.83
N ASN A 646 -17.48 -25.64 17.75
CA ASN A 646 -16.85 -26.96 17.72
C ASN A 646 -17.45 -27.93 16.68
N LYS A 647 -18.54 -27.53 16.02
CA LYS A 647 -19.16 -28.26 14.89
C LYS A 647 -18.91 -27.57 13.55
N ALA A 648 -18.27 -26.41 13.54
CA ALA A 648 -17.93 -25.71 12.31
C ALA A 648 -16.78 -26.42 11.59
N ASN A 649 -16.89 -26.54 10.27
CA ASN A 649 -15.82 -26.96 9.38
C ASN A 649 -14.94 -25.79 8.94
N THR A 650 -15.51 -24.58 8.86
CA THR A 650 -14.80 -23.37 8.43
C THR A 650 -15.18 -22.19 9.31
N VAL A 651 -14.16 -21.51 9.85
CA VAL A 651 -14.31 -20.33 10.71
C VAL A 651 -13.58 -19.15 10.08
N LEU A 652 -14.24 -18.01 9.94
CA LEU A 652 -13.58 -16.75 9.62
C LEU A 652 -13.20 -16.02 10.92
N LEU A 653 -11.92 -15.77 11.12
CA LEU A 653 -11.39 -14.94 12.20
C LEU A 653 -10.90 -13.61 11.63
N THR A 654 -11.51 -12.52 12.07
CA THR A 654 -10.97 -11.16 11.82
C THR A 654 -10.13 -10.71 13.01
N GLY A 655 -9.13 -9.85 12.76
CA GLY A 655 -8.28 -9.33 13.82
C GLY A 655 -7.21 -10.31 14.31
N ALA A 656 -6.88 -11.36 13.55
CA ALA A 656 -5.87 -12.38 13.91
C ALA A 656 -4.47 -11.82 14.21
N THR A 657 -4.18 -10.60 13.71
CA THR A 657 -2.93 -9.85 13.97
C THR A 657 -3.04 -8.83 15.11
N GLY A 658 -4.19 -8.78 15.80
CA GLY A 658 -4.35 -8.04 17.05
C GLY A 658 -3.96 -8.88 18.27
N PHE A 659 -3.91 -8.25 19.45
CA PHE A 659 -3.51 -8.93 20.69
C PHE A 659 -4.47 -10.08 21.05
N LEU A 660 -5.77 -9.80 21.27
CA LEU A 660 -6.77 -10.85 21.55
C LEU A 660 -6.91 -11.84 20.38
N GLY A 661 -6.87 -11.37 19.14
CA GLY A 661 -7.06 -12.20 17.96
C GLY A 661 -6.00 -13.30 17.80
N ALA A 662 -4.76 -13.05 18.23
CA ALA A 662 -3.71 -14.06 18.23
C ALA A 662 -4.01 -15.23 19.18
N PHE A 663 -4.53 -14.95 20.38
CA PHE A 663 -4.93 -15.98 21.34
C PHE A 663 -6.23 -16.68 20.92
N LEU A 664 -7.18 -15.94 20.32
CA LEU A 664 -8.37 -16.54 19.70
C LEU A 664 -7.98 -17.53 18.59
N LEU A 665 -7.01 -17.20 17.74
CA LEU A 665 -6.50 -18.12 16.72
C LEU A 665 -5.90 -19.38 17.36
N ASN A 666 -5.06 -19.22 18.38
CA ASN A 666 -4.48 -20.36 19.08
C ASN A 666 -5.56 -21.27 19.68
N ASP A 667 -6.53 -20.69 20.39
CA ASP A 667 -7.60 -21.46 21.04
C ASP A 667 -8.56 -22.09 20.01
N LEU A 668 -8.82 -21.44 18.88
CA LEU A 668 -9.59 -22.01 17.77
C LEU A 668 -8.91 -23.27 17.22
N LEU A 669 -7.60 -23.24 17.03
CA LEU A 669 -6.83 -24.37 16.54
C LEU A 669 -6.79 -25.53 17.55
N GLU A 670 -6.79 -25.23 18.85
CA GLU A 670 -6.74 -26.22 19.92
C GLU A 670 -8.11 -26.87 20.23
N ASN A 671 -9.21 -26.12 20.04
CA ASN A 671 -10.53 -26.54 20.48
C ASN A 671 -11.50 -26.89 19.35
N THR A 672 -11.08 -26.76 18.09
CA THR A 672 -11.89 -27.10 16.91
C THR A 672 -11.07 -27.94 15.94
N SER A 673 -11.74 -28.61 15.00
CA SER A 673 -11.12 -29.22 13.80
C SER A 673 -11.29 -28.37 12.54
N ALA A 674 -11.84 -27.16 12.65
CA ALA A 674 -12.16 -26.30 11.51
C ALA A 674 -10.92 -25.81 10.76
N GLN A 675 -11.08 -25.53 9.47
CA GLN A 675 -10.20 -24.63 8.73
C GLN A 675 -10.47 -23.19 9.17
N ILE A 676 -9.41 -22.45 9.50
CA ILE A 676 -9.50 -21.09 10.02
C ILE A 676 -9.02 -20.10 8.97
N ILE A 677 -9.93 -19.29 8.45
CA ILE A 677 -9.61 -18.21 7.52
C ILE A 677 -9.27 -16.99 8.35
N CYS A 678 -8.03 -16.52 8.26
CA CYS A 678 -7.54 -15.35 8.98
C CYS A 678 -7.53 -14.13 8.06
N LEU A 679 -8.41 -13.17 8.31
CA LEU A 679 -8.37 -11.90 7.61
C LEU A 679 -7.20 -11.06 8.11
N VAL A 680 -6.21 -10.83 7.23
CA VAL A 680 -5.02 -10.03 7.51
C VAL A 680 -5.15 -8.69 6.79
N ARG A 681 -5.04 -7.59 7.54
CA ARG A 681 -5.31 -6.24 7.02
C ARG A 681 -4.26 -5.78 6.01
N PHE A 682 -4.66 -5.42 4.81
CA PHE A 682 -3.86 -4.69 3.82
C PHE A 682 -4.62 -3.44 3.37
N ASN A 683 -3.92 -2.36 3.04
CA ASN A 683 -4.59 -1.13 2.62
C ASN A 683 -5.29 -1.33 1.26
N ASN A 684 -4.61 -1.99 0.32
CA ASN A 684 -5.12 -2.45 -0.97
C ASN A 684 -4.77 -3.93 -1.13
N PRO A 685 -5.64 -4.86 -0.71
CA PRO A 685 -5.35 -6.29 -0.81
C PRO A 685 -5.34 -6.75 -2.27
N GLU A 686 -4.22 -7.33 -2.71
CA GLU A 686 -4.08 -7.98 -4.01
C GLU A 686 -3.77 -9.48 -3.85
N GLY A 687 -3.96 -10.27 -4.93
CA GLY A 687 -3.70 -11.72 -4.89
C GLY A 687 -2.23 -12.08 -4.59
N SER A 688 -1.30 -11.15 -4.80
CA SER A 688 0.14 -11.27 -4.51
C SER A 688 0.48 -11.12 -3.01
N ASP A 689 -0.40 -10.53 -2.20
CA ASP A 689 -0.14 -10.19 -0.79
C ASP A 689 -0.19 -11.39 0.17
N TYR A 690 -0.58 -12.57 -0.32
CA TYR A 690 -0.70 -13.78 0.49
C TYR A 690 0.58 -14.09 1.30
N SER A 691 1.75 -14.00 0.63
CA SER A 691 3.06 -14.26 1.26
C SER A 691 3.40 -13.25 2.36
N ALA A 692 3.11 -11.96 2.12
CA ALA A 692 3.28 -10.89 3.10
C ALA A 692 2.32 -11.07 4.29
N GLY A 693 1.11 -11.57 4.03
CA GLY A 693 0.12 -11.87 5.06
C GLY A 693 0.58 -12.98 6.00
N ILE A 694 1.16 -14.06 5.45
CA ILE A 694 1.81 -15.12 6.23
C ILE A 694 2.94 -14.54 7.07
N ALA A 695 3.84 -13.75 6.48
CA ALA A 695 4.98 -13.18 7.19
C ALA A 695 4.54 -12.30 8.37
N ARG A 696 3.48 -11.50 8.19
CA ARG A 696 2.93 -10.63 9.25
C ARG A 696 2.31 -11.44 10.38
N LEU A 697 1.45 -12.42 10.06
CA LEU A 697 0.86 -13.29 11.08
C LEU A 697 1.95 -14.07 11.82
N ARG A 698 2.94 -14.60 11.10
CA ARG A 698 4.08 -15.32 11.68
C ARG A 698 4.86 -14.47 12.65
N ARG A 699 5.27 -13.26 12.25
CA ARG A 699 6.02 -12.33 13.10
C ARG A 699 5.24 -12.04 14.38
N HIS A 700 3.96 -11.68 14.25
CA HIS A 700 3.10 -11.36 15.40
C HIS A 700 2.94 -12.54 16.36
N LEU A 701 2.70 -13.75 15.84
CA LEU A 701 2.60 -14.94 16.68
C LEU A 701 3.94 -15.36 17.29
N LEU A 702 5.07 -15.10 16.64
CA LEU A 702 6.41 -15.31 17.22
C LEU A 702 6.63 -14.36 18.41
N ASP A 703 6.30 -13.08 18.24
CA ASP A 703 6.45 -12.06 19.29
C ASP A 703 5.63 -12.38 20.53
N LEU A 704 4.45 -13.00 20.35
CA LEU A 704 3.58 -13.44 21.45
C LEU A 704 3.90 -14.85 21.98
N GLY A 705 4.84 -15.57 21.36
CA GLY A 705 5.24 -16.93 21.76
C GLY A 705 4.25 -18.03 21.35
N LEU A 706 3.42 -17.80 20.33
CA LEU A 706 2.33 -18.68 19.88
C LEU A 706 2.64 -19.44 18.57
N TRP A 707 3.68 -19.06 17.81
CA TRP A 707 3.95 -19.67 16.50
C TRP A 707 4.39 -21.15 16.59
N ARG A 708 3.78 -21.97 15.74
CA ARG A 708 4.20 -23.35 15.40
C ARG A 708 3.87 -23.59 13.93
N ASP A 709 4.75 -24.26 13.19
CA ASP A 709 4.60 -24.42 11.73
C ASP A 709 3.31 -25.17 11.35
N SER A 710 2.83 -26.06 12.23
CA SER A 710 1.57 -26.78 12.07
C SER A 710 0.32 -25.88 12.07
N ILE A 711 0.42 -24.60 12.46
CA ILE A 711 -0.68 -23.63 12.31
C ILE A 711 -1.10 -23.54 10.84
N MET A 712 -0.14 -23.56 9.91
CA MET A 712 -0.41 -23.40 8.48
C MET A 712 -1.12 -24.60 7.85
N GLU A 713 -1.22 -25.74 8.53
CA GLU A 713 -2.00 -26.89 8.06
C GLU A 713 -3.52 -26.63 8.09
N ARG A 714 -3.94 -25.66 8.91
CA ARG A 714 -5.36 -25.35 9.18
C ARG A 714 -5.69 -23.86 9.10
N VAL A 715 -4.73 -23.03 8.68
CA VAL A 715 -4.92 -21.58 8.54
C VAL A 715 -4.78 -21.18 7.08
N GLU A 716 -5.82 -20.52 6.60
CA GLU A 716 -5.84 -19.83 5.31
C GLU A 716 -5.70 -18.32 5.55
N ILE A 717 -4.75 -17.68 4.87
CA ILE A 717 -4.59 -16.23 4.93
C ILE A 717 -5.49 -15.59 3.88
N LEU A 718 -6.32 -14.66 4.34
CA LEU A 718 -7.17 -13.83 3.50
C LEU A 718 -6.70 -12.37 3.59
N PRO A 719 -5.88 -11.88 2.64
CA PRO A 719 -5.60 -10.45 2.54
C PRO A 719 -6.91 -9.68 2.36
N GLY A 720 -7.20 -8.73 3.24
CA GLY A 720 -8.45 -7.98 3.20
C GLY A 720 -8.35 -6.64 3.92
N ASN A 721 -9.38 -5.82 3.83
CA ASN A 721 -9.48 -4.54 4.49
C ASN A 721 -10.90 -4.30 5.02
N LEU A 722 -11.05 -4.23 6.35
CA LEU A 722 -12.35 -3.97 6.98
C LEU A 722 -12.98 -2.64 6.54
N SER A 723 -12.19 -1.66 6.11
CA SER A 723 -12.70 -0.35 5.68
C SER A 723 -13.19 -0.30 4.23
N ARG A 724 -13.25 -1.44 3.54
CA ARG A 724 -13.65 -1.54 2.14
C ARG A 724 -14.92 -2.40 2.00
N GLU A 725 -15.74 -2.09 1.01
CA GLU A 725 -16.84 -2.97 0.59
C GLU A 725 -16.32 -4.38 0.28
N ARG A 726 -17.12 -5.40 0.64
CA ARG A 726 -16.73 -6.82 0.55
C ARG A 726 -15.37 -7.12 1.18
N LEU A 727 -14.95 -6.34 2.17
CA LEU A 727 -13.65 -6.44 2.84
C LEU A 727 -12.46 -6.25 1.86
N GLY A 728 -12.68 -5.57 0.74
CA GLY A 728 -11.69 -5.38 -0.33
C GLY A 728 -11.47 -6.63 -1.20
N LEU A 729 -12.32 -7.64 -1.08
CA LEU A 729 -12.21 -8.89 -1.83
C LEU A 729 -12.83 -8.75 -3.22
N SER A 730 -12.29 -9.52 -4.17
CA SER A 730 -12.94 -9.72 -5.47
C SER A 730 -14.29 -10.43 -5.29
N GLN A 731 -15.18 -10.29 -6.26
CA GLN A 731 -16.50 -10.93 -6.20
C GLN A 731 -16.40 -12.46 -6.10
N ASP A 732 -15.41 -13.06 -6.76
CA ASP A 732 -15.19 -14.51 -6.74
C ASP A 732 -14.75 -15.00 -5.35
N LEU A 733 -13.80 -14.30 -4.72
CA LEU A 733 -13.37 -14.61 -3.36
C LEU A 733 -14.50 -14.38 -2.35
N TRP A 734 -15.30 -13.33 -2.53
CA TRP A 734 -16.48 -13.10 -1.70
C TRP A 734 -17.49 -14.24 -1.82
N ASN A 735 -17.79 -14.70 -3.03
CA ASN A 735 -18.71 -15.80 -3.28
C ASN A 735 -18.19 -17.13 -2.71
N ASP A 736 -16.87 -17.38 -2.81
CA ASP A 736 -16.21 -18.52 -2.16
C ASP A 736 -16.44 -18.48 -0.64
N MET A 737 -16.19 -17.33 -0.01
CA MET A 737 -16.42 -17.12 1.42
C MET A 737 -17.87 -17.38 1.81
N VAL A 738 -18.83 -16.85 1.04
CA VAL A 738 -20.28 -17.07 1.24
C VAL A 738 -20.62 -18.56 1.23
N SER A 739 -19.97 -19.35 0.36
CA SER A 739 -20.29 -20.77 0.18
C SER A 739 -19.87 -21.69 1.32
N ARG A 740 -18.82 -21.32 2.08
CA ARG A 740 -18.16 -22.26 3.02
C ARG A 740 -18.03 -21.77 4.46
N VAL A 741 -18.13 -20.48 4.74
CA VAL A 741 -18.01 -19.97 6.13
C VAL A 741 -19.26 -20.28 6.94
N GLN A 742 -19.08 -20.93 8.09
CA GLN A 742 -20.19 -21.37 8.95
C GLN A 742 -20.23 -20.61 10.28
N VAL A 743 -19.07 -20.16 10.76
CA VAL A 743 -18.95 -19.32 11.96
C VAL A 743 -17.98 -18.19 11.70
N ILE A 744 -18.32 -16.99 12.14
CA ILE A 744 -17.47 -15.80 12.06
C ILE A 744 -17.16 -15.35 13.48
N VAL A 745 -15.87 -15.25 13.82
CA VAL A 745 -15.39 -14.60 15.04
C VAL A 745 -14.88 -13.21 14.63
N HIS A 746 -15.72 -12.20 14.87
CA HIS A 746 -15.40 -10.83 14.49
C HIS A 746 -14.68 -10.09 15.64
N ALA A 747 -13.35 -10.16 15.66
CA ALA A 747 -12.49 -9.48 16.63
C ALA A 747 -11.62 -8.36 16.01
N GLY A 748 -11.76 -8.12 14.70
CA GLY A 748 -11.06 -7.03 14.01
C GLY A 748 -11.71 -5.67 14.25
N ALA A 749 -10.91 -4.70 14.71
CA ALA A 749 -11.27 -3.30 14.85
C ALA A 749 -10.00 -2.43 14.76
N THR A 750 -10.14 -1.15 14.45
CA THR A 750 -9.11 -0.15 14.71
C THR A 750 -9.34 0.38 16.13
N VAL A 751 -8.35 0.19 17.00
CA VAL A 751 -8.42 0.58 18.42
C VAL A 751 -7.51 1.78 18.63
N ASN A 752 -8.09 2.95 18.86
CA ASN A 752 -7.36 4.15 19.25
C ASN A 752 -8.30 5.02 20.10
N LEU A 753 -7.98 5.20 21.37
CA LEU A 753 -8.82 5.92 22.34
C LEU A 753 -8.72 7.46 22.22
N ILE A 754 -7.91 7.96 21.30
CA ILE A 754 -7.71 9.40 21.07
C ILE A 754 -8.41 9.82 19.76
N TYR A 755 -8.55 8.92 18.80
CA TYR A 755 -9.06 9.27 17.49
C TYR A 755 -10.55 9.62 17.52
N PRO A 756 -10.97 10.63 16.73
CA PRO A 756 -12.37 10.98 16.61
C PRO A 756 -13.13 9.86 15.88
N TYR A 757 -14.45 9.85 16.08
CA TYR A 757 -15.36 8.87 15.49
C TYR A 757 -15.11 8.64 13.98
N ALA A 758 -14.95 9.73 13.22
CA ALA A 758 -14.76 9.70 11.76
C ALA A 758 -13.57 8.82 11.33
N SER A 759 -12.45 8.88 12.06
CA SER A 759 -11.22 8.17 11.71
C SER A 759 -11.30 6.66 11.95
N LEU A 760 -12.23 6.21 12.80
CA LEU A 760 -12.41 4.81 13.16
C LEU A 760 -13.62 4.16 12.46
N ARG A 761 -14.54 5.00 11.95
CA ARG A 761 -15.80 4.63 11.30
C ARG A 761 -15.65 3.52 10.26
N GLY A 762 -14.70 3.66 9.32
CA GLY A 762 -14.54 2.72 8.22
C GLY A 762 -14.28 1.28 8.70
N ALA A 763 -13.28 1.06 9.55
CA ALA A 763 -12.96 -0.29 10.01
C ALA A 763 -13.96 -0.85 11.02
N ASN A 764 -14.50 0.01 11.90
CA ASN A 764 -15.30 -0.44 13.05
C ASN A 764 -16.79 -0.57 12.73
N ILE A 765 -17.32 0.21 11.78
CA ILE A 765 -18.74 0.25 11.44
C ILE A 765 -18.97 -0.39 10.07
N GLU A 766 -18.38 0.18 9.01
CA GLU A 766 -18.55 -0.37 7.65
C GLU A 766 -18.01 -1.80 7.57
N GLY A 767 -16.87 -2.08 8.20
CA GLY A 767 -16.35 -3.43 8.32
C GLY A 767 -17.29 -4.39 9.05
N THR A 768 -17.93 -3.97 10.14
CA THR A 768 -18.94 -4.80 10.82
C THR A 768 -20.16 -5.01 9.94
N ARG A 769 -20.62 -3.98 9.20
CA ARG A 769 -21.73 -4.08 8.25
C ARG A 769 -21.46 -5.13 7.17
N GLU A 770 -20.26 -5.12 6.58
CA GLU A 770 -19.86 -6.12 5.58
C GLU A 770 -19.72 -7.52 6.17
N ILE A 771 -19.24 -7.66 7.42
CA ILE A 771 -19.22 -8.95 8.11
C ILE A 771 -20.64 -9.49 8.33
N LEU A 772 -21.59 -8.63 8.71
CA LEU A 772 -22.99 -9.03 8.86
C LEU A 772 -23.63 -9.39 7.52
N ARG A 773 -23.24 -8.70 6.42
CA ARG A 773 -23.65 -9.05 5.05
C ARG A 773 -23.12 -10.41 4.62
N LEU A 774 -21.84 -10.70 4.90
CA LEU A 774 -21.28 -12.03 4.65
C LEU A 774 -22.04 -13.09 5.45
N ALA A 775 -22.32 -12.82 6.72
CA ALA A 775 -23.06 -13.74 7.59
C ALA A 775 -24.50 -13.98 7.12
N SER A 776 -25.21 -12.95 6.62
CA SER A 776 -26.58 -13.10 6.11
C SER A 776 -26.62 -13.98 4.87
N GLN A 777 -25.65 -13.82 3.98
CA GLN A 777 -25.53 -14.60 2.74
C GLN A 777 -25.09 -16.05 3.01
N SER A 778 -24.11 -16.26 3.90
CA SER A 778 -23.60 -17.59 4.25
C SER A 778 -24.44 -18.32 5.31
N LYS A 779 -25.36 -17.60 5.95
CA LYS A 779 -26.11 -18.06 7.15
C LYS A 779 -25.20 -18.44 8.31
N ALA A 780 -24.01 -17.84 8.39
CA ALA A 780 -23.04 -18.12 9.43
C ALA A 780 -23.49 -17.60 10.81
N THR A 781 -23.03 -18.28 11.86
CA THR A 781 -23.16 -17.77 13.24
C THR A 781 -22.07 -16.75 13.53
N VAL A 782 -22.43 -15.60 14.09
CA VAL A 782 -21.48 -14.51 14.38
C VAL A 782 -21.19 -14.41 15.88
N GLN A 783 -19.92 -14.49 16.24
CA GLN A 783 -19.41 -14.14 17.56
C GLN A 783 -18.78 -12.75 17.44
N TYR A 784 -19.53 -11.71 17.75
CA TYR A 784 -19.07 -10.32 17.69
C TYR A 784 -18.33 -9.96 18.98
N VAL A 785 -17.04 -9.64 18.87
CA VAL A 785 -16.25 -9.19 20.02
C VAL A 785 -16.39 -7.68 20.17
N SER A 786 -16.95 -7.26 21.29
CA SER A 786 -17.12 -5.87 21.68
C SER A 786 -16.23 -5.50 22.87
N THR A 787 -16.39 -4.29 23.39
CA THR A 787 -15.58 -3.70 24.47
C THR A 787 -16.48 -3.14 25.57
N ASN A 788 -15.96 -3.03 26.79
CA ASN A 788 -16.57 -2.26 27.87
C ASN A 788 -16.74 -0.76 27.50
N GLY A 789 -15.89 -0.22 26.61
CA GLY A 789 -15.93 1.19 26.16
C GLY A 789 -17.21 1.62 25.44
N VAL A 790 -18.16 0.71 25.17
CA VAL A 790 -19.51 1.06 24.69
C VAL A 790 -20.42 1.60 25.79
N LEU A 791 -19.94 1.62 27.04
CA LEU A 791 -20.64 2.10 28.23
C LEU A 791 -19.78 3.15 28.95
N PRO A 792 -20.41 4.10 29.65
CA PRO A 792 -19.66 5.14 30.35
C PRO A 792 -19.11 4.61 31.68
N PRO A 793 -18.10 5.29 32.26
CA PRO A 793 -17.58 4.97 33.57
C PRO A 793 -18.68 4.88 34.65
N SER A 794 -18.55 3.94 35.58
CA SER A 794 -19.55 3.75 36.64
C SER A 794 -18.94 3.20 37.93
N LYS A 795 -19.50 3.64 39.07
CA LYS A 795 -19.15 3.09 40.40
C LYS A 795 -19.68 1.67 40.59
N HIS A 796 -20.79 1.32 39.92
CA HIS A 796 -21.43 0.01 39.98
C HIS A 796 -21.37 -0.69 38.61
N GLY A 797 -21.28 -2.03 38.61
CA GLY A 797 -21.19 -2.79 37.36
C GLY A 797 -22.44 -2.67 36.50
N TRP A 798 -22.27 -2.37 35.21
CA TRP A 798 -23.36 -2.33 34.24
C TRP A 798 -23.87 -3.75 33.94
N PRO A 799 -25.20 -3.99 33.94
CA PRO A 799 -25.77 -5.29 33.59
C PRO A 799 -25.62 -5.59 32.10
N GLU A 800 -25.68 -6.87 31.71
CA GLU A 800 -25.51 -7.31 30.31
C GLU A 800 -26.51 -6.71 29.31
N PHE A 801 -27.68 -6.29 29.77
CA PHE A 801 -28.68 -5.65 28.92
C PHE A 801 -28.49 -4.13 28.76
N ALA A 802 -27.48 -3.54 29.40
CA ALA A 802 -27.23 -2.10 29.34
C ALA A 802 -26.85 -1.67 27.93
N MET A 803 -27.53 -0.64 27.43
CA MET A 803 -27.25 0.02 26.16
C MET A 803 -27.56 1.51 26.31
N LEU A 804 -26.66 2.38 25.86
CA LEU A 804 -26.93 3.83 25.83
C LEU A 804 -27.96 4.17 24.75
N ASP A 805 -28.72 5.23 24.97
CA ASP A 805 -29.49 5.89 23.91
C ASP A 805 -28.55 6.65 22.97
N VAL A 806 -28.86 6.69 21.67
CA VAL A 806 -28.01 7.30 20.64
C VAL A 806 -27.70 8.77 20.94
N ASP A 807 -28.65 9.51 21.52
CA ASP A 807 -28.49 10.93 21.83
C ASP A 807 -27.56 11.15 23.02
N SER A 808 -27.35 10.12 23.85
CA SER A 808 -26.42 10.16 24.97
C SER A 808 -24.99 9.76 24.60
N VAL A 809 -24.75 9.22 23.39
CA VAL A 809 -23.45 8.62 23.03
C VAL A 809 -22.35 9.67 22.92
N GLN A 810 -22.63 10.81 22.28
CA GLN A 810 -21.66 11.91 22.13
C GLN A 810 -21.16 12.43 23.48
N ASP A 811 -22.07 12.58 24.44
CA ASP A 811 -21.75 13.21 25.73
C ASP A 811 -21.17 12.23 26.75
N LYS A 812 -21.53 10.94 26.66
CA LYS A 812 -21.17 9.94 27.67
C LYS A 812 -20.01 9.04 27.27
N LEU A 813 -19.73 8.86 25.98
CA LEU A 813 -18.57 8.10 25.50
C LEU A 813 -17.49 9.09 25.06
N LEU A 814 -16.37 9.06 25.79
CA LEU A 814 -15.31 10.08 25.73
C LEU A 814 -14.42 9.97 24.49
N ASP A 815 -14.46 8.83 23.79
CA ASP A 815 -13.57 8.54 22.66
C ASP A 815 -14.30 7.95 21.46
N GLY A 816 -13.74 8.16 20.27
CA GLY A 816 -14.32 7.65 19.01
C GLY A 816 -14.33 6.13 18.91
N TYR A 817 -13.47 5.42 19.65
CA TYR A 817 -13.47 3.96 19.65
C TYR A 817 -14.71 3.40 20.37
N GLY A 818 -15.02 3.90 21.56
CA GLY A 818 -16.25 3.58 22.29
C GLY A 818 -17.50 3.90 21.48
N GLN A 819 -17.54 5.10 20.86
CA GLN A 819 -18.65 5.54 20.01
C GLN A 819 -18.84 4.62 18.79
N THR A 820 -17.78 4.30 18.05
CA THR A 820 -17.88 3.41 16.87
C THR A 820 -18.23 1.97 17.25
N LYS A 821 -17.74 1.46 18.39
CA LYS A 821 -18.11 0.12 18.89
C LYS A 821 -19.56 0.07 19.37
N TRP A 822 -20.08 1.16 19.95
CA TRP A 822 -21.50 1.27 20.31
C TRP A 822 -22.39 1.20 19.05
N VAL A 823 -22.04 1.92 17.98
CA VAL A 823 -22.78 1.86 16.70
C VAL A 823 -22.74 0.46 16.10
N ALA A 824 -21.56 -0.18 16.10
CA ALA A 824 -21.42 -1.53 15.61
C ALA A 824 -22.25 -2.55 16.42
N GLU A 825 -22.41 -2.36 17.74
CA GLU A 825 -23.37 -3.15 18.53
C GLU A 825 -24.83 -2.93 18.09
N GLN A 826 -25.24 -1.70 17.73
CA GLN A 826 -26.58 -1.45 17.19
C GLN A 826 -26.84 -2.26 15.91
N LEU A 827 -25.85 -2.29 15.01
CA LEU A 827 -25.92 -3.09 13.78
C LEU A 827 -26.07 -4.58 14.09
N VAL A 828 -25.31 -5.11 15.05
CA VAL A 828 -25.38 -6.52 15.46
C VAL A 828 -26.71 -6.85 16.16
N HIS A 829 -27.22 -5.93 16.97
CA HIS A 829 -28.56 -6.04 17.58
C HIS A 829 -29.65 -6.13 16.52
N GLU A 830 -29.61 -5.25 15.52
CA GLU A 830 -30.57 -5.25 14.42
C GLU A 830 -30.45 -6.51 13.56
N ALA A 831 -29.23 -6.96 13.27
CA ALA A 831 -29.01 -8.23 12.58
C ALA A 831 -29.62 -9.42 13.35
N SER A 832 -29.46 -9.45 14.67
CA SER A 832 -30.08 -10.48 15.53
C SER A 832 -31.61 -10.44 15.43
N ARG A 833 -32.21 -9.25 15.49
CA ARG A 833 -33.66 -9.04 15.32
C ARG A 833 -34.16 -9.54 13.96
N ARG A 834 -33.33 -9.42 12.91
CA ARG A 834 -33.57 -9.92 11.55
C ARG A 834 -33.21 -11.39 11.33
N GLY A 835 -33.02 -12.17 12.40
CA GLY A 835 -32.90 -13.62 12.35
C GLY A 835 -31.47 -14.16 12.20
N LEU A 836 -30.43 -13.31 12.23
CA LEU A 836 -29.05 -13.80 12.25
C LEU A 836 -28.68 -14.38 13.62
N PRO A 837 -28.07 -15.59 13.68
CA PRO A 837 -27.60 -16.18 14.93
C PRO A 837 -26.30 -15.47 15.36
N VAL A 838 -26.43 -14.51 16.26
CA VAL A 838 -25.29 -13.68 16.71
C VAL A 838 -25.20 -13.61 18.23
N LYS A 839 -23.99 -13.40 18.74
CA LYS A 839 -23.70 -13.09 20.15
C LYS A 839 -22.75 -11.90 20.22
N ILE A 840 -23.01 -11.00 21.17
CA ILE A 840 -22.17 -9.84 21.49
C ILE A 840 -21.36 -10.18 22.75
N LEU A 841 -20.04 -10.17 22.64
CA LEU A 841 -19.12 -10.58 23.69
C LEU A 841 -18.32 -9.35 24.11
N ARG A 842 -18.77 -8.64 25.16
CA ARG A 842 -18.11 -7.43 25.66
C ARG A 842 -16.91 -7.82 26.51
N ALA A 843 -15.73 -7.68 25.93
CA ALA A 843 -14.48 -7.78 26.67
C ALA A 843 -14.27 -6.54 27.51
N GLY A 844 -13.79 -6.72 28.74
CA GLY A 844 -13.27 -5.60 29.50
C GLY A 844 -11.84 -5.25 29.11
N THR A 845 -11.14 -4.47 29.91
CA THR A 845 -9.73 -4.12 29.68
C THR A 845 -8.87 -5.38 29.80
N ILE A 846 -8.25 -5.75 28.67
CA ILE A 846 -7.52 -7.00 28.52
C ILE A 846 -6.07 -6.83 29.00
N SER A 847 -5.64 -7.65 29.95
CA SER A 847 -4.27 -7.74 30.43
C SER A 847 -3.50 -8.91 29.83
N GLY A 848 -2.26 -9.13 30.28
CA GLY A 848 -1.39 -10.18 29.76
C GLY A 848 -1.92 -11.62 29.90
N HIS A 849 -1.30 -12.54 29.17
CA HIS A 849 -1.58 -13.97 29.22
C HIS A 849 -1.20 -14.55 30.59
N SER A 850 -2.15 -15.22 31.26
CA SER A 850 -1.98 -15.61 32.66
C SER A 850 -0.88 -16.64 32.93
N LEU A 851 -0.46 -17.40 31.90
CA LEU A 851 0.59 -18.42 32.02
C LEU A 851 1.96 -18.00 31.48
N THR A 852 1.99 -17.12 30.47
CA THR A 852 3.24 -16.77 29.75
C THR A 852 3.68 -15.33 30.02
N GLY A 853 2.78 -14.53 30.59
CA GLY A 853 2.96 -13.10 30.79
C GLY A 853 2.95 -12.27 29.51
N SER A 854 2.75 -12.90 28.35
CA SER A 854 2.68 -12.23 27.05
C SER A 854 1.67 -11.10 27.10
N ALA A 855 2.14 -9.87 26.93
CA ALA A 855 1.37 -8.65 27.16
C ALA A 855 1.34 -7.78 25.90
N ASN A 856 0.27 -7.00 25.76
CA ASN A 856 0.21 -5.98 24.72
C ASN A 856 1.23 -4.89 25.06
N ALA A 857 2.19 -4.64 24.16
CA ALA A 857 3.16 -3.58 24.34
C ALA A 857 2.48 -2.20 24.44
N TRP A 858 1.37 -1.99 23.75
CA TRP A 858 0.68 -0.68 23.72
C TRP A 858 -0.40 -0.52 24.80
N ASP A 859 -0.24 -1.16 25.97
CA ASP A 859 -1.18 -1.08 27.08
C ASP A 859 -0.81 0.03 28.09
N LEU A 860 -1.75 0.95 28.33
CA LEU A 860 -1.54 2.13 29.19
C LEU A 860 -1.31 1.75 30.65
N VAL A 861 -2.05 0.77 31.18
CA VAL A 861 -1.92 0.35 32.59
C VAL A 861 -0.54 -0.28 32.81
N SER A 862 -0.11 -1.16 31.90
CA SER A 862 1.24 -1.74 31.91
C SER A 862 2.32 -0.66 31.80
N ALA A 863 2.14 0.36 30.95
CA ALA A 863 3.09 1.47 30.83
C ALA A 863 3.20 2.28 32.13
N LEU A 864 2.07 2.63 32.77
CA LEU A 864 2.07 3.33 34.06
C LEU A 864 2.78 2.52 35.16
N ILE A 865 2.55 1.21 35.21
CA ILE A 865 3.22 0.33 36.17
C ILE A 865 4.73 0.29 35.91
N VAL A 866 5.15 0.02 34.66
CA VAL A 866 6.56 -0.10 34.29
C VAL A 866 7.31 1.22 34.54
N GLU A 867 6.76 2.35 34.13
CA GLU A 867 7.40 3.65 34.34
C GLU A 867 7.43 4.05 35.82
N SER A 868 6.44 3.66 36.61
CA SER A 868 6.48 3.83 38.08
C SER A 868 7.63 3.04 38.71
N ILE A 869 7.86 1.81 38.25
CA ILE A 869 8.99 0.97 38.71
C ILE A 869 10.33 1.62 38.33
N HIS A 870 10.46 2.15 37.11
CA HIS A 870 11.68 2.85 36.68
C HIS A 870 11.95 4.12 37.49
N LEU A 871 10.90 4.85 37.88
CA LEU A 871 11.04 6.06 38.71
C LEU A 871 11.32 5.73 40.19
N GLY A 872 10.90 4.56 40.65
CA GLY A 872 10.84 4.23 42.09
C GLY A 872 9.69 4.93 42.82
N PHE A 873 8.76 5.54 42.08
CA PHE A 873 7.58 6.23 42.59
C PHE A 873 6.36 5.82 41.77
N HIS A 874 5.22 5.59 42.43
CA HIS A 874 3.95 5.35 41.77
C HIS A 874 2.95 6.48 42.07
N PRO A 875 2.00 6.77 41.16
CA PRO A 875 0.99 7.79 41.41
C PRO A 875 0.01 7.35 42.52
N ASP A 876 -0.14 8.19 43.53
CA ASP A 876 -1.09 8.04 44.61
C ASP A 876 -2.41 8.74 44.27
N VAL A 877 -3.24 8.04 43.49
CA VAL A 877 -4.54 8.56 43.05
C VAL A 877 -5.65 7.87 43.83
N GLU A 878 -6.31 8.63 44.72
CA GLU A 878 -7.43 8.11 45.51
C GLU A 878 -8.53 7.53 44.60
N GLY A 879 -8.93 6.29 44.86
CA GLY A 879 -9.99 5.59 44.12
C GLY A 879 -9.57 5.04 42.76
N TRP A 880 -8.27 5.03 42.43
CA TRP A 880 -7.78 4.45 41.18
C TRP A 880 -7.90 2.92 41.20
N ARG A 881 -8.85 2.44 40.39
CA ARG A 881 -9.08 1.02 40.14
C ARG A 881 -8.71 0.71 38.70
N ALA A 882 -8.27 -0.51 38.43
CA ALA A 882 -7.99 -0.97 37.07
C ALA A 882 -8.70 -2.29 36.79
N GLU A 883 -9.27 -2.40 35.60
CA GLU A 883 -9.68 -3.70 35.10
C GLU A 883 -8.49 -4.35 34.37
N MET A 884 -8.13 -5.57 34.77
CA MET A 884 -6.97 -6.29 34.23
C MET A 884 -7.38 -7.74 33.96
N THR A 885 -8.21 -7.94 32.94
CA THR A 885 -8.77 -9.26 32.62
C THR A 885 -7.81 -10.04 31.72
N PRO A 886 -7.27 -11.21 32.13
CA PRO A 886 -6.27 -11.93 31.34
C PRO A 886 -6.77 -12.36 29.95
N VAL A 887 -5.95 -12.14 28.92
CA VAL A 887 -6.35 -12.41 27.52
C VAL A 887 -6.75 -13.86 27.25
N ASP A 888 -6.11 -14.84 27.91
CA ASP A 888 -6.44 -16.25 27.73
C ASP A 888 -7.76 -16.64 28.39
N PHE A 889 -8.14 -15.96 29.46
CA PHE A 889 -9.48 -16.10 30.00
C PHE A 889 -10.52 -15.55 28.99
N VAL A 890 -10.27 -14.38 28.41
CA VAL A 890 -11.18 -13.77 27.42
C VAL A 890 -11.33 -14.67 26.20
N SER A 891 -10.23 -15.16 25.62
CA SER A 891 -10.27 -16.03 24.44
C SER A 891 -10.97 -17.36 24.74
N LYS A 892 -10.61 -18.06 25.82
CA LYS A 892 -11.28 -19.32 26.24
C LYS A 892 -12.77 -19.12 26.51
N ALA A 893 -13.15 -18.00 27.13
CA ALA A 893 -14.56 -17.68 27.39
C ALA A 893 -15.33 -17.44 26.09
N ILE A 894 -14.75 -16.73 25.11
CA ILE A 894 -15.34 -16.54 23.78
C ILE A 894 -15.57 -17.90 23.10
N ILE A 895 -14.55 -18.76 23.04
CA ILE A 895 -14.65 -20.10 22.43
C ILE A 895 -15.70 -20.95 23.14
N HIS A 896 -15.74 -20.91 24.47
CA HIS A 896 -16.72 -21.65 25.26
C HIS A 896 -18.15 -21.16 24.99
N LEU A 897 -18.39 -19.85 25.07
CA LEU A 897 -19.71 -19.25 24.84
C LEU A 897 -20.19 -19.42 23.40
N ALA A 898 -19.28 -19.47 22.43
CA ALA A 898 -19.59 -19.77 21.03
C ALA A 898 -20.16 -21.19 20.82
N ASN A 899 -20.02 -22.09 21.80
CA ASN A 899 -20.61 -23.43 21.79
C ASN A 899 -21.94 -23.53 22.56
N GLN A 900 -22.32 -22.50 23.32
CA GLN A 900 -23.51 -22.50 24.17
C GLN A 900 -24.79 -22.24 23.36
N SER A 901 -25.33 -23.27 22.70
CA SER A 901 -26.54 -23.17 21.88
C SER A 901 -27.84 -22.94 22.66
N GLN A 902 -27.82 -23.19 23.97
CA GLN A 902 -29.00 -23.04 24.85
C GLN A 902 -29.14 -21.62 25.43
N ALA A 903 -28.10 -20.80 25.34
CA ALA A 903 -28.11 -19.44 25.86
C ALA A 903 -28.94 -18.53 24.93
N LYS A 904 -30.08 -18.04 25.41
CA LYS A 904 -30.96 -17.13 24.66
C LYS A 904 -30.55 -15.66 24.75
N GLN A 905 -29.61 -15.33 25.62
CA GLN A 905 -29.12 -13.95 25.77
C GLN A 905 -28.21 -13.58 24.61
N LEU A 906 -28.30 -12.32 24.19
CA LEU A 906 -27.52 -11.77 23.07
C LEU A 906 -26.16 -11.25 23.54
N VAL A 907 -26.11 -10.56 24.67
CA VAL A 907 -24.91 -9.90 25.20
C VAL A 907 -24.34 -10.70 26.37
N PHE A 908 -23.01 -10.87 26.37
CA PHE A 908 -22.25 -11.54 27.42
C PHE A 908 -21.10 -10.63 27.86
N HIS A 909 -20.94 -10.44 29.18
CA HIS A 909 -19.88 -9.63 29.76
C HIS A 909 -18.71 -10.53 30.20
N LEU A 910 -17.54 -10.26 29.63
CA LEU A 910 -16.30 -11.00 29.91
C LEU A 910 -15.36 -10.23 30.85
N GLY A 911 -15.71 -9.01 31.26
CA GLY A 911 -14.90 -8.19 32.16
C GLY A 911 -14.95 -8.61 33.62
N ASP A 912 -14.10 -7.95 34.42
CA ASP A 912 -14.09 -8.08 35.88
C ASP A 912 -15.15 -7.21 36.57
N PRO A 913 -16.17 -7.78 37.24
CA PRO A 913 -17.13 -7.01 38.04
C PRO A 913 -16.50 -6.45 39.32
N THR A 914 -15.29 -6.91 39.69
CA THR A 914 -14.50 -6.48 40.83
C THR A 914 -13.10 -6.03 40.39
N PRO A 915 -12.97 -4.86 39.74
CA PRO A 915 -11.68 -4.29 39.35
C PRO A 915 -10.72 -4.17 40.53
N VAL A 916 -9.41 -4.32 40.28
CA VAL A 916 -8.38 -4.29 41.32
C VAL A 916 -8.06 -2.84 41.72
N ASP A 917 -7.76 -2.63 43.00
CA ASP A 917 -7.26 -1.34 43.49
C ASP A 917 -5.77 -1.21 43.16
N MET A 918 -5.37 -0.12 42.50
CA MET A 918 -3.98 0.02 42.05
C MET A 918 -2.98 0.14 43.19
N SER A 919 -3.40 0.63 44.37
CA SER A 919 -2.53 0.62 45.56
C SER A 919 -2.15 -0.81 45.97
N SER A 920 -3.09 -1.77 45.84
CA SER A 920 -2.84 -3.18 46.12
C SER A 920 -1.93 -3.83 45.07
N VAL A 921 -2.02 -3.40 43.80
CA VAL A 921 -1.11 -3.85 42.73
C VAL A 921 0.33 -3.42 43.04
N PHE A 922 0.56 -2.16 43.42
CA PHE A 922 1.89 -1.69 43.78
C PHE A 922 2.44 -2.34 45.07
N GLN A 923 1.59 -2.64 46.06
CA GLN A 923 1.97 -3.44 47.24
C GLN A 923 2.40 -4.86 46.87
N ASP A 924 1.72 -5.50 45.92
CA ASP A 924 2.10 -6.84 45.45
C ASP A 924 3.39 -6.78 44.61
N LEU A 925 3.60 -5.72 43.81
CA LEU A 925 4.86 -5.50 43.09
C LEU A 925 6.06 -5.24 44.02
N GLU A 926 5.85 -4.58 45.16
CA GLU A 926 6.87 -4.41 46.20
C GLU A 926 7.36 -5.78 46.73
N LYS A 927 6.44 -6.72 46.99
CA LYS A 927 6.77 -8.09 47.40
C LYS A 927 7.58 -8.85 46.35
N LEU A 928 7.44 -8.47 45.08
CA LEU A 928 8.17 -9.04 43.94
C LEU A 928 9.51 -8.34 43.66
N GLY A 929 9.95 -7.43 44.54
CA GLY A 929 11.26 -6.79 44.44
C GLY A 929 11.25 -5.50 43.61
N TYR A 930 10.07 -4.91 43.39
CA TYR A 930 9.91 -3.63 42.71
C TYR A 930 9.35 -2.56 43.66
N PRO A 931 10.11 -2.12 44.69
CA PRO A 931 9.63 -1.15 45.66
C PRO A 931 9.42 0.21 44.99
N THR A 932 8.25 0.82 45.23
CA THR A 932 7.92 2.17 44.79
C THR A 932 7.30 2.96 45.93
N LYS A 933 7.52 4.28 45.96
CA LYS A 933 6.90 5.18 46.94
C LYS A 933 5.69 5.91 46.34
N PRO A 934 4.61 6.13 47.10
CA PRO A 934 3.49 6.95 46.62
C PRO A 934 3.95 8.39 46.38
N LEU A 935 3.39 9.03 45.36
CA LEU A 935 3.64 10.41 44.98
C LEU A 935 2.36 11.01 44.39
N ASP A 936 2.08 12.30 44.65
CA ASP A 936 0.92 12.96 44.05
C ASP A 936 0.96 12.88 42.50
N TRP A 937 -0.19 12.83 41.85
CA TRP A 937 -0.28 12.67 40.39
C TRP A 937 0.53 13.72 39.62
N GLU A 938 0.39 15.00 39.96
CA GLU A 938 1.07 16.09 39.26
C GLU A 938 2.59 16.06 39.51
N GLU A 939 2.98 15.71 40.73
CA GLU A 939 4.38 15.51 41.10
C GLU A 939 4.99 14.31 40.35
N TRP A 940 4.23 13.23 40.19
CA TRP A 940 4.65 12.06 39.43
C TRP A 940 4.80 12.36 37.94
N VAL A 941 3.84 13.06 37.32
CA VAL A 941 3.91 13.49 35.91
C VAL A 941 5.09 14.43 35.69
N THR A 942 5.34 15.36 36.61
CA THR A 942 6.51 16.25 36.56
C THR A 942 7.80 15.44 36.62
N MET A 943 7.92 14.52 37.59
CA MET A 943 9.10 13.67 37.73
C MET A 943 9.32 12.76 36.52
N TRP A 944 8.24 12.20 35.97
CA TRP A 944 8.30 11.39 34.76
C TRP A 944 8.79 12.23 33.57
N THR A 945 8.23 13.42 33.38
CA THR A 945 8.62 14.34 32.30
C THR A 945 10.11 14.68 32.37
N GLU A 946 10.61 14.99 33.56
CA GLU A 946 12.02 15.34 33.79
C GLU A 946 12.98 14.17 33.57
N LYS A 947 12.66 12.99 34.13
CA LYS A 947 13.61 11.86 34.19
C LYS A 947 13.47 10.86 33.04
N ARG A 948 12.27 10.74 32.46
CA ARG A 948 11.91 9.70 31.49
C ARG A 948 11.40 10.29 30.17
N GLY A 949 10.72 11.44 30.19
CA GLY A 949 10.11 12.06 29.01
C GLY A 949 11.07 12.32 27.84
N ASN A 950 12.35 12.57 28.12
CA ASN A 950 13.40 12.85 27.13
C ASN A 950 14.16 11.60 26.61
N VAL A 951 13.85 10.40 27.09
CA VAL A 951 14.52 9.16 26.64
C VAL A 951 14.15 8.89 25.17
N ARG A 952 15.15 8.77 24.27
CA ARG A 952 14.91 8.51 22.84
C ARG A 952 14.24 7.15 22.62
N GLY A 953 13.15 7.13 21.85
CA GLY A 953 12.44 5.92 21.46
C GLY A 953 13.29 5.01 20.55
N GLY A 954 13.12 3.69 20.72
CA GLY A 954 13.84 2.61 20.04
C GLY A 954 13.45 1.23 20.62
N ASP A 955 13.94 0.14 20.02
CA ASP A 955 13.64 -1.24 20.46
C ASP A 955 13.97 -1.44 21.95
N GLY A 956 12.95 -1.33 22.81
CA GLY A 956 13.05 -1.46 24.27
C GLY A 956 12.29 -0.42 25.11
N ASN A 957 11.92 0.75 24.57
CA ASN A 957 11.39 1.90 25.36
C ASN A 957 9.95 2.35 24.99
N PHE A 958 9.12 1.48 24.42
CA PHE A 958 7.76 1.81 23.95
C PHE A 958 6.80 2.29 25.06
N THR A 959 7.02 1.93 26.34
CA THR A 959 6.21 2.44 27.48
C THR A 959 6.31 3.95 27.65
N VAL A 960 7.50 4.50 27.37
CA VAL A 960 7.74 5.96 27.36
C VAL A 960 6.97 6.61 26.22
N ASP A 961 6.95 5.98 25.04
CA ASP A 961 6.26 6.50 23.87
C ASP A 961 4.73 6.55 24.08
N ILE A 962 4.15 5.57 24.77
CA ILE A 962 2.71 5.58 25.15
C ILE A 962 2.39 6.80 26.01
N LEU A 963 3.09 7.00 27.13
CA LEU A 963 2.81 8.13 28.04
C LEU A 963 3.14 9.48 27.40
N ARG A 964 4.13 9.54 26.49
CA ARG A 964 4.43 10.75 25.71
C ARG A 964 3.32 11.07 24.72
N SER A 965 2.75 10.05 24.08
CA SER A 965 1.66 10.23 23.11
C SER A 965 0.36 10.73 23.74
N GLY A 966 0.17 10.49 25.05
CA GLY A 966 -0.98 10.99 25.79
C GLY A 966 -0.94 10.57 27.26
N MET A 967 -0.51 11.48 28.13
CA MET A 967 -0.59 11.29 29.58
C MET A 967 -2.06 11.35 30.03
N PRO A 968 -2.59 10.37 30.77
CA PRO A 968 -3.98 10.38 31.20
C PRO A 968 -4.26 11.46 32.26
N SER A 969 -5.52 11.88 32.42
CA SER A 969 -5.92 12.72 33.56
C SER A 969 -6.30 11.85 34.77
N VAL A 970 -6.37 12.48 35.95
CA VAL A 970 -6.87 11.81 37.17
C VAL A 970 -8.31 11.33 36.99
N GLU A 971 -9.16 12.11 36.33
CA GLU A 971 -10.54 11.73 36.02
C GLU A 971 -10.59 10.49 35.13
N PHE A 972 -9.70 10.39 34.14
CA PHE A 972 -9.60 9.20 33.29
C PHE A 972 -9.21 7.96 34.08
N LEU A 973 -8.23 8.06 34.99
CA LEU A 973 -7.79 6.94 35.83
C LEU A 973 -8.89 6.49 36.81
N ARG A 974 -9.70 7.42 37.32
CA ARG A 974 -10.88 7.12 38.16
C ARG A 974 -12.06 6.61 37.36
N GLY A 975 -12.14 7.00 36.09
CA GLY A 975 -13.23 6.74 35.15
C GLY A 975 -13.19 5.35 34.54
N ILE A 976 -13.29 4.29 35.35
CA ILE A 976 -13.36 2.93 34.82
C ILE A 976 -14.79 2.48 34.51
N VAL A 977 -14.91 1.70 33.43
CA VAL A 977 -16.15 1.00 33.08
C VAL A 977 -16.14 -0.39 33.71
N VAL A 978 -17.12 -0.67 34.57
CA VAL A 978 -17.25 -1.96 35.23
C VAL A 978 -18.40 -2.74 34.60
N LEU A 979 -18.12 -3.97 34.18
CA LEU A 979 -19.13 -4.87 33.62
C LEU A 979 -19.60 -5.86 34.71
N ASN A 980 -20.88 -5.83 35.06
CA ASN A 980 -21.50 -6.92 35.83
C ASN A 980 -21.63 -8.15 34.94
N ASN A 981 -21.45 -9.36 35.47
CA ASN A 981 -21.48 -10.59 34.69
C ASN A 981 -22.42 -11.68 35.26
N GLU A 982 -23.41 -11.29 36.07
CA GLU A 982 -24.36 -12.21 36.70
C GLU A 982 -25.11 -13.09 35.69
N ALA A 983 -25.56 -12.55 34.56
CA ALA A 983 -26.26 -13.33 33.53
C ALA A 983 -25.30 -14.20 32.71
N THR A 984 -24.04 -13.78 32.61
CA THR A 984 -22.99 -14.52 31.90
C THR A 984 -22.44 -15.70 32.71
N ARG A 985 -22.32 -15.55 34.04
CA ARG A 985 -21.65 -16.50 34.94
C ARG A 985 -22.13 -17.96 34.82
N PRO A 986 -23.45 -18.26 34.70
CA PRO A 986 -23.92 -19.65 34.58
C PRO A 986 -23.44 -20.34 33.29
N PHE A 987 -23.22 -19.59 32.21
CA PHE A 987 -22.85 -20.14 30.90
C PHE A 987 -21.34 -20.26 30.69
N ARG A 988 -20.52 -19.74 31.61
CA ARG A 988 -19.05 -19.77 31.54
C ARG A 988 -18.38 -20.36 32.78
N SER A 989 -19.14 -21.05 33.64
CA SER A 989 -18.66 -21.53 34.94
C SER A 989 -17.46 -22.47 34.89
N VAL A 990 -17.20 -23.10 33.74
CA VAL A 990 -16.04 -23.98 33.50
C VAL A 990 -14.77 -23.23 33.11
N VAL A 991 -14.87 -21.94 32.76
CA VAL A 991 -13.72 -21.08 32.44
C VAL A 991 -13.50 -20.16 33.64
N GLU A 992 -12.52 -20.52 34.48
CA GLU A 992 -12.16 -19.74 35.65
C GLU A 992 -11.31 -18.53 35.25
N ARG A 993 -11.62 -17.36 35.82
CA ARG A 993 -10.85 -16.14 35.60
C ARG A 993 -9.69 -16.09 36.60
N PRO A 994 -8.43 -15.97 36.16
CA PRO A 994 -7.31 -15.76 37.07
C PRO A 994 -7.49 -14.49 37.88
N LYS A 995 -7.16 -14.55 39.17
CA LYS A 995 -7.18 -13.38 40.05
C LYS A 995 -5.97 -12.51 39.77
N VAL A 996 -6.15 -11.19 39.82
CA VAL A 996 -5.04 -10.23 39.81
C VAL A 996 -4.46 -10.18 41.22
N ASP A 997 -3.35 -10.89 41.40
CA ASP A 997 -2.61 -10.99 42.66
C ASP A 997 -1.10 -11.10 42.38
N ALA A 998 -0.29 -11.16 43.43
CA ALA A 998 1.16 -11.31 43.33
C ALA A 998 1.62 -12.47 42.42
N VAL A 999 0.86 -13.57 42.28
CA VAL A 999 1.25 -14.71 41.42
C VAL A 999 1.09 -14.34 39.95
N LEU A 1000 -0.03 -13.71 39.58
CA LEU A 1000 -0.25 -13.25 38.21
C LEU A 1000 0.73 -12.12 37.85
N LEU A 1001 0.96 -11.17 38.77
CA LEU A 1001 1.92 -10.08 38.58
C LEU A 1001 3.36 -10.58 38.48
N GLU A 1002 3.73 -11.66 39.19
CA GLU A 1002 5.04 -12.32 39.01
C GLU A 1002 5.19 -12.84 37.57
N THR A 1003 4.15 -13.45 37.01
CA THR A 1003 4.15 -13.93 35.62
C THR A 1003 4.29 -12.77 34.61
N TYR A 1004 3.57 -11.67 34.82
CA TYR A 1004 3.64 -10.49 33.95
C TYR A 1004 5.03 -9.84 34.02
N THR A 1005 5.53 -9.58 35.22
CA THR A 1005 6.84 -8.93 35.43
C THR A 1005 8.01 -9.78 34.93
N ARG A 1006 7.92 -11.13 34.97
CA ARG A 1006 8.90 -12.00 34.30
C ARG A 1006 8.93 -11.79 32.79
N HIS A 1007 7.76 -11.71 32.16
CA HIS A 1007 7.68 -11.42 30.73
C HIS A 1007 8.18 -10.01 30.40
N TRP A 1008 7.78 -9.01 31.18
CA TRP A 1008 8.24 -7.63 31.04
C TRP A 1008 9.77 -7.54 31.16
N PHE A 1009 10.38 -8.22 32.14
CA PHE A 1009 11.84 -8.33 32.24
C PHE A 1009 12.46 -9.04 31.03
N ALA A 1010 11.91 -10.17 30.59
CA ALA A 1010 12.42 -10.90 29.42
C ALA A 1010 12.35 -10.08 28.12
N ARG A 1011 11.41 -9.12 28.05
CA ARG A 1011 11.27 -8.16 26.94
C ARG A 1011 12.12 -6.90 27.12
N GLY A 1012 12.87 -6.78 28.23
CA GLY A 1012 13.71 -5.63 28.56
C GLY A 1012 12.97 -4.43 29.13
N TRP A 1013 11.69 -4.57 29.51
CA TRP A 1013 10.86 -3.47 30.02
C TRP A 1013 11.21 -3.13 31.48
N LEU A 1014 11.73 -4.11 32.22
CA LEU A 1014 12.15 -3.95 33.62
C LEU A 1014 13.65 -4.22 33.76
N PRO A 1015 14.33 -3.58 34.74
CA PRO A 1015 15.77 -3.72 34.92
C PRO A 1015 16.21 -5.03 35.61
N SER A 1016 15.30 -5.71 36.30
CA SER A 1016 15.57 -6.95 37.04
C SER A 1016 14.38 -7.90 36.98
N PRO A 1017 14.59 -9.23 37.11
CA PRO A 1017 13.51 -10.19 37.27
C PRO A 1017 12.87 -10.06 38.66
N PRO A 1018 11.64 -10.55 38.86
CA PRO A 1018 11.00 -10.50 40.18
C PRO A 1018 11.72 -11.42 41.18
N SER A 1019 11.72 -11.04 42.46
CA SER A 1019 12.41 -11.74 43.55
C SER A 1019 11.70 -13.01 44.05
N GLY A 1020 10.47 -13.29 43.59
CA GLY A 1020 9.72 -14.49 43.93
C GLY A 1020 10.18 -15.75 43.18
N LEU A 1021 9.86 -16.93 43.72
CA LEU A 1021 10.01 -18.25 43.09
C LEU A 1021 8.66 -19.01 43.02
N SER A 1022 7.55 -18.30 43.22
CA SER A 1022 6.23 -18.89 43.47
C SER A 1022 5.31 -18.86 42.25
N SER A 1023 5.78 -18.37 41.09
CA SER A 1023 4.94 -18.34 39.89
C SER A 1023 4.58 -19.75 39.42
N LEU A 1024 3.31 -19.92 39.03
CA LEU A 1024 2.87 -21.05 38.20
C LEU A 1024 3.47 -20.98 36.77
N GLY A 1025 4.14 -19.87 36.42
CA GLY A 1025 4.54 -19.48 35.06
C GLY A 1025 6.04 -19.31 34.84
N GLY A 1026 6.92 -19.94 35.63
CA GLY A 1026 8.36 -20.01 35.33
C GLY A 1026 8.71 -20.99 34.20
N ALA A 1027 7.77 -21.84 33.77
CA ALA A 1027 8.01 -22.85 32.74
C ALA A 1027 6.68 -23.37 32.15
N ALA A 1028 6.11 -22.66 31.18
CA ALA A 1028 5.01 -23.20 30.37
C ALA A 1028 5.23 -22.87 28.89
N HIS A 1029 6.24 -23.50 28.28
CA HIS A 1029 5.91 -24.12 26.99
C HIS A 1029 4.76 -25.08 27.31
N MET A 1030 3.58 -24.86 26.72
CA MET A 1030 2.80 -26.03 26.30
C MET A 1030 3.80 -26.94 25.58
N PRO A 1031 3.98 -28.20 26.00
CA PRO A 1031 4.93 -29.08 25.36
C PRO A 1031 4.55 -29.08 23.88
N ARG A 1032 5.44 -28.54 23.04
CA ARG A 1032 5.35 -28.83 21.61
C ARG A 1032 5.43 -30.35 21.57
N ARG A 1033 4.30 -31.02 21.36
CA ARG A 1033 4.30 -32.44 21.01
C ARG A 1033 4.88 -32.54 19.61
N GLY A 1034 6.19 -32.34 19.52
CA GLY A 1034 6.96 -32.59 18.34
C GLY A 1034 6.97 -34.09 18.06
N PRO A 1035 7.45 -34.51 16.89
CA PRO A 1035 7.47 -35.92 16.48
C PRO A 1035 8.30 -36.83 17.41
N LEU A 1036 9.08 -36.26 18.34
CA LEU A 1036 9.90 -36.94 19.33
C LEU A 1036 9.25 -37.02 20.72
N SER A 1037 8.18 -36.27 20.97
CA SER A 1037 7.50 -36.25 22.26
C SER A 1037 6.94 -37.64 22.58
N GLY A 1038 7.23 -38.13 23.79
CA GLY A 1038 6.81 -39.47 24.24
C GLY A 1038 7.59 -40.65 23.63
N ARG A 1039 8.54 -40.40 22.72
CA ARG A 1039 9.42 -41.47 22.22
C ARG A 1039 10.46 -41.86 23.25
N VAL A 1040 10.87 -43.12 23.23
CA VAL A 1040 11.88 -43.65 24.15
C VAL A 1040 13.25 -43.66 23.47
N ALA A 1041 14.22 -42.95 24.06
CA ALA A 1041 15.57 -42.83 23.56
C ALA A 1041 16.61 -43.39 24.54
N ILE A 1042 17.55 -44.20 24.05
CA ILE A 1042 18.77 -44.56 24.76
C ILE A 1042 19.91 -43.67 24.27
N VAL A 1043 20.59 -42.97 25.20
CA VAL A 1043 21.80 -42.20 24.88
C VAL A 1043 22.99 -42.83 25.60
N THR A 1044 23.88 -43.48 24.83
CA THR A 1044 25.12 -44.05 25.39
C THR A 1044 26.24 -43.01 25.35
N GLY A 1045 27.14 -43.04 26.34
CA GLY A 1045 28.16 -42.00 26.49
C GLY A 1045 27.60 -40.67 27.04
N ALA A 1046 26.42 -40.69 27.67
CA ALA A 1046 25.70 -39.48 28.09
C ALA A 1046 26.39 -38.64 29.18
N SER A 1047 27.50 -39.10 29.77
CA SER A 1047 28.12 -38.46 30.94
C SER A 1047 28.79 -37.10 30.69
N SER A 1048 29.15 -36.73 29.44
CA SER A 1048 29.78 -35.45 29.11
C SER A 1048 29.72 -35.16 27.59
N GLY A 1049 30.13 -33.95 27.18
CA GLY A 1049 30.28 -33.56 25.77
C GLY A 1049 29.01 -33.75 24.93
N ILE A 1050 29.16 -34.30 23.71
CA ILE A 1050 28.07 -34.52 22.75
C ILE A 1050 26.95 -35.37 23.35
N GLY A 1051 27.28 -36.46 24.07
CA GLY A 1051 26.27 -37.34 24.67
C GLY A 1051 25.40 -36.64 25.71
N ALA A 1052 25.99 -35.75 26.52
CA ALA A 1052 25.25 -34.96 27.49
C ALA A 1052 24.36 -33.90 26.80
N ALA A 1053 24.89 -33.21 25.79
CA ALA A 1053 24.15 -32.22 25.01
C ALA A 1053 22.96 -32.85 24.26
N VAL A 1054 23.14 -34.03 23.66
CA VAL A 1054 22.05 -34.79 23.01
C VAL A 1054 20.97 -35.18 24.02
N ALA A 1055 21.35 -35.66 25.20
CA ALA A 1055 20.38 -36.01 26.24
C ALA A 1055 19.57 -34.79 26.69
N VAL A 1056 20.21 -33.62 26.82
CA VAL A 1056 19.53 -32.35 27.12
C VAL A 1056 18.57 -31.96 25.98
N ALA A 1057 19.01 -32.04 24.73
CA ALA A 1057 18.21 -31.67 23.57
C ALA A 1057 16.99 -32.59 23.39
N LEU A 1058 17.14 -33.91 23.55
CA LEU A 1058 16.04 -34.86 23.50
C LEU A 1058 15.05 -34.69 24.68
N ALA A 1059 15.55 -34.33 25.86
CA ALA A 1059 14.69 -34.08 27.03
C ALA A 1059 13.83 -32.83 26.81
N ARG A 1060 14.41 -31.78 26.19
CA ARG A 1060 13.72 -30.56 25.78
C ARG A 1060 12.61 -30.83 24.75
N GLU A 1061 12.80 -31.82 23.87
CA GLU A 1061 11.82 -32.27 22.87
C GLU A 1061 10.74 -33.24 23.43
N GLY A 1062 10.83 -33.61 24.71
CA GLY A 1062 9.82 -34.43 25.38
C GLY A 1062 10.00 -35.94 25.27
N CYS A 1063 11.18 -36.45 24.94
CA CYS A 1063 11.46 -37.89 24.96
C CYS A 1063 11.50 -38.47 26.38
N HIS A 1064 11.18 -39.75 26.53
CA HIS A 1064 11.64 -40.57 27.65
C HIS A 1064 13.08 -41.00 27.37
N ILE A 1065 14.01 -40.87 28.32
CA ILE A 1065 15.44 -41.04 28.07
C ILE A 1065 16.08 -41.99 29.08
N ALA A 1066 16.81 -42.98 28.59
CA ALA A 1066 17.76 -43.75 29.37
C ALA A 1066 19.18 -43.21 29.16
N LEU A 1067 19.79 -42.69 30.22
CA LEU A 1067 21.16 -42.19 30.24
C LEU A 1067 22.11 -43.32 30.62
N ALA A 1068 23.05 -43.64 29.73
CA ALA A 1068 23.96 -44.78 29.91
C ALA A 1068 25.44 -44.37 29.78
N ALA A 1069 26.21 -44.60 30.85
CA ALA A 1069 27.67 -44.47 30.88
C ALA A 1069 28.25 -45.15 32.13
N ARG A 1070 29.58 -45.30 32.19
CA ARG A 1070 30.28 -45.87 33.36
C ARG A 1070 30.27 -44.96 34.60
N ARG A 1071 30.22 -43.63 34.39
CA ARG A 1071 30.34 -42.59 35.42
C ARG A 1071 28.97 -42.24 36.00
N THR A 1072 28.49 -43.02 36.96
CA THR A 1072 27.13 -42.86 37.53
C THR A 1072 26.91 -41.47 38.15
N ASP A 1073 27.88 -40.91 38.87
CA ASP A 1073 27.75 -39.58 39.48
C ASP A 1073 27.54 -38.47 38.44
N ALA A 1074 28.21 -38.57 37.28
CA ALA A 1074 28.04 -37.61 36.19
C ALA A 1074 26.66 -37.75 35.51
N LEU A 1075 26.12 -38.97 35.44
CA LEU A 1075 24.78 -39.22 34.91
C LEU A 1075 23.70 -38.68 35.85
N GLU A 1076 23.86 -38.86 37.17
CA GLU A 1076 22.94 -38.31 38.15
C GLU A 1076 23.01 -36.77 38.20
N ALA A 1077 24.21 -36.20 38.10
CA ALA A 1077 24.39 -34.76 37.96
C ALA A 1077 23.78 -34.21 36.67
N LEU A 1078 23.84 -34.96 35.57
CA LEU A 1078 23.13 -34.60 34.33
C LEU A 1078 21.62 -34.69 34.52
N LYS A 1079 21.10 -35.80 35.06
CA LYS A 1079 19.67 -36.01 35.31
C LYS A 1079 19.05 -34.88 36.15
N ARG A 1080 19.75 -34.41 37.19
CA ARG A 1080 19.31 -33.26 38.02
C ARG A 1080 19.24 -31.94 37.25
N ARG A 1081 20.05 -31.77 36.21
CA ARG A 1081 20.08 -30.58 35.34
C ARG A 1081 19.09 -30.66 34.18
N LEU A 1082 18.51 -31.84 33.90
CA LEU A 1082 17.54 -32.00 32.83
C LEU A 1082 16.20 -31.39 33.23
N THR A 1083 15.73 -30.41 32.47
CA THR A 1083 14.37 -29.88 32.58
C THR A 1083 13.41 -30.82 31.84
N VAL A 1084 12.84 -31.79 32.55
CA VAL A 1084 11.94 -32.79 31.97
C VAL A 1084 10.49 -32.35 32.17
N ARG A 1085 9.80 -32.02 31.07
CA ARG A 1085 8.42 -31.48 31.12
C ARG A 1085 7.35 -32.57 31.15
N GLU A 1086 7.43 -33.55 30.26
CA GLU A 1086 6.50 -34.71 30.18
C GLU A 1086 7.21 -36.08 30.12
N GLY A 1087 8.51 -36.09 29.80
CA GLY A 1087 9.33 -37.31 29.67
C GLY A 1087 9.68 -37.95 31.02
N LYS A 1088 10.36 -39.10 30.97
CA LYS A 1088 10.88 -39.82 32.14
C LYS A 1088 12.35 -40.09 31.88
N VAL A 1089 13.19 -39.92 32.90
CA VAL A 1089 14.64 -40.13 32.76
C VAL A 1089 15.13 -41.18 33.75
N ILE A 1090 15.69 -42.26 33.22
CA ILE A 1090 16.39 -43.28 34.00
C ILE A 1090 17.89 -43.20 33.78
N VAL A 1091 18.65 -43.54 34.81
CA VAL A 1091 20.10 -43.62 34.77
C VAL A 1091 20.49 -45.09 34.92
N ARG A 1092 21.34 -45.59 34.03
CA ARG A 1092 21.88 -46.94 34.13
C ARG A 1092 23.39 -46.87 33.96
N GLN A 1093 24.10 -47.40 34.95
CA GLN A 1093 25.53 -47.59 34.80
C GLN A 1093 25.75 -48.67 33.74
N THR A 1094 26.45 -48.31 32.67
CA THR A 1094 26.65 -49.23 31.54
C THR A 1094 28.04 -49.04 30.97
N ASP A 1095 28.78 -50.15 30.91
CA ASP A 1095 29.94 -50.30 30.04
C ASP A 1095 29.49 -50.90 28.72
N VAL A 1096 29.56 -50.11 27.64
CA VAL A 1096 29.13 -50.54 26.30
C VAL A 1096 29.93 -51.74 25.76
N THR A 1097 31.14 -51.97 26.29
CA THR A 1097 31.97 -53.13 25.92
C THR A 1097 31.46 -54.43 26.52
N ASN A 1098 30.67 -54.37 27.58
CA ASN A 1098 30.04 -55.51 28.22
C ASN A 1098 28.62 -55.73 27.68
N ARG A 1099 28.47 -56.74 26.81
CA ARG A 1099 27.19 -57.09 26.18
C ARG A 1099 26.04 -57.29 27.19
N GLN A 1100 26.28 -57.96 28.31
CA GLN A 1100 25.24 -58.23 29.31
C GLN A 1100 24.73 -56.94 29.95
N GLN A 1101 25.59 -55.94 30.15
CA GLN A 1101 25.18 -54.64 30.67
C GLN A 1101 24.37 -53.83 29.66
N VAL A 1102 24.68 -53.96 28.36
CA VAL A 1102 23.90 -53.31 27.29
C VAL A 1102 22.53 -53.97 27.12
N GLU A 1103 22.46 -55.30 27.21
CA GLU A 1103 21.18 -56.03 27.22
C GLU A 1103 20.33 -55.65 28.43
N ALA A 1104 20.93 -55.57 29.62
CA ALA A 1104 20.25 -55.11 30.83
C ALA A 1104 19.79 -53.64 30.74
N LEU A 1105 20.56 -52.77 30.07
CA LEU A 1105 20.17 -51.38 29.79
C LEU A 1105 18.92 -51.33 28.92
N VAL A 1106 18.89 -52.08 27.81
CA VAL A 1106 17.74 -52.11 26.89
C VAL A 1106 16.52 -52.67 27.61
N GLN A 1107 16.67 -53.80 28.32
CA GLN A 1107 15.58 -54.42 29.06
C GLN A 1107 14.99 -53.46 30.11
N ALA A 1108 15.82 -52.84 30.95
CA ALA A 1108 15.35 -51.88 31.95
C ALA A 1108 14.69 -50.65 31.31
N THR A 1109 15.18 -50.22 30.14
CA THR A 1109 14.56 -49.12 29.39
C THR A 1109 13.17 -49.51 28.89
N GLU A 1110 13.01 -50.69 28.31
CA GLU A 1110 11.72 -51.18 27.81
C GLU A 1110 10.70 -51.42 28.93
N GLU A 1111 11.15 -51.89 30.09
CA GLU A 1111 10.32 -52.11 31.27
C GLU A 1111 9.83 -50.80 31.91
N GLU A 1112 10.70 -49.78 32.02
CA GLU A 1112 10.39 -48.56 32.78
C GLU A 1112 9.87 -47.40 31.91
N LEU A 1113 10.32 -47.33 30.65
CA LEU A 1113 10.05 -46.22 29.74
C LEU A 1113 9.20 -46.63 28.52
N GLY A 1114 9.23 -47.90 28.13
CA GLY A 1114 8.55 -48.43 26.94
C GLY A 1114 9.51 -48.78 25.80
N PRO A 1115 8.98 -49.29 24.66
CA PRO A 1115 9.80 -49.82 23.57
C PRO A 1115 10.82 -48.80 23.05
N VAL A 1116 12.08 -49.22 22.86
CA VAL A 1116 13.16 -48.29 22.46
C VAL A 1116 12.95 -47.81 21.02
N ASP A 1117 12.55 -46.56 20.84
CA ASP A 1117 12.32 -45.94 19.53
C ASP A 1117 13.60 -45.37 18.91
N ILE A 1118 14.52 -44.89 19.74
CA ILE A 1118 15.72 -44.16 19.32
C ILE A 1118 16.94 -44.70 20.07
N LEU A 1119 18.01 -45.03 19.34
CA LEU A 1119 19.34 -45.27 19.91
C LEU A 1119 20.27 -44.16 19.42
N VAL A 1120 20.85 -43.38 20.35
CA VAL A 1120 21.95 -42.46 20.04
C VAL A 1120 23.23 -42.98 20.70
N SER A 1121 24.13 -43.50 19.86
CA SER A 1121 25.42 -44.04 20.29
C SER A 1121 26.51 -42.96 20.25
N CYS A 1122 26.73 -42.30 21.39
CA CYS A 1122 27.83 -41.34 21.58
C CYS A 1122 29.00 -41.91 22.39
N ALA A 1123 28.90 -43.15 22.87
CA ALA A 1123 30.00 -43.79 23.59
C ALA A 1123 31.21 -43.92 22.66
N GLY A 1124 32.31 -43.30 23.06
CA GLY A 1124 33.56 -43.35 22.33
C GLY A 1124 34.73 -42.94 23.20
N VAL A 1125 35.91 -43.40 22.81
CA VAL A 1125 37.19 -42.90 23.32
C VAL A 1125 38.09 -42.54 22.13
N MET A 1126 38.91 -41.54 22.36
CA MET A 1126 39.91 -41.06 21.41
C MET A 1126 41.22 -40.96 22.18
N TYR A 1127 42.27 -41.59 21.67
CA TYR A 1127 43.62 -41.43 22.18
C TYR A 1127 44.48 -40.89 21.04
N PHE A 1128 45.11 -39.76 21.29
CA PHE A 1128 46.07 -39.16 20.38
C PHE A 1128 47.45 -39.78 20.62
N THR A 1129 47.78 -40.82 19.88
CA THR A 1129 49.01 -41.62 19.97
C THR A 1129 49.66 -41.86 18.61
N MET A 1130 50.95 -41.59 18.50
CA MET A 1130 51.70 -41.92 17.27
C MET A 1130 51.81 -43.43 17.13
N MET A 1131 51.66 -43.94 15.89
CA MET A 1131 51.81 -45.38 15.63
C MET A 1131 53.20 -45.91 16.02
N ALA A 1132 54.23 -45.06 15.95
CA ALA A 1132 55.58 -45.36 16.40
C ALA A 1132 55.68 -45.64 17.91
N ASN A 1133 54.74 -45.12 18.71
CA ASN A 1133 54.74 -45.21 20.18
C ASN A 1133 53.87 -46.34 20.74
N ALA A 1134 53.48 -47.29 19.90
CA ALA A 1134 52.81 -48.58 20.19
C ALA A 1134 52.14 -48.68 21.58
N LYS A 1135 50.96 -48.04 21.73
CA LYS A 1135 50.11 -48.11 22.93
C LYS A 1135 48.96 -49.08 22.73
N VAL A 1136 49.29 -50.37 22.65
CA VAL A 1136 48.33 -51.43 22.29
C VAL A 1136 47.09 -51.42 23.20
N ASP A 1137 47.24 -51.22 24.50
CA ASP A 1137 46.10 -51.16 25.43
C ASP A 1137 45.10 -50.02 25.11
N GLU A 1138 45.60 -48.85 24.68
CA GLU A 1138 44.75 -47.71 24.28
C GLU A 1138 44.08 -47.97 22.93
N TRP A 1139 44.77 -48.67 22.03
CA TRP A 1139 44.24 -49.10 20.73
C TRP A 1139 43.13 -50.14 20.90
N GLU A 1140 43.36 -51.17 21.71
CA GLU A 1140 42.36 -52.18 22.05
C GLU A 1140 41.15 -51.52 22.71
N ARG A 1141 41.36 -50.59 23.64
CA ARG A 1141 40.27 -49.85 24.28
C ARG A 1141 39.49 -48.96 23.31
N THR A 1142 40.16 -48.39 22.30
CA THR A 1142 39.51 -47.62 21.22
C THR A 1142 38.62 -48.52 20.38
N VAL A 1143 39.13 -49.68 19.95
CA VAL A 1143 38.37 -50.66 19.17
C VAL A 1143 37.21 -51.23 20.00
N ASP A 1144 37.44 -51.57 21.26
CA ASP A 1144 36.43 -52.15 22.13
C ASP A 1144 35.29 -51.16 22.37
N VAL A 1145 35.58 -49.91 22.72
CA VAL A 1145 34.52 -48.93 23.00
C VAL A 1145 33.84 -48.47 21.71
N ASN A 1146 34.59 -48.09 20.68
CA ASN A 1146 34.02 -47.47 19.48
C ASN A 1146 33.36 -48.51 18.55
N CYS A 1147 33.96 -49.70 18.40
CA CYS A 1147 33.47 -50.74 17.49
C CYS A 1147 32.62 -51.77 18.23
N LYS A 1148 33.20 -52.51 19.19
CA LYS A 1148 32.44 -53.56 19.91
C LYS A 1148 31.28 -52.95 20.71
N GLY A 1149 31.48 -51.77 21.30
CA GLY A 1149 30.44 -51.04 22.02
C GLY A 1149 29.25 -50.68 21.13
N LEU A 1150 29.50 -50.21 19.90
CA LEU A 1150 28.43 -49.97 18.94
C LEU A 1150 27.71 -51.27 18.56
N LEU A 1151 28.45 -52.34 18.24
CA LEU A 1151 27.86 -53.63 17.86
C LEU A 1151 26.98 -54.20 18.97
N ASN A 1152 27.40 -54.11 20.23
CA ASN A 1152 26.59 -54.53 21.37
C ASN A 1152 25.27 -53.74 21.40
N CYS A 1153 25.33 -52.40 21.28
CA CYS A 1153 24.13 -51.56 21.27
C CYS A 1153 23.19 -51.91 20.12
N LEU A 1154 23.72 -52.05 18.90
CA LEU A 1154 22.93 -52.43 17.72
C LEU A 1154 22.28 -53.80 17.89
N SER A 1155 23.04 -54.80 18.37
CA SER A 1155 22.54 -56.16 18.55
C SER A 1155 21.41 -56.26 19.57
N SER A 1156 21.39 -55.36 20.56
CA SER A 1156 20.35 -55.31 21.60
C SER A 1156 19.13 -54.47 21.20
N THR A 1157 19.26 -53.44 20.37
CA THR A 1157 18.13 -52.55 20.03
C THR A 1157 17.48 -52.84 18.66
N VAL A 1158 18.27 -53.22 17.65
CA VAL A 1158 17.79 -53.37 16.26
C VAL A 1158 16.72 -54.45 16.11
N PRO A 1159 16.83 -55.65 16.73
CA PRO A 1159 15.81 -56.69 16.59
C PRO A 1159 14.41 -56.21 17.01
N GLY A 1160 14.31 -55.48 18.14
CA GLY A 1160 13.05 -54.91 18.62
C GLY A 1160 12.50 -53.79 17.73
N MET A 1161 13.38 -52.96 17.15
CA MET A 1161 12.97 -51.93 16.19
C MET A 1161 12.42 -52.55 14.89
N LEU A 1162 13.11 -53.58 14.37
CA LEU A 1162 12.70 -54.26 13.14
C LEU A 1162 11.39 -55.02 13.30
N SER A 1163 11.16 -55.67 14.45
CA SER A 1163 9.89 -56.38 14.69
C SER A 1163 8.69 -55.43 14.74
N ARG A 1164 8.90 -54.15 15.07
CA ARG A 1164 7.88 -53.11 15.08
C ARG A 1164 7.76 -52.33 13.77
N GLY A 1165 8.69 -52.55 12.82
CA GLY A 1165 8.76 -51.76 11.59
C GLY A 1165 9.06 -50.28 11.82
N ALA A 1166 9.66 -49.92 12.96
CA ALA A 1166 9.93 -48.53 13.33
C ALA A 1166 11.11 -48.44 14.30
N GLY A 1167 12.04 -47.54 14.00
CA GLY A 1167 13.14 -47.20 14.89
C GLY A 1167 14.12 -46.23 14.24
N HIS A 1168 14.94 -45.55 15.05
CA HIS A 1168 15.99 -44.67 14.55
C HIS A 1168 17.31 -44.90 15.29
N VAL A 1169 18.34 -45.34 14.57
CA VAL A 1169 19.71 -45.46 15.07
C VAL A 1169 20.51 -44.23 14.65
N VAL A 1170 21.22 -43.62 15.58
CA VAL A 1170 22.15 -42.52 15.34
C VAL A 1170 23.49 -42.89 15.99
N ALA A 1171 24.60 -42.74 15.29
CA ALA A 1171 25.91 -42.95 15.87
C ALA A 1171 26.95 -41.94 15.38
N ILE A 1172 27.89 -41.59 16.26
CA ILE A 1172 28.94 -40.61 15.96
C ILE A 1172 30.10 -41.30 15.22
N SER A 1173 30.17 -41.13 13.90
CA SER A 1173 31.27 -41.63 13.06
C SER A 1173 32.46 -40.67 12.94
N SER A 1174 32.34 -39.37 13.28
CA SER A 1174 33.46 -38.39 13.20
C SER A 1174 33.99 -38.13 11.78
N ASP A 1175 34.47 -36.91 11.51
CA ASP A 1175 35.18 -36.61 10.27
C ASP A 1175 36.48 -37.43 10.07
N ALA A 1176 37.13 -37.87 11.16
CA ALA A 1176 38.24 -38.81 11.17
C ALA A 1176 37.91 -40.20 10.59
N GLY A 1177 36.63 -40.52 10.40
CA GLY A 1177 36.20 -41.70 9.64
C GLY A 1177 36.39 -41.56 8.11
N ARG A 1178 36.65 -40.35 7.61
CA ARG A 1178 36.87 -40.08 6.17
C ARG A 1178 38.33 -39.78 5.82
N LYS A 1179 39.10 -39.29 6.80
CA LYS A 1179 40.52 -38.94 6.65
C LYS A 1179 41.30 -39.49 7.84
N CYS A 1180 42.46 -40.11 7.59
CA CYS A 1180 43.35 -40.57 8.65
C CYS A 1180 44.28 -39.42 9.07
N PHE A 1181 44.39 -39.18 10.38
CA PHE A 1181 45.28 -38.15 10.92
C PHE A 1181 46.49 -38.76 11.65
N PRO A 1182 47.68 -38.15 11.54
CA PRO A 1182 48.81 -38.48 12.42
C PRO A 1182 48.39 -38.44 13.89
N GLY A 1183 48.80 -39.43 14.68
CA GLY A 1183 48.38 -39.54 16.08
C GLY A 1183 46.96 -40.10 16.31
N LEU A 1184 46.12 -40.26 15.29
CA LEU A 1184 44.74 -40.77 15.44
C LEU A 1184 44.44 -41.99 14.57
N GLY A 1185 45.45 -42.72 14.09
CA GLY A 1185 45.22 -43.78 13.10
C GLY A 1185 44.26 -44.89 13.55
N VAL A 1186 44.35 -45.36 14.80
CA VAL A 1186 43.42 -46.38 15.33
C VAL A 1186 42.03 -45.79 15.58
N TYR A 1187 41.94 -44.54 16.05
CA TYR A 1187 40.67 -43.84 16.19
C TYR A 1187 39.97 -43.66 14.83
N SER A 1188 40.70 -43.17 13.83
CA SER A 1188 40.23 -43.00 12.44
C SER A 1188 39.73 -44.33 11.86
N ALA A 1189 40.50 -45.41 12.02
CA ALA A 1189 40.08 -46.75 11.61
C ALA A 1189 38.82 -47.25 12.34
N SER A 1190 38.70 -46.99 13.65
CA SER A 1190 37.49 -47.34 14.42
C SER A 1190 36.26 -46.55 13.93
N LYS A 1191 36.46 -45.33 13.47
CA LYS A 1191 35.41 -44.45 12.95
C LYS A 1191 34.97 -44.81 11.53
N VAL A 1192 35.92 -45.24 10.68
CA VAL A 1192 35.62 -45.91 9.40
C VAL A 1192 34.75 -47.16 9.64
N PHE A 1193 35.11 -47.98 10.63
CA PHE A 1193 34.32 -49.16 10.99
C PHE A 1193 32.89 -48.79 11.39
N VAL A 1194 32.71 -47.76 12.23
CA VAL A 1194 31.38 -47.27 12.61
C VAL A 1194 30.59 -46.85 11.37
N GLU A 1195 31.17 -46.06 10.47
CA GLU A 1195 30.47 -45.59 9.26
C GLU A 1195 30.04 -46.75 8.36
N PHE A 1196 30.94 -47.68 8.03
CA PHE A 1196 30.58 -48.83 7.20
C PHE A 1196 29.56 -49.75 7.87
N THR A 1197 29.60 -49.90 9.20
CA THR A 1197 28.60 -50.66 9.94
C THR A 1197 27.21 -50.02 9.81
N LEU A 1198 27.11 -48.69 9.89
CA LEU A 1198 25.83 -47.99 9.70
C LEU A 1198 25.34 -48.07 8.25
N GLN A 1199 26.24 -47.96 7.27
CA GLN A 1199 25.91 -48.13 5.85
C GLN A 1199 25.39 -49.54 5.54
N ALA A 1200 26.05 -50.58 6.06
CA ALA A 1200 25.60 -51.96 5.93
C ALA A 1200 24.22 -52.14 6.58
N LEU A 1201 24.03 -51.60 7.79
CA LEU A 1201 22.74 -51.66 8.49
C LEU A 1201 21.62 -50.98 7.68
N ARG A 1202 21.88 -49.80 7.09
CA ARG A 1202 20.92 -49.11 6.20
C ARG A 1202 20.52 -50.00 5.03
N LEU A 1203 21.50 -50.59 4.36
CA LEU A 1203 21.28 -51.39 3.17
C LEU A 1203 20.50 -52.69 3.48
N GLU A 1204 20.87 -53.39 4.55
CA GLU A 1204 20.25 -54.66 4.96
C GLU A 1204 18.84 -54.50 5.56
N THR A 1205 18.50 -53.29 5.99
CA THR A 1205 17.20 -52.97 6.61
C THR A 1205 16.33 -52.03 5.79
N ALA A 1206 16.73 -51.73 4.54
CA ALA A 1206 15.96 -50.93 3.61
C ALA A 1206 14.52 -51.46 3.48
N GLY A 1207 13.54 -50.56 3.56
CA GLY A 1207 12.11 -50.91 3.50
C GLY A 1207 11.52 -51.55 4.76
N LYS A 1208 12.32 -51.79 5.82
CA LYS A 1208 11.84 -52.36 7.10
C LYS A 1208 11.45 -51.30 8.14
N GLY A 1209 11.43 -50.02 7.76
CA GLY A 1209 11.08 -48.89 8.64
C GLY A 1209 12.14 -48.48 9.66
N LEU A 1210 13.34 -49.11 9.63
CA LEU A 1210 14.50 -48.68 10.41
C LEU A 1210 15.21 -47.52 9.71
N ARG A 1211 15.40 -46.41 10.41
CA ARG A 1211 16.22 -45.28 9.97
C ARG A 1211 17.57 -45.32 10.66
N VAL A 1212 18.64 -44.97 9.94
CA VAL A 1212 20.00 -45.05 10.47
C VAL A 1212 20.80 -43.82 9.99
N THR A 1213 21.23 -42.99 10.92
CA THR A 1213 21.98 -41.75 10.68
C THR A 1213 23.43 -41.87 11.19
N GLY A 1214 24.41 -41.60 10.33
CA GLY A 1214 25.80 -41.34 10.75
C GLY A 1214 26.06 -39.86 10.97
N VAL A 1215 26.74 -39.48 12.06
CA VAL A 1215 27.05 -38.07 12.37
C VAL A 1215 28.56 -37.88 12.45
N GLN A 1216 29.06 -36.97 11.62
CA GLN A 1216 30.48 -36.73 11.41
C GLN A 1216 30.83 -35.29 11.76
N PRO A 1217 30.97 -34.97 13.07
CA PRO A 1217 31.43 -33.66 13.49
C PRO A 1217 32.95 -33.51 13.32
N GLY A 1218 33.38 -32.28 13.05
CA GLY A 1218 34.76 -31.82 13.21
C GLY A 1218 35.15 -31.58 14.67
N ASN A 1219 36.08 -30.65 14.93
CA ASN A 1219 36.54 -30.33 16.28
C ASN A 1219 35.35 -29.87 17.15
N THR A 1220 35.07 -30.57 18.25
CA THR A 1220 33.96 -30.23 19.15
C THR A 1220 34.49 -29.94 20.54
N GLN A 1221 34.08 -28.82 21.14
CA GLN A 1221 34.51 -28.36 22.45
C GLN A 1221 34.07 -29.36 23.54
N THR A 1222 34.97 -30.29 23.85
CA THR A 1222 34.78 -31.31 24.87
C THR A 1222 36.03 -31.38 25.73
N ASP A 1223 35.89 -31.90 26.94
CA ASP A 1223 37.02 -32.13 27.85
C ASP A 1223 38.14 -33.00 27.23
N LEU A 1224 37.88 -33.67 26.11
CA LEU A 1224 38.82 -34.52 25.38
C LEU A 1224 39.72 -33.74 24.40
N LEU A 1225 39.32 -32.53 23.97
CA LEU A 1225 39.98 -31.78 22.89
C LEU A 1225 41.42 -31.37 23.25
N THR A 1226 41.79 -31.41 24.54
CA THR A 1226 43.10 -31.00 25.07
C THR A 1226 43.83 -32.13 25.81
N MET A 1227 43.39 -33.37 25.67
CA MET A 1227 43.94 -34.53 26.40
C MET A 1227 44.64 -35.49 25.45
N SER A 1228 45.98 -35.48 25.45
CA SER A 1228 46.81 -36.55 24.85
C SER A 1228 47.71 -37.18 25.92
N SER A 1229 47.86 -38.50 25.85
CA SER A 1229 48.77 -39.29 26.70
C SER A 1229 50.18 -39.40 26.10
N ASP A 1230 50.39 -38.92 24.87
CA ASP A 1230 51.65 -39.03 24.12
C ASP A 1230 52.28 -37.65 23.92
N LYS A 1231 53.35 -37.37 24.67
CA LYS A 1231 54.05 -36.07 24.64
C LYS A 1231 54.65 -35.77 23.26
N GLU A 1232 55.14 -36.78 22.54
CA GLU A 1232 55.74 -36.59 21.22
C GLU A 1232 54.67 -36.18 20.20
N ALA A 1233 53.47 -36.75 20.33
CA ALA A 1233 52.35 -36.40 19.48
C ALA A 1233 51.89 -34.94 19.73
N VAL A 1234 51.82 -34.51 20.99
CA VAL A 1234 51.49 -33.11 21.37
C VAL A 1234 52.56 -32.13 20.88
N GLU A 1235 53.84 -32.45 21.02
CA GLU A 1235 54.93 -31.59 20.56
C GLU A 1235 54.94 -31.44 19.04
N LYS A 1236 54.56 -32.48 18.30
CA LYS A 1236 54.67 -32.50 16.84
C LYS A 1236 53.42 -32.00 16.11
N TYR A 1237 52.24 -32.17 16.70
CA TYR A 1237 50.94 -31.92 16.06
C TYR A 1237 49.87 -31.34 17.02
N GLY A 1238 50.26 -30.87 18.21
CA GLY A 1238 49.34 -30.33 19.21
C GLY A 1238 48.97 -28.85 19.03
N GLU A 1239 49.36 -28.24 17.91
CA GLU A 1239 49.03 -26.84 17.61
C GLU A 1239 47.59 -26.72 17.06
N PRO A 1240 46.83 -25.65 17.38
CA PRO A 1240 45.46 -25.50 16.92
C PRO A 1240 45.37 -25.36 15.39
N SER A 1241 44.59 -26.23 14.74
CA SER A 1241 44.46 -26.31 13.27
C SER A 1241 43.67 -25.15 12.62
N GLY A 1242 43.40 -24.05 13.33
CA GLY A 1242 42.60 -22.91 12.85
C GLY A 1242 41.12 -23.18 12.54
N ALA A 1243 40.67 -24.44 12.56
CA ALA A 1243 39.28 -24.84 12.35
C ALA A 1243 38.38 -24.38 13.50
N GLN A 1244 37.12 -24.02 13.20
CA GLN A 1244 36.18 -23.62 14.23
C GLN A 1244 35.94 -24.80 15.18
N ILE A 1245 35.85 -24.49 16.46
CA ILE A 1245 35.54 -25.48 17.49
C ILE A 1245 34.02 -25.42 17.70
N LEU A 1246 33.34 -26.51 17.37
CA LEU A 1246 31.89 -26.65 17.48
C LEU A 1246 31.47 -26.78 18.94
N ASP A 1247 30.35 -26.15 19.31
CA ASP A 1247 29.71 -26.44 20.58
C ASP A 1247 29.04 -27.83 20.53
N PRO A 1248 29.11 -28.64 21.61
CA PRO A 1248 28.37 -29.90 21.69
C PRO A 1248 26.86 -29.76 21.43
N GLU A 1249 26.30 -28.59 21.69
CA GLU A 1249 24.90 -28.26 21.42
C GLU A 1249 24.59 -28.21 19.91
N ASP A 1250 25.53 -27.77 19.07
CA ASP A 1250 25.35 -27.72 17.60
C ASP A 1250 25.24 -29.11 16.99
N VAL A 1251 26.09 -30.03 17.48
CA VAL A 1251 26.03 -31.45 17.11
C VAL A 1251 24.71 -32.07 17.58
N ALA A 1252 24.28 -31.77 18.80
CA ALA A 1252 23.02 -32.25 19.35
C ALA A 1252 21.80 -31.72 18.58
N ASN A 1253 21.80 -30.45 18.19
CA ASN A 1253 20.72 -29.83 17.42
C ASN A 1253 20.60 -30.46 16.02
N SER A 1254 21.73 -30.81 15.40
CA SER A 1254 21.77 -31.51 14.11
C SER A 1254 21.19 -32.93 14.22
N ILE A 1255 21.50 -33.64 15.30
CA ILE A 1255 20.90 -34.96 15.60
C ILE A 1255 19.38 -34.84 15.79
N VAL A 1256 18.93 -33.86 16.58
CA VAL A 1256 17.49 -33.61 16.79
C VAL A 1256 16.79 -33.26 15.47
N TYR A 1257 17.43 -32.47 14.61
CA TYR A 1257 16.90 -32.18 13.28
C TYR A 1257 16.67 -33.45 12.44
N ALA A 1258 17.64 -34.36 12.39
CA ALA A 1258 17.52 -35.62 11.66
C ALA A 1258 16.42 -36.53 12.25
N LEU A 1259 16.32 -36.58 13.58
CA LEU A 1259 15.30 -37.37 14.27
C LEU A 1259 13.88 -36.86 14.00
N LYS A 1260 13.71 -35.54 13.85
CA LYS A 1260 12.41 -34.86 13.61
C LYS A 1260 11.90 -34.97 12.18
N GLN A 1261 12.72 -35.43 11.23
CA GLN A 1261 12.27 -35.57 9.85
C GLN A 1261 11.08 -36.55 9.73
N PRO A 1262 10.12 -36.28 8.82
CA PRO A 1262 8.99 -37.16 8.58
C PRO A 1262 9.41 -38.61 8.30
N ALA A 1263 8.52 -39.57 8.54
CA ALA A 1263 8.84 -41.00 8.40
C ALA A 1263 9.29 -41.41 6.97
N HIS A 1264 8.92 -40.66 5.94
CA HIS A 1264 9.32 -40.87 4.54
C HIS A 1264 10.64 -40.18 4.17
N VAL A 1265 11.25 -39.43 5.08
CA VAL A 1265 12.54 -38.76 4.88
C VAL A 1265 13.59 -39.45 5.75
N ALA A 1266 14.63 -39.95 5.09
CA ALA A 1266 15.79 -40.55 5.74
C ALA A 1266 16.98 -39.60 5.64
N VAL A 1267 17.54 -39.20 6.79
CA VAL A 1267 18.83 -38.51 6.85
C VAL A 1267 19.87 -39.58 7.09
N ASN A 1268 20.64 -39.94 6.06
CA ASN A 1268 21.59 -41.04 6.18
C ASN A 1268 22.89 -40.61 6.84
N GLU A 1269 23.34 -39.39 6.55
CA GLU A 1269 24.62 -38.84 7.03
C GLU A 1269 24.47 -37.33 7.32
N ILE A 1270 25.15 -36.86 8.37
CA ILE A 1270 25.27 -35.45 8.74
C ILE A 1270 26.75 -35.12 8.85
N LEU A 1271 27.19 -34.11 8.09
CA LEU A 1271 28.54 -33.56 8.13
C LEU A 1271 28.47 -32.19 8.79
N ILE A 1272 29.22 -31.99 9.86
CA ILE A 1272 29.23 -30.72 10.61
C ILE A 1272 30.67 -30.22 10.62
N GLU A 1273 30.93 -29.23 9.76
CA GLU A 1273 32.23 -28.60 9.57
C GLU A 1273 33.40 -29.59 9.42
N PRO A 1274 33.40 -30.44 8.37
CA PRO A 1274 34.51 -31.35 8.13
C PRO A 1274 35.76 -30.54 7.77
N ARG A 1275 36.90 -30.83 8.45
CA ARG A 1275 38.17 -30.13 8.21
C ARG A 1275 38.70 -30.38 6.79
N ASP A 1276 39.14 -29.33 6.12
CA ASP A 1276 39.83 -29.42 4.82
C ASP A 1276 41.30 -29.85 4.97
N GLU A 1277 41.95 -29.47 6.07
CA GLU A 1277 43.37 -29.71 6.33
C GLU A 1277 43.61 -30.91 7.29
N PRO A 1278 44.71 -31.65 7.13
CA PRO A 1278 45.19 -32.53 8.21
C PRO A 1278 45.59 -31.67 9.41
N ILE A 1279 45.23 -32.09 10.63
CA ILE A 1279 45.67 -31.46 11.89
C ILE A 1279 47.19 -31.27 11.88
#